data_AF-R5MVJ0-F1
#
_entry.id   AF-R5MVJ0-F1
#
_cell.length_a   1.000
_cell.length_b   1.000
_cell.length_c   1.000
_cell.angle_alpha   90.00
_cell.angle_beta   90.00
_cell.angle_gamma   90.00
#
_symmetry.space_group_name_H-M   'P 1'
#
loop_
_entity.id
_entity.type
_entity.pdbx_description
1 polymer ?
#
loop_
_entity_poly.entity_id
_entity_poly.type
_entity_poly.pdbx_seq_one_letter_code
_entity_poly.pdbx_strand_id
1 'polypeptide(L)'
;MRKVTDFIIEKRNYVLTIFIILSVVSLYLSTKVNINYDLTEYLPSTSETRIGMDIMNDEFPELDTSALNVMFKDLNSEDKNKIKEELENLDGVSSVSYDDTDKYNKDEYTLYEITVDGADDSKNAANVYNSVKDNYKDYEVYTSGAVATRNAPVLNIAVIALAIFCAMIILIIMCDSYVEPFLFLFVIGLAVFLNKGTNIIFSSVSNITTSICAILQMALSMDYSIMLMNRYTQEKEHTKDKEEAMKNALYHSFGSISSSSITTIVGLLALVFMSFTIGRDLGIVLAKGVIFSLVSIFLALPALILMFDNLIQKTQKKHLTMKLDWLGNFSFGIRHIAIFLFIAIFALSYFLKGNLQYEFTSKEQDDIARIFKENNQIALIYPSSQEDFVGAYCRSLEGTLKIDQILCYGNTINEPLKYDELKDKFSDLGQDVDIDDYVLKLIYFNYYNKQETTMTFNDLVTFIENKVYPNAELSKEITPELRENINKLKNFTSISALNKKRTASEIASILGVSKDQVDQLFILYNATNPSIKITLPDLANFINNYVLKNDTYKAYISNDQKVLLNQAKPFLSKNNITTKKNSNEIASMFELSKDDVDKLFMYYESLQPITEKLTINEFVNFTLDKVYTNKEYKGLFTDDTLASLKLLKVLSNKEIINTKMDAKGLAKIFDLSKDDIDSILDLKNVTINGYTPAEIKELITKYKELIEEKTGIDVDEVLAKLEDYIQNHEITEEELMTIKEIATALGIPEEKVDEIITIIKNKEIYVTPYEFVNLILENKDNAILSKILDENTIQTLTLAKNIMMATNNDTKFSYTELSKLIGVDESMLKQIYTLYHVMNTKTSITPMEFAKFLLNHQNDEILQGSLDKDSLTKLNLVNTVMNSVYNNTKYNYTNMANLIGTSKDDLKLLYSLYEVQNGKNVTLSLDTFVNYLLNNVVNDRKYSSMFTDDMKTQLTTVRAIMESVKKNTKFNLTEMLALINPLADNIDENTMDLLFIYYGSENNYNENWTLTVEEFVRYINDDILTDTRFDDFIDNDMRTKITDAKTTISDAKKLLVGKDYNRAIFNTTLDAEGDETYSFISSVKDKMNGKNAYVIGDSPMALEMSESFDGEMNLITVLTMIFIFVVVAFTFKSILIPIILVFLIQCAVYITMDTLTFAGGSVYFIALLIVQSILMGATIDYAILYTSYYLESRKLMDIKEALINSYNKSIHTILTSASILIIVTLIVGRFASHIASMICKTISIGTFCSMLLMLIILPSMLACADKLIIKNKKAN
;
A
#
# COMPACT_ATOMS: atom_id res chain seq x y z
N MET A 1 -21.90 -2.35 67.44
CA MET A 1 -23.13 -1.88 66.76
C MET A 1 -23.92 -0.86 67.58
N ARG A 2 -24.47 -1.17 68.78
CA ARG A 2 -25.24 -0.16 69.57
C ARG A 2 -24.50 1.18 69.80
N LYS A 3 -23.23 1.15 70.20
CA LYS A 3 -22.41 2.38 70.33
C LYS A 3 -22.29 3.21 69.03
N VAL A 4 -22.33 2.55 67.87
CA VAL A 4 -22.24 3.21 66.56
C VAL A 4 -23.59 3.83 66.19
N THR A 5 -24.69 3.10 66.42
CA THR A 5 -26.05 3.63 66.19
C THR A 5 -26.35 4.81 67.11
N ASP A 6 -25.89 4.75 68.37
CA ASP A 6 -26.01 5.86 69.32
C ASP A 6 -25.28 7.11 68.82
N PHE A 7 -24.02 6.95 68.40
CA PHE A 7 -23.21 8.05 67.88
C PHE A 7 -23.82 8.73 66.65
N ILE A 8 -24.33 7.94 65.69
CA ILE A 8 -24.95 8.45 64.46
C ILE A 8 -26.15 9.35 64.80
N ILE A 9 -27.01 8.92 65.74
CA ILE A 9 -28.23 9.65 66.09
C ILE A 9 -27.94 10.88 66.96
N GLU A 10 -26.98 10.79 67.88
CA GLU A 10 -26.58 11.91 68.75
C GLU A 10 -25.84 13.02 67.99
N LYS A 11 -25.07 12.68 66.95
CA LYS A 11 -24.32 13.63 66.11
C LYS A 11 -24.95 13.87 64.74
N ARG A 12 -26.22 13.47 64.55
CA ARG A 12 -26.93 13.45 63.26
C ARG A 12 -26.85 14.74 62.44
N ASN A 13 -26.93 15.92 63.08
CA ASN A 13 -26.90 17.20 62.38
C ASN A 13 -25.51 17.47 61.78
N TYR A 14 -24.43 17.17 62.50
CA TYR A 14 -23.06 17.30 62.00
C TYR A 14 -22.79 16.34 60.85
N VAL A 15 -23.25 15.08 61.00
CA VAL A 15 -23.12 14.05 59.96
C VAL A 15 -23.82 14.51 58.68
N LEU A 16 -25.06 14.99 58.77
CA LEU A 16 -25.83 15.46 57.63
C LEU A 16 -25.17 16.68 56.95
N THR A 17 -24.69 17.66 57.72
CA THR A 17 -23.99 18.84 57.16
C THR A 17 -22.71 18.44 56.42
N ILE A 18 -21.90 17.53 56.98
CA ILE A 18 -20.69 17.03 56.32
C ILE A 18 -21.06 16.33 55.00
N PHE A 19 -22.10 15.50 54.99
CA PHE A 19 -22.58 14.82 53.78
C PHE A 19 -23.00 15.79 52.69
N ILE A 20 -23.74 16.85 53.04
CA ILE A 20 -24.17 17.88 52.09
C ILE A 20 -22.94 18.61 51.51
N ILE A 21 -21.98 19.01 52.35
CA ILE A 21 -20.75 19.67 51.89
C ILE A 21 -19.97 18.76 50.93
N LEU A 22 -19.74 17.50 51.30
CA LEU A 22 -19.02 16.55 50.45
C LEU A 22 -19.74 16.31 49.12
N SER A 23 -21.08 16.29 49.13
CA SER A 23 -21.88 16.12 47.91
C SER A 23 -21.79 17.34 46.99
N VAL A 24 -21.78 18.56 47.54
CA VAL A 24 -21.59 19.80 46.76
C VAL A 24 -20.18 19.86 46.15
N VAL A 25 -19.15 19.50 46.93
CA VAL A 25 -17.77 19.40 46.41
C VAL A 25 -17.70 18.35 45.31
N SER A 26 -18.32 17.19 45.51
CA SER A 26 -18.34 16.10 44.53
C SER A 26 -19.10 16.48 43.25
N LEU A 27 -20.17 17.26 43.35
CA LEU A 27 -20.87 17.81 42.20
C LEU A 27 -19.95 18.70 41.35
N TYR A 28 -19.15 19.56 41.97
CA TYR A 28 -18.14 20.35 41.25
C TYR A 28 -17.09 19.46 40.59
N LEU A 29 -16.52 18.50 41.33
CA LEU A 29 -15.53 17.56 40.80
C LEU A 29 -16.06 16.71 39.65
N SER A 30 -17.36 16.38 39.65
CA SER A 30 -17.97 15.59 38.58
C SER A 30 -17.89 16.25 37.19
N THR A 31 -17.78 17.59 37.13
CA THR A 31 -17.59 18.33 35.88
C THR A 31 -16.17 18.24 35.31
N LYS A 32 -15.23 17.66 36.07
CA LYS A 32 -13.82 17.51 35.70
C LYS A 32 -13.43 16.06 35.39
N VAL A 33 -14.39 15.14 35.40
CA VAL A 33 -14.15 13.73 35.08
C VAL A 33 -14.06 13.58 33.56
N ASN A 34 -12.99 12.98 33.06
CA ASN A 34 -12.85 12.68 31.64
C ASN A 34 -13.78 11.52 31.27
N ILE A 35 -14.54 11.68 30.19
CA ILE A 35 -15.43 10.66 29.65
C ILE A 35 -14.79 10.12 28.38
N ASN A 36 -14.56 8.81 28.32
CA ASN A 36 -14.05 8.14 27.14
C ASN A 36 -15.21 7.52 26.34
N TYR A 37 -15.21 7.77 25.03
CA TYR A 37 -16.22 7.36 24.06
C TYR A 37 -15.75 6.19 23.18
N ASP A 38 -14.43 5.96 23.12
CA ASP A 38 -13.83 4.89 22.35
C ASP A 38 -13.93 3.56 23.10
N LEU A 39 -14.59 2.57 22.48
CA LEU A 39 -14.74 1.21 23.00
C LEU A 39 -13.46 0.39 22.86
N THR A 40 -12.60 0.70 21.89
CA THR A 40 -11.35 -0.02 21.64
C THR A 40 -10.34 0.18 22.78
N GLU A 41 -10.40 1.32 23.46
CA GLU A 41 -9.70 1.60 24.73
C GLU A 41 -10.11 0.66 25.88
N TYR A 42 -11.16 -0.15 25.71
CA TYR A 42 -11.58 -1.16 26.68
C TYR A 42 -11.24 -2.60 26.27
N LEU A 43 -10.60 -2.81 25.11
CA LEU A 43 -10.05 -4.12 24.72
C LEU A 43 -8.93 -4.57 25.68
N PRO A 44 -8.70 -5.87 25.87
CA PRO A 44 -7.51 -6.36 26.58
C PRO A 44 -6.22 -5.86 25.93
N SER A 45 -5.20 -5.51 26.71
CA SER A 45 -3.89 -5.07 26.18
C SER A 45 -3.14 -6.16 25.37
N THR A 46 -3.61 -7.40 25.42
CA THR A 46 -3.06 -8.55 24.68
C THR A 46 -3.83 -8.85 23.40
N SER A 47 -4.94 -8.14 23.12
CA SER A 47 -5.71 -8.29 21.87
C SER A 47 -4.90 -7.82 20.68
N GLU A 48 -4.94 -8.55 19.57
CA GLU A 48 -4.27 -8.14 18.33
C GLU A 48 -4.84 -6.82 17.81
N THR A 49 -6.16 -6.65 17.90
CA THR A 49 -6.83 -5.40 17.54
C THR A 49 -6.30 -4.22 18.38
N ARG A 50 -6.14 -4.38 19.70
CA ARG A 50 -5.57 -3.33 20.56
C ARG A 50 -4.13 -3.00 20.17
N ILE A 51 -3.28 -4.02 20.02
CA ILE A 51 -1.86 -3.84 19.67
C ILE A 51 -1.74 -3.14 18.32
N GLY A 52 -2.53 -3.56 17.33
CA GLY A 52 -2.54 -2.94 16.01
C GLY A 52 -3.03 -1.49 16.04
N MET A 53 -4.03 -1.16 16.87
CA MET A 53 -4.52 0.21 17.04
C MET A 53 -3.47 1.09 17.74
N ASP A 54 -2.79 0.59 18.78
CA ASP A 54 -1.72 1.32 19.46
C ASP A 54 -0.56 1.62 18.48
N ILE A 55 -0.15 0.62 17.67
CA ILE A 55 0.85 0.81 16.61
C ILE A 55 0.36 1.81 15.55
N MET A 56 -0.91 1.71 15.14
CA MET A 56 -1.48 2.63 14.17
C MET A 56 -1.44 4.08 14.69
N ASN A 57 -1.82 4.31 15.94
CA ASN A 57 -1.82 5.63 16.55
C ASN A 57 -0.41 6.20 16.74
N ASP A 58 0.59 5.35 17.03
CA ASP A 58 1.99 5.74 17.17
C ASP A 58 2.65 6.07 15.81
N GLU A 59 2.34 5.31 14.77
CA GLU A 59 2.96 5.40 13.43
C GLU A 59 2.25 6.41 12.53
N PHE A 60 0.94 6.54 12.69
CA PHE A 60 0.07 7.46 11.98
C PHE A 60 -0.63 8.38 12.99
N PRO A 61 0.13 9.21 13.75
CA PRO A 61 -0.47 10.21 14.62
C PRO A 61 -1.35 11.08 13.72
N GLU A 62 -2.66 10.97 13.93
CA GLU A 62 -3.71 11.38 13.01
C GLU A 62 -3.41 12.73 12.35
N LEU A 63 -3.71 12.86 11.05
CA LEU A 63 -3.95 14.19 10.50
C LEU A 63 -5.08 14.76 11.35
N ASP A 64 -4.81 15.72 12.24
CA ASP A 64 -5.71 16.34 13.23
C ASP A 64 -7.05 16.74 12.58
N THR A 65 -7.94 15.78 12.31
CA THR A 65 -9.16 15.95 11.56
C THR A 65 -10.14 14.84 11.95
N SER A 66 -11.43 15.17 11.99
CA SER A 66 -12.48 14.25 12.43
C SER A 66 -13.66 14.28 11.48
N ALA A 67 -14.28 13.12 11.25
CA ALA A 67 -15.43 13.03 10.36
C ALA A 67 -16.75 13.42 11.07
N LEU A 68 -17.59 14.17 10.35
CA LEU A 68 -18.97 14.49 10.68
C LEU A 68 -19.84 14.26 9.43
N ASN A 69 -20.73 13.27 9.49
CA ASN A 69 -21.66 12.99 8.41
C ASN A 69 -23.00 13.69 8.71
N VAL A 70 -23.57 14.35 7.70
CA VAL A 70 -24.84 15.10 7.83
C VAL A 70 -25.77 14.69 6.71
N MET A 71 -26.92 14.09 7.06
CA MET A 71 -27.94 13.70 6.11
C MET A 71 -29.17 14.58 6.25
N PHE A 72 -29.62 15.13 5.14
CA PHE A 72 -30.85 15.89 5.03
C PHE A 72 -31.91 15.08 4.31
N LYS A 73 -33.16 15.31 4.66
CA LYS A 73 -34.33 14.76 3.96
C LYS A 73 -35.03 15.85 3.14
N ASP A 74 -35.53 15.47 1.97
CA ASP A 74 -36.36 16.30 1.09
C ASP A 74 -35.67 17.60 0.61
N LEU A 75 -34.39 17.53 0.21
CA LEU A 75 -33.69 18.67 -0.40
C LEU A 75 -33.99 18.83 -1.89
N ASN A 76 -34.30 20.05 -2.31
CA ASN A 76 -34.44 20.39 -3.72
C ASN A 76 -33.06 20.47 -4.40
N SER A 77 -33.00 20.23 -5.72
CA SER A 77 -31.76 20.26 -6.49
C SER A 77 -30.99 21.60 -6.41
N GLU A 78 -31.66 22.73 -6.26
CA GLU A 78 -30.99 24.04 -6.06
C GLU A 78 -30.43 24.20 -4.64
N ASP A 79 -31.07 23.59 -3.63
CA ASP A 79 -30.67 23.70 -2.23
C ASP A 79 -29.44 22.82 -1.92
N LYS A 80 -29.24 21.71 -2.65
CA LYS A 80 -28.14 20.77 -2.41
C LYS A 80 -26.75 21.39 -2.55
N ASN A 81 -26.50 22.10 -3.65
CA ASN A 81 -25.21 22.76 -3.88
C ASN A 81 -25.01 23.95 -2.95
N LYS A 82 -26.09 24.67 -2.62
CA LYS A 82 -26.05 25.79 -1.69
C LYS A 82 -25.68 25.34 -0.27
N ILE A 83 -26.26 24.24 0.21
CA ILE A 83 -25.94 23.67 1.53
C ILE A 83 -24.51 23.17 1.57
N LYS A 84 -23.99 22.56 0.48
CA LYS A 84 -22.57 22.20 0.37
C LYS A 84 -21.67 23.40 0.61
N GLU A 85 -21.90 24.50 -0.11
CA GLU A 85 -21.11 25.73 0.04
C GLU A 85 -21.24 26.34 1.45
N GLU A 86 -22.44 26.32 2.04
CA GLU A 86 -22.64 26.82 3.40
C GLU A 86 -21.88 25.97 4.44
N LEU A 87 -21.85 24.64 4.28
CA LEU A 87 -21.11 23.72 5.14
C LEU A 87 -19.59 23.88 4.97
N GLU A 88 -19.08 24.07 3.76
CA GLU A 88 -17.65 24.32 3.49
C GLU A 88 -17.17 25.64 4.11
N ASN A 89 -18.04 26.65 4.19
CA ASN A 89 -17.72 27.95 4.77
C ASN A 89 -17.85 28.00 6.30
N LEU A 90 -18.21 26.90 6.97
CA LEU A 90 -18.26 26.86 8.43
C LEU A 90 -16.84 26.92 9.03
N ASP A 91 -16.66 27.79 10.03
CA ASP A 91 -15.40 27.93 10.74
C ASP A 91 -15.03 26.60 11.41
N GLY A 92 -13.91 26.02 10.98
CA GLY A 92 -13.40 24.73 11.43
C GLY A 92 -13.70 23.53 10.54
N VAL A 93 -14.34 23.71 9.38
CA VAL A 93 -14.49 22.66 8.37
C VAL A 93 -13.29 22.68 7.41
N SER A 94 -12.66 21.52 7.23
CA SER A 94 -11.55 21.30 6.31
C SER A 94 -12.04 21.08 4.87
N SER A 95 -13.05 20.22 4.72
CA SER A 95 -13.66 19.89 3.42
C SER A 95 -15.05 19.27 3.60
N VAL A 96 -15.86 19.32 2.54
CA VAL A 96 -17.16 18.65 2.45
C VAL A 96 -17.22 17.83 1.17
N SER A 97 -17.41 16.52 1.30
CA SER A 97 -17.58 15.62 0.15
C SER A 97 -19.06 15.44 -0.16
N TYR A 98 -19.44 15.74 -1.41
CA TYR A 98 -20.78 15.57 -1.98
C TYR A 98 -20.69 15.56 -3.51
N ASP A 99 -21.44 14.65 -4.15
CA ASP A 99 -21.71 14.64 -5.59
C ASP A 99 -23.13 14.12 -5.88
N ASP A 100 -23.55 14.12 -7.16
CA ASP A 100 -24.89 13.70 -7.59
C ASP A 100 -25.06 12.17 -7.77
N THR A 101 -24.14 11.35 -7.27
CA THR A 101 -24.21 9.89 -7.37
C THR A 101 -25.11 9.26 -6.30
N ASP A 102 -25.48 7.98 -6.51
CA ASP A 102 -26.21 7.16 -5.55
C ASP A 102 -25.47 6.99 -4.20
N LYS A 103 -24.17 7.31 -4.12
CA LYS A 103 -23.39 7.30 -2.88
C LYS A 103 -23.88 8.38 -1.91
N TYR A 104 -24.21 9.57 -2.40
CA TYR A 104 -24.63 10.71 -1.56
C TYR A 104 -26.11 11.03 -1.68
N ASN A 105 -26.78 10.53 -2.73
CA ASN A 105 -28.19 10.78 -2.96
C ASN A 105 -28.96 9.46 -3.09
N LYS A 106 -29.85 9.17 -2.14
CA LYS A 106 -30.65 7.95 -2.17
C LYS A 106 -32.06 8.21 -1.68
N ASP A 107 -33.03 7.84 -2.51
CA ASP A 107 -34.45 8.13 -2.30
C ASP A 107 -34.69 9.64 -2.07
N GLU A 108 -35.24 10.02 -0.91
CA GLU A 108 -35.51 11.40 -0.49
C GLU A 108 -34.35 12.02 0.33
N TYR A 109 -33.23 11.30 0.48
CA TYR A 109 -32.15 11.69 1.39
C TYR A 109 -30.88 12.10 0.64
N THR A 110 -30.17 13.07 1.22
CA THR A 110 -28.92 13.63 0.71
C THR A 110 -27.88 13.66 1.83
N LEU A 111 -26.72 13.03 1.61
CA LEU A 111 -25.62 12.89 2.56
C LEU A 111 -24.47 13.84 2.21
N TYR A 112 -23.92 14.50 3.23
CA TYR A 112 -22.67 15.27 3.17
C TYR A 112 -21.67 14.66 4.16
N GLU A 113 -20.48 14.30 3.68
CA GLU A 113 -19.37 13.81 4.51
C GLU A 113 -18.44 15.01 4.80
N ILE A 114 -18.45 15.52 6.04
CA ILE A 114 -17.69 16.71 6.45
C ILE A 114 -16.42 16.28 7.18
N THR A 115 -15.26 16.77 6.72
CA THR A 115 -14.00 16.65 7.45
C THR A 115 -13.79 17.91 8.28
N VAL A 116 -13.70 17.76 9.59
CA VAL A 116 -13.56 18.84 10.56
C VAL A 116 -12.10 18.97 10.99
N ASP A 117 -11.58 20.19 11.08
CA ASP A 117 -10.22 20.44 11.57
C ASP A 117 -10.14 20.21 13.09
N GLY A 118 -9.25 19.31 13.51
CA GLY A 118 -8.99 18.92 14.89
C GLY A 118 -9.60 17.56 15.27
N ALA A 119 -9.14 17.03 16.41
CA ALA A 119 -9.71 15.84 17.04
C ALA A 119 -11.19 16.03 17.41
N ASP A 120 -11.92 14.92 17.58
CA ASP A 120 -13.36 14.87 17.81
C ASP A 120 -13.77 15.54 19.13
N ASP A 121 -12.86 15.56 20.11
CA ASP A 121 -12.99 16.21 21.41
C ASP A 121 -12.58 17.70 21.42
N SER A 122 -12.10 18.21 20.28
CA SER A 122 -11.66 19.59 20.16
C SER A 122 -12.83 20.57 20.28
N LYS A 123 -12.53 21.79 20.73
CA LYS A 123 -13.53 22.87 20.73
C LYS A 123 -14.04 23.18 19.32
N ASN A 124 -13.23 22.93 18.31
CA ASN A 124 -13.56 23.18 16.92
C ASN A 124 -14.62 22.20 16.44
N ALA A 125 -14.40 20.90 16.67
CA ALA A 125 -15.39 19.85 16.41
C ALA A 125 -16.73 20.10 17.11
N ALA A 126 -16.70 20.52 18.38
CA ALA A 126 -17.90 20.91 19.10
C ALA A 126 -18.62 22.12 18.48
N ASN A 127 -17.88 23.13 18.00
CA ASN A 127 -18.47 24.30 17.35
C ASN A 127 -19.12 23.93 16.02
N VAL A 128 -18.45 23.14 15.18
CA VAL A 128 -19.01 22.68 13.89
C VAL A 128 -20.29 21.89 14.11
N TYR A 129 -20.29 20.91 15.04
CA TYR A 129 -21.48 20.12 15.37
C TYR A 129 -22.66 21.01 15.83
N ASN A 130 -22.40 21.96 16.72
CA ASN A 130 -23.44 22.86 17.22
C ASN A 130 -23.94 23.80 16.11
N SER A 131 -23.06 24.31 15.25
CA SER A 131 -23.41 25.16 14.12
C SER A 131 -24.30 24.45 13.10
N VAL A 132 -23.99 23.20 12.74
CA VAL A 132 -24.84 22.39 11.86
C VAL A 132 -26.22 22.21 12.48
N LYS A 133 -26.27 21.86 13.77
CA LYS A 133 -27.54 21.67 14.49
C LYS A 133 -28.32 22.97 14.68
N ASP A 134 -27.63 24.10 14.80
CA ASP A 134 -28.26 25.39 15.05
C ASP A 134 -28.75 26.09 13.78
N ASN A 135 -28.00 26.01 12.68
CA ASN A 135 -28.31 26.64 11.41
C ASN A 135 -29.42 25.91 10.63
N TYR A 136 -29.52 24.59 10.80
CA TYR A 136 -30.46 23.76 10.03
C TYR A 136 -31.62 23.19 10.87
N LYS A 137 -32.04 23.87 11.95
CA LYS A 137 -33.15 23.42 12.81
C LYS A 137 -34.49 23.23 12.09
N ASP A 138 -34.70 23.94 11.00
CA ASP A 138 -35.94 23.90 10.21
C ASP A 138 -35.98 22.72 9.23
N TYR A 139 -34.85 22.03 9.04
CA TYR A 139 -34.73 20.83 8.21
C TYR A 139 -34.74 19.56 9.06
N GLU A 140 -35.18 18.46 8.45
CA GLU A 140 -35.07 17.13 9.07
C GLU A 140 -33.64 16.61 8.82
N VAL A 141 -32.74 16.91 9.77
CA VAL A 141 -31.30 16.61 9.70
C VAL A 141 -30.90 15.49 10.65
N TYR A 142 -30.12 14.55 10.14
CA TYR A 142 -29.51 13.45 10.87
C TYR A 142 -27.99 13.62 10.83
N THR A 143 -27.29 13.25 11.91
CA THR A 143 -25.83 13.42 12.02
C THR A 143 -25.17 12.15 12.54
N SER A 144 -24.03 11.76 11.96
CA SER A 144 -23.20 10.65 12.42
C SER A 144 -21.70 10.94 12.28
N GLY A 145 -20.83 9.96 12.56
CA GLY A 145 -19.38 10.13 12.61
C GLY A 145 -18.86 10.54 13.99
N ALA A 146 -17.52 10.50 14.16
CA ALA A 146 -16.84 10.69 15.43
C ALA A 146 -17.23 11.99 16.15
N VAL A 147 -17.33 13.10 15.40
CA VAL A 147 -17.72 14.40 15.94
C VAL A 147 -19.16 14.37 16.50
N ALA A 148 -20.08 13.72 15.80
CA ALA A 148 -21.46 13.60 16.25
C ALA A 148 -21.56 12.73 17.49
N THR A 149 -20.91 11.57 17.52
CA THR A 149 -20.92 10.64 18.67
C THR A 149 -20.36 11.28 19.93
N ARG A 150 -19.29 12.08 19.79
CA ARG A 150 -18.66 12.80 20.90
C ARG A 150 -19.52 13.93 21.47
N ASN A 151 -20.17 14.70 20.59
CA ASN A 151 -20.89 15.93 20.95
C ASN A 151 -22.40 15.72 21.14
N ALA A 152 -22.94 14.57 20.75
CA ALA A 152 -24.34 14.24 20.97
C ALA A 152 -24.66 14.13 22.48
N PRO A 153 -25.83 14.64 22.92
CA PRO A 153 -26.25 14.52 24.30
C PRO A 153 -26.57 13.05 24.63
N VAL A 154 -25.65 12.44 25.39
CA VAL A 154 -25.65 11.03 25.83
C VAL A 154 -26.98 10.56 26.43
N LEU A 155 -27.59 11.37 27.30
CA LEU A 155 -28.94 11.17 27.81
C LEU A 155 -29.59 12.55 27.94
N ASN A 156 -30.75 12.73 27.32
CA ASN A 156 -31.48 13.98 27.44
C ASN A 156 -31.86 14.22 28.92
N ILE A 157 -31.59 15.42 29.44
CA ILE A 157 -31.95 15.81 30.82
C ILE A 157 -33.45 15.57 31.08
N ALA A 158 -34.29 15.71 30.04
CA ALA A 158 -35.71 15.38 30.10
C ALA A 158 -35.98 13.90 30.44
N VAL A 159 -35.16 12.97 29.95
CA VAL A 159 -35.29 11.52 30.24
C VAL A 159 -34.92 11.23 31.69
N ILE A 160 -33.84 11.84 32.20
CA ILE A 160 -33.47 11.72 33.62
C ILE A 160 -34.58 12.29 34.50
N ALA A 161 -35.10 13.48 34.15
CA ALA A 161 -36.20 14.10 34.86
C ALA A 161 -37.46 13.23 34.83
N LEU A 162 -37.79 12.63 33.68
CA LEU A 162 -38.92 11.71 33.53
C LEU A 162 -38.73 10.44 34.37
N ALA A 163 -37.53 9.85 34.37
CA ALA A 163 -37.20 8.67 35.17
C ALA A 163 -37.35 8.95 36.67
N ILE A 164 -36.81 10.08 37.16
CA ILE A 164 -36.96 10.53 38.54
C ILE A 164 -38.43 10.83 38.87
N PHE A 165 -39.17 11.45 37.95
CA PHE A 165 -40.59 11.75 38.12
C PHE A 165 -41.42 10.47 38.24
N CYS A 166 -41.18 9.47 37.40
CA CYS A 166 -41.84 8.17 37.49
C CYS A 166 -41.46 7.43 38.78
N ALA A 167 -40.18 7.43 39.16
CA ALA A 167 -39.73 6.87 40.43
C ALA A 167 -40.42 7.56 41.63
N MET A 168 -40.55 8.89 41.58
CA MET A 168 -41.28 9.69 42.56
C MET A 168 -42.75 9.29 42.63
N ILE A 169 -43.43 9.13 41.49
CA ILE A 169 -44.84 8.68 41.48
C ILE A 169 -44.98 7.31 42.14
N ILE A 170 -44.13 6.35 41.78
CA ILE A 170 -44.18 4.99 42.35
C ILE A 170 -43.95 5.05 43.87
N LEU A 171 -42.94 5.80 44.31
CA LEU A 171 -42.68 6.00 45.73
C LEU A 171 -43.85 6.69 46.43
N ILE A 172 -44.48 7.71 45.84
CA ILE A 172 -45.65 8.36 46.43
C ILE A 172 -46.79 7.36 46.58
N ILE A 173 -47.07 6.51 45.58
CA ILE A 173 -48.16 5.54 45.68
C ILE A 173 -47.89 4.53 46.81
N MET A 174 -46.64 4.13 46.98
CA MET A 174 -46.29 3.05 47.88
C MET A 174 -45.91 3.49 49.30
N CYS A 175 -45.26 4.65 49.48
CA CYS A 175 -44.85 5.11 50.81
C CYS A 175 -46.06 5.52 51.66
N ASP A 176 -45.93 5.34 52.98
CA ASP A 176 -47.01 5.63 53.94
C ASP A 176 -47.23 7.13 54.13
N SER A 177 -46.27 7.98 53.76
CA SER A 177 -46.40 9.43 53.79
C SER A 177 -45.97 10.09 52.47
N TYR A 178 -46.56 11.24 52.15
CA TYR A 178 -46.16 12.03 50.97
C TYR A 178 -44.74 12.59 51.06
N VAL A 179 -44.16 12.68 52.26
CA VAL A 179 -42.83 13.30 52.48
C VAL A 179 -41.70 12.28 52.31
N GLU A 180 -41.93 11.01 52.64
CA GLU A 180 -40.92 9.94 52.60
C GLU A 180 -40.22 9.81 51.23
N PRO A 181 -40.94 9.81 50.09
CA PRO A 181 -40.33 9.74 48.76
C PRO A 181 -39.26 10.81 48.51
N PHE A 182 -39.53 12.04 48.95
CA PHE A 182 -38.59 13.15 48.78
C PHE A 182 -37.34 12.97 49.62
N LEU A 183 -37.47 12.44 50.85
CA LEU A 183 -36.33 12.16 51.72
C LEU A 183 -35.45 11.06 51.12
N PHE A 184 -36.05 10.00 50.58
CA PHE A 184 -35.32 8.91 49.94
C PHE A 184 -34.56 9.40 48.70
N LEU A 185 -35.24 10.09 47.79
CA LEU A 185 -34.61 10.64 46.58
C LEU A 185 -33.54 11.69 46.91
N PHE A 186 -33.73 12.50 47.94
CA PHE A 186 -32.71 13.46 48.36
C PHE A 186 -31.43 12.76 48.85
N VAL A 187 -31.55 11.75 49.72
CA VAL A 187 -30.39 11.00 50.23
C VAL A 187 -29.68 10.23 49.12
N ILE A 188 -30.45 9.59 48.23
CA ILE A 188 -29.89 8.88 47.08
C ILE A 188 -29.23 9.87 46.11
N GLY A 189 -29.81 11.06 45.92
CA GLY A 189 -29.18 12.14 45.14
C GLY A 189 -27.83 12.56 45.70
N LEU A 190 -27.69 12.71 47.03
CA LEU A 190 -26.40 12.94 47.68
C LEU A 190 -25.41 11.81 47.38
N ALA A 191 -25.84 10.55 47.49
CA ALA A 191 -25.01 9.40 47.18
C ALA A 191 -24.58 9.33 45.70
N VAL A 192 -25.44 9.73 44.77
CA VAL A 192 -25.12 9.80 43.33
C VAL A 192 -24.09 10.88 43.06
N PHE A 193 -24.19 12.07 43.70
CA PHE A 193 -23.19 13.12 43.55
C PHE A 193 -21.84 12.72 44.12
N LEU A 194 -21.81 12.08 45.30
CA LEU A 194 -20.58 11.52 45.86
C LEU A 194 -19.95 10.48 44.90
N ASN A 195 -20.78 9.62 44.32
CA ASN A 195 -20.30 8.62 43.37
C ASN A 195 -19.72 9.28 42.10
N LYS A 196 -20.45 10.19 41.46
CA LYS A 196 -19.96 10.88 40.25
C LYS A 196 -18.71 11.71 40.51
N GLY A 197 -18.64 12.46 41.62
CA GLY A 197 -17.48 13.31 41.89
C GLY A 197 -16.21 12.53 42.22
N THR A 198 -16.33 11.37 42.87
CA THR A 198 -15.17 10.51 43.18
C THR A 198 -14.64 9.74 41.97
N ASN A 199 -15.30 9.78 40.82
CA ASN A 199 -14.78 9.20 39.58
C ASN A 199 -13.54 9.92 39.04
N ILE A 200 -13.21 11.11 39.56
CA ILE A 200 -11.96 11.84 39.24
C ILE A 200 -10.68 11.07 39.60
N ILE A 201 -10.79 10.00 40.39
CA ILE A 201 -9.67 9.12 40.74
C ILE A 201 -9.26 8.24 39.54
N PHE A 202 -10.16 8.04 38.56
CA PHE A 202 -9.90 7.32 37.33
C PHE A 202 -9.37 8.27 36.24
N SER A 203 -8.56 7.75 35.31
CA SER A 203 -8.05 8.53 34.16
C SER A 203 -9.18 8.98 33.24
N SER A 204 -10.11 8.06 32.98
CA SER A 204 -11.35 8.26 32.23
C SER A 204 -12.39 7.28 32.75
N VAL A 205 -13.67 7.58 32.48
CA VAL A 205 -14.80 6.68 32.72
C VAL A 205 -15.56 6.53 31.42
N SER A 206 -16.09 5.34 31.15
CA SER A 206 -16.84 5.12 29.91
C SER A 206 -18.07 6.01 29.83
N ASN A 207 -18.37 6.46 28.61
CA ASN A 207 -19.63 7.12 28.30
C ASN A 207 -20.84 6.26 28.72
N ILE A 208 -20.81 4.96 28.44
CA ILE A 208 -21.89 4.02 28.81
C ILE A 208 -22.08 4.01 30.33
N THR A 209 -21.00 3.85 31.09
CA THR A 209 -21.01 3.85 32.56
C THR A 209 -21.61 5.15 33.09
N THR A 210 -21.14 6.29 32.59
CA THR A 210 -21.60 7.61 33.04
C THR A 210 -23.09 7.86 32.75
N SER A 211 -23.59 7.31 31.63
CA SER A 211 -24.98 7.42 31.18
C SER A 211 -25.97 6.76 32.14
N ILE A 212 -25.70 5.51 32.51
CA ILE A 212 -26.66 4.66 33.23
C ILE A 212 -26.42 4.63 34.74
N CYS A 213 -25.20 4.99 35.20
CA CYS A 213 -24.79 4.83 36.60
C CYS A 213 -25.74 5.52 37.59
N ALA A 214 -26.13 6.77 37.36
CA ALA A 214 -26.97 7.51 38.32
C ALA A 214 -28.34 6.83 38.51
N ILE A 215 -28.93 6.37 37.40
CA ILE A 215 -30.25 5.78 37.37
C ILE A 215 -30.22 4.37 37.98
N LEU A 216 -29.25 3.55 37.56
CA LEU A 216 -29.07 2.21 38.12
C LEU A 216 -28.72 2.29 39.61
N GLN A 217 -27.81 3.16 40.03
CA GLN A 217 -27.49 3.35 41.45
C GLN A 217 -28.74 3.67 42.28
N MET A 218 -29.61 4.56 41.76
CA MET A 218 -30.87 4.89 42.41
C MET A 218 -31.79 3.67 42.49
N ALA A 219 -32.03 2.99 41.36
CA ALA A 219 -32.92 1.84 41.30
C ALA A 219 -32.45 0.66 42.17
N LEU A 220 -31.14 0.44 42.25
CA LEU A 220 -30.50 -0.65 42.99
C LEU A 220 -30.43 -0.44 44.51
N SER A 221 -30.61 0.80 45.00
CA SER A 221 -30.38 1.14 46.42
C SER A 221 -31.59 1.75 47.13
N MET A 222 -32.68 2.04 46.41
CA MET A 222 -33.85 2.73 46.95
C MET A 222 -34.57 1.90 48.02
N ASP A 223 -34.56 0.58 47.86
CA ASP A 223 -35.17 -0.42 48.72
C ASP A 223 -34.64 -0.37 50.17
N TYR A 224 -33.34 -0.08 50.35
CA TYR A 224 -32.72 0.04 51.66
C TYR A 224 -33.32 1.20 52.47
N SER A 225 -33.71 2.28 51.79
CA SER A 225 -34.36 3.43 52.44
C SER A 225 -35.76 3.07 52.93
N ILE A 226 -36.52 2.34 52.10
CA ILE A 226 -37.86 1.83 52.44
C ILE A 226 -37.76 0.84 53.61
N MET A 227 -36.78 -0.06 53.58
CA MET A 227 -36.61 -1.07 54.63
C MET A 227 -36.26 -0.45 55.98
N LEU A 228 -35.37 0.56 56.00
CA LEU A 228 -35.05 1.31 57.21
C LEU A 228 -36.26 2.08 57.74
N MET A 229 -37.02 2.72 56.84
CA MET A 229 -38.21 3.48 57.22
C MET A 229 -39.32 2.59 57.79
N ASN A 230 -39.62 1.47 57.14
CA ASN A 230 -40.58 0.49 57.63
C ASN A 230 -40.20 -0.03 59.02
N ARG A 231 -38.90 -0.26 59.26
CA ARG A 231 -38.43 -0.68 60.58
C ARG A 231 -38.60 0.45 61.61
N TYR A 232 -38.29 1.69 61.24
CA TYR A 232 -38.50 2.84 62.11
C TYR A 232 -39.98 2.99 62.50
N THR A 233 -40.90 2.86 61.54
CA THR A 233 -42.35 2.89 61.81
C THR A 233 -42.77 1.77 62.77
N GLN A 234 -42.28 0.54 62.57
CA GLN A 234 -42.56 -0.60 63.46
C GLN A 234 -42.05 -0.38 64.90
N GLU A 235 -40.79 0.08 65.06
CA GLU A 235 -40.22 0.31 66.39
C GLU A 235 -40.90 1.49 67.11
N LYS A 236 -41.41 2.46 66.34
CA LYS A 236 -42.15 3.62 66.85
C LYS A 236 -43.58 3.29 67.32
N GLU A 237 -44.20 2.23 66.79
CA GLU A 237 -45.47 1.71 67.34
C GLU A 237 -45.29 1.18 68.77
N HIS A 238 -44.09 0.68 69.09
CA HIS A 238 -43.76 0.10 70.40
C HIS A 238 -43.02 1.09 71.32
N THR A 239 -42.33 2.09 70.79
CA THR A 239 -41.47 3.03 71.53
C THR A 239 -41.93 4.48 71.32
N LYS A 240 -42.22 5.22 72.40
CA LYS A 240 -42.70 6.62 72.31
C LYS A 240 -41.61 7.64 71.97
N ASP A 241 -40.35 7.39 72.35
CA ASP A 241 -39.24 8.26 71.97
C ASP A 241 -38.78 7.94 70.55
N LYS A 242 -38.82 8.95 69.67
CA LYS A 242 -38.41 8.83 68.28
C LYS A 242 -36.91 8.56 68.12
N GLU A 243 -36.07 9.10 69.00
CA GLU A 243 -34.62 8.88 68.90
C GLU A 243 -34.28 7.44 69.29
N GLU A 244 -34.86 6.94 70.37
CA GLU A 244 -34.72 5.54 70.78
C GLU A 244 -35.33 4.56 69.76
N ALA A 245 -36.49 4.87 69.19
CA ALA A 245 -37.09 4.08 68.10
C ALA A 245 -36.17 3.98 66.88
N MET A 246 -35.55 5.09 66.46
CA MET A 246 -34.60 5.10 65.33
C MET A 246 -33.30 4.35 65.66
N LYS A 247 -32.78 4.45 66.88
CA LYS A 247 -31.60 3.68 67.34
C LYS A 247 -31.88 2.17 67.26
N ASN A 248 -33.06 1.73 67.72
CA ASN A 248 -33.48 0.34 67.63
C ASN A 248 -33.69 -0.11 66.18
N ALA A 249 -34.35 0.71 65.37
CA ALA A 249 -34.58 0.41 63.96
C ALA A 249 -33.27 0.24 63.20
N LEU A 250 -32.31 1.14 63.39
CA LEU A 250 -31.01 1.07 62.73
C LEU A 250 -30.21 -0.16 63.20
N TYR A 251 -30.26 -0.49 64.50
CA TYR A 251 -29.60 -1.68 65.02
C TYR A 251 -30.17 -2.98 64.45
N HIS A 252 -31.50 -3.09 64.32
CA HIS A 252 -32.17 -4.29 63.82
C HIS A 252 -32.11 -4.42 62.29
N SER A 253 -32.15 -3.30 61.55
CA SER A 253 -32.08 -3.31 60.09
C SER A 253 -30.67 -3.47 59.54
N PHE A 254 -29.63 -3.08 60.29
CA PHE A 254 -28.24 -3.07 59.78
C PHE A 254 -27.82 -4.40 59.14
N GLY A 255 -28.04 -5.53 59.83
CA GLY A 255 -27.61 -6.84 59.32
C GLY A 255 -28.29 -7.23 58.01
N SER A 256 -29.60 -6.99 57.90
CA SER A 256 -30.37 -7.32 56.69
C SER A 256 -30.04 -6.37 55.53
N ILE A 257 -29.94 -5.05 55.78
CA ILE A 257 -29.61 -4.07 54.74
C ILE A 257 -28.17 -4.29 54.24
N SER A 258 -27.20 -4.44 55.16
CA SER A 258 -25.80 -4.65 54.78
C SER A 258 -25.57 -5.98 54.06
N SER A 259 -26.24 -7.06 54.46
CA SER A 259 -26.15 -8.31 53.69
C SER A 259 -26.64 -8.12 52.27
N SER A 260 -27.76 -7.41 52.12
CA SER A 260 -28.39 -7.17 50.83
C SER A 260 -27.52 -6.32 49.91
N SER A 261 -26.95 -5.24 50.43
CA SER A 261 -26.05 -4.38 49.66
C SER A 261 -24.72 -5.05 49.34
N ILE A 262 -24.17 -5.87 50.24
CA ILE A 262 -22.95 -6.64 49.97
C ILE A 262 -23.18 -7.64 48.84
N THR A 263 -24.33 -8.32 48.75
CA THR A 263 -24.61 -9.20 47.59
C THR A 263 -24.63 -8.42 46.28
N THR A 264 -25.23 -7.22 46.26
CA THR A 264 -25.22 -6.34 45.08
C THR A 264 -23.80 -5.88 44.74
N ILE A 265 -23.02 -5.43 45.73
CA ILE A 265 -21.64 -4.96 45.55
C ILE A 265 -20.76 -6.07 44.98
N VAL A 266 -20.79 -7.27 45.57
CA VAL A 266 -19.92 -8.36 45.10
C VAL A 266 -20.40 -8.91 43.75
N GLY A 267 -21.72 -8.90 43.48
CA GLY A 267 -22.25 -9.21 42.15
C GLY A 267 -21.75 -8.24 41.07
N LEU A 268 -21.76 -6.94 41.36
CA LEU A 268 -21.20 -5.91 40.46
C LEU A 268 -19.68 -6.03 40.31
N LEU A 269 -18.95 -6.33 41.39
CA LEU A 269 -17.50 -6.53 41.35
C LEU A 269 -17.08 -7.80 40.59
N ALA A 270 -17.98 -8.75 40.35
CA ALA A 270 -17.69 -9.89 39.48
C ALA A 270 -17.36 -9.44 38.03
N LEU A 271 -17.88 -8.30 37.59
CA LEU A 271 -17.58 -7.71 36.28
C LEU A 271 -16.11 -7.29 36.12
N VAL A 272 -15.36 -7.11 37.22
CA VAL A 272 -13.92 -6.78 37.18
C VAL A 272 -13.09 -7.89 36.55
N PHE A 273 -13.60 -9.12 36.56
CA PHE A 273 -12.95 -10.30 35.99
C PHE A 273 -13.22 -10.49 34.50
N MET A 274 -14.00 -9.61 33.86
CA MET A 274 -14.08 -9.55 32.39
C MET A 274 -12.72 -9.16 31.81
N SER A 275 -12.31 -9.79 30.70
CA SER A 275 -11.10 -9.35 30.00
C SER A 275 -11.31 -7.98 29.36
N PHE A 276 -12.53 -7.74 28.86
CA PHE A 276 -12.95 -6.43 28.38
C PHE A 276 -13.11 -5.45 29.56
N THR A 277 -12.27 -4.41 29.60
CA THR A 277 -12.14 -3.54 30.77
C THR A 277 -13.36 -2.65 31.00
N ILE A 278 -14.31 -2.58 30.07
CA ILE A 278 -15.61 -1.93 30.29
C ILE A 278 -16.37 -2.52 31.48
N GLY A 279 -16.25 -3.85 31.67
CA GLY A 279 -16.87 -4.54 32.80
C GLY A 279 -16.25 -4.11 34.12
N ARG A 280 -14.94 -3.90 34.13
CA ARG A 280 -14.21 -3.36 35.27
C ARG A 280 -14.61 -1.92 35.57
N ASP A 281 -14.69 -1.06 34.55
CA ASP A 281 -15.13 0.33 34.69
C ASP A 281 -16.54 0.41 35.31
N LEU A 282 -17.51 -0.23 34.65
CA LEU A 282 -18.90 -0.23 35.11
C LEU A 282 -19.06 -0.89 36.50
N GLY A 283 -18.44 -2.06 36.69
CA GLY A 283 -18.53 -2.83 37.93
C GLY A 283 -18.01 -2.07 39.15
N ILE A 284 -16.85 -1.41 39.03
CA ILE A 284 -16.28 -0.61 40.11
C ILE A 284 -17.12 0.64 40.36
N VAL A 285 -17.53 1.36 39.31
CA VAL A 285 -18.30 2.61 39.45
C VAL A 285 -19.69 2.35 40.06
N LEU A 286 -20.38 1.29 39.63
CA LEU A 286 -21.68 0.91 40.21
C LEU A 286 -21.53 0.36 41.63
N ALA A 287 -20.54 -0.50 41.91
CA ALA A 287 -20.30 -1.02 43.26
C ALA A 287 -19.99 0.11 44.26
N LYS A 288 -19.15 1.08 43.84
CA LYS A 288 -18.89 2.32 44.59
C LYS A 288 -20.17 3.13 44.81
N GLY A 289 -21.02 3.22 43.79
CA GLY A 289 -22.34 3.85 43.90
C GLY A 289 -23.22 3.21 44.98
N VAL A 290 -23.34 1.88 44.98
CA VAL A 290 -24.11 1.15 46.00
C VAL A 290 -23.50 1.33 47.41
N ILE A 291 -22.17 1.36 47.54
CA ILE A 291 -21.49 1.66 48.80
C ILE A 291 -21.86 3.06 49.30
N PHE A 292 -21.79 4.08 48.45
CA PHE A 292 -22.17 5.44 48.83
C PHE A 292 -23.65 5.56 49.18
N SER A 293 -24.52 4.84 48.48
CA SER A 293 -25.95 4.76 48.82
C SER A 293 -26.13 4.14 50.21
N LEU A 294 -25.49 3.00 50.49
CA LEU A 294 -25.56 2.32 51.78
C LEU A 294 -25.08 3.22 52.93
N VAL A 295 -23.94 3.86 52.76
CA VAL A 295 -23.37 4.78 53.76
C VAL A 295 -24.31 5.96 53.97
N SER A 296 -24.86 6.56 52.90
CA SER A 296 -25.80 7.68 53.01
C SER A 296 -27.10 7.28 53.70
N ILE A 297 -27.58 6.06 53.49
CA ILE A 297 -28.80 5.53 54.12
C ILE A 297 -28.60 5.25 55.61
N PHE A 298 -27.42 4.82 56.05
CA PHE A 298 -27.17 4.65 57.49
C PHE A 298 -26.80 5.94 58.21
N LEU A 299 -26.22 6.92 57.52
CA LEU A 299 -25.70 8.13 58.15
C LEU A 299 -26.61 9.35 57.97
N ALA A 300 -27.07 9.63 56.75
CA ALA A 300 -27.83 10.84 56.43
C ALA A 300 -29.36 10.63 56.54
N LEU A 301 -29.89 9.48 56.11
CA LEU A 301 -31.33 9.23 56.14
C LEU A 301 -31.96 9.26 57.55
N PRO A 302 -31.35 8.68 58.61
CA PRO A 302 -31.92 8.74 59.96
C PRO A 302 -32.02 10.17 60.48
N ALA A 303 -31.03 11.00 60.16
CA ALA A 303 -31.02 12.42 60.51
C ALA A 303 -32.20 13.15 59.86
N LEU A 304 -32.44 12.90 58.57
CA LEU A 304 -33.52 13.50 57.80
C LEU A 304 -34.90 13.02 58.29
N ILE A 305 -35.08 11.72 58.52
CA ILE A 305 -36.33 11.17 59.06
C ILE A 305 -36.64 11.81 60.42
N LEU A 306 -35.68 11.91 61.34
CA LEU A 306 -35.90 12.50 62.67
C LEU A 306 -36.18 14.02 62.62
N MET A 307 -35.59 14.72 61.65
CA MET A 307 -35.80 16.15 61.40
C MET A 307 -37.20 16.43 60.83
N PHE A 308 -37.66 15.59 59.90
CA PHE A 308 -38.96 15.72 59.23
C PHE A 308 -40.07 14.87 59.88
N ASP A 309 -39.83 14.23 61.02
CA ASP A 309 -40.77 13.29 61.66
C ASP A 309 -42.17 13.88 61.87
N ASN A 310 -42.27 15.15 62.28
CA ASN A 310 -43.55 15.83 62.45
C ASN A 310 -44.31 16.00 61.12
N LEU A 311 -43.59 16.25 60.03
CA LEU A 311 -44.17 16.40 58.70
C LEU A 311 -44.57 15.05 58.11
N ILE A 312 -43.77 14.00 58.35
CA ILE A 312 -44.11 12.62 57.98
C ILE A 312 -45.44 12.23 58.61
N GLN A 313 -45.61 12.44 59.92
CA GLN A 313 -46.86 12.15 60.64
C GLN A 313 -48.05 12.96 60.10
N LYS A 314 -47.87 14.26 59.84
CA LYS A 314 -48.95 15.13 59.34
C LYS A 314 -49.45 14.73 57.95
N THR A 315 -48.59 14.11 57.15
CA THR A 315 -48.85 13.75 55.74
C THR A 315 -49.03 12.25 55.54
N GLN A 316 -49.28 11.52 56.63
CA GLN A 316 -49.51 10.08 56.60
C GLN A 316 -50.80 9.74 55.84
N LYS A 317 -50.72 8.73 55.00
CA LYS A 317 -51.80 8.23 54.15
C LYS A 317 -52.46 7.03 54.81
N LYS A 318 -53.59 6.62 54.23
CA LYS A 318 -54.22 5.36 54.60
C LYS A 318 -53.35 4.21 54.05
N HIS A 319 -52.71 3.47 54.96
CA HIS A 319 -51.79 2.38 54.63
C HIS A 319 -52.39 1.38 53.63
N LEU A 320 -51.65 1.09 52.55
CA LEU A 320 -52.04 0.12 51.53
C LEU A 320 -51.73 -1.30 52.04
N THR A 321 -52.65 -1.91 52.80
CA THR A 321 -52.49 -3.29 53.28
C THR A 321 -52.82 -4.30 52.18
N MET A 322 -51.81 -4.73 51.39
CA MET A 322 -51.97 -5.89 50.51
C MET A 322 -51.91 -7.19 51.32
N LYS A 323 -53.06 -7.82 51.56
CA LYS A 323 -53.12 -9.18 52.12
C LYS A 323 -53.10 -10.21 51.00
N LEU A 324 -52.06 -11.03 50.96
CA LEU A 324 -51.84 -12.06 49.95
C LEU A 324 -52.02 -13.47 50.52
N ASP A 325 -53.03 -13.65 51.36
CA ASP A 325 -53.33 -14.93 52.00
C ASP A 325 -53.58 -16.03 50.96
N TRP A 326 -54.16 -15.68 49.80
CA TRP A 326 -54.39 -16.63 48.69
C TRP A 326 -53.07 -17.17 48.11
N LEU A 327 -52.05 -16.32 47.94
CA LEU A 327 -50.72 -16.69 47.44
C LEU A 327 -49.99 -17.57 48.45
N GLY A 328 -50.09 -17.26 49.75
CA GLY A 328 -49.57 -18.13 50.81
C GLY A 328 -50.21 -19.52 50.82
N ASN A 329 -51.54 -19.60 50.62
CA ASN A 329 -52.26 -20.87 50.48
C ASN A 329 -51.85 -21.63 49.21
N PHE A 330 -51.75 -20.93 48.08
CA PHE A 330 -51.36 -21.49 46.80
C PHE A 330 -49.95 -22.08 46.85
N SER A 331 -48.96 -21.30 47.30
CA SER A 331 -47.56 -21.71 47.43
C SER A 331 -47.39 -22.91 48.37
N PHE A 332 -48.16 -22.98 49.45
CA PHE A 332 -48.17 -24.16 50.32
C PHE A 332 -48.74 -25.41 49.62
N GLY A 333 -49.79 -25.24 48.82
CA GLY A 333 -50.44 -26.33 48.07
C GLY A 333 -49.54 -26.90 46.97
N ILE A 334 -48.81 -26.04 46.24
CA ILE A 334 -47.96 -26.47 45.14
C ILE A 334 -46.54 -26.88 45.56
N ARG A 335 -46.16 -26.80 46.85
CA ARG A 335 -44.75 -26.90 47.30
C ARG A 335 -43.93 -28.07 46.74
N HIS A 336 -44.54 -29.24 46.54
CA HIS A 336 -43.85 -30.41 45.98
C HIS A 336 -43.79 -30.38 44.44
N ILE A 337 -44.86 -29.88 43.80
CA ILE A 337 -44.93 -29.69 42.35
C ILE A 337 -43.97 -28.57 41.91
N ALA A 338 -43.86 -27.51 42.72
CA ALA A 338 -43.05 -26.34 42.43
C ALA A 338 -41.56 -26.68 42.27
N ILE A 339 -41.03 -27.65 43.01
CA ILE A 339 -39.63 -28.11 42.83
C ILE A 339 -39.45 -28.81 41.49
N PHE A 340 -40.37 -29.70 41.13
CA PHE A 340 -40.31 -30.38 39.83
C PHE A 340 -40.48 -29.40 38.68
N LEU A 341 -41.44 -28.48 38.81
CA LEU A 341 -41.65 -27.38 37.86
C LEU A 341 -40.41 -26.50 37.73
N PHE A 342 -39.76 -26.15 38.85
CA PHE A 342 -38.53 -25.38 38.84
C PHE A 342 -37.40 -26.11 38.10
N ILE A 343 -37.18 -27.39 38.38
CA ILE A 343 -36.16 -28.18 37.68
C ILE A 343 -36.47 -28.28 36.18
N ALA A 344 -37.74 -28.49 35.82
CA ALA A 344 -38.18 -28.55 34.42
C ALA A 344 -37.97 -27.21 33.69
N ILE A 345 -38.38 -26.09 34.31
CA ILE A 345 -38.18 -24.74 33.76
C ILE A 345 -36.68 -24.42 33.65
N PHE A 346 -35.89 -24.72 34.68
CA PHE A 346 -34.45 -24.48 34.68
C PHE A 346 -33.74 -25.25 33.57
N ALA A 347 -34.06 -26.53 33.40
CA ALA A 347 -33.51 -27.35 32.33
C ALA A 347 -33.95 -26.85 30.94
N LEU A 348 -35.24 -26.55 30.76
CA LEU A 348 -35.77 -26.02 29.51
C LEU A 348 -35.09 -24.71 29.12
N SER A 349 -34.99 -23.76 30.06
CA SER A 349 -34.33 -22.48 29.83
C SER A 349 -32.82 -22.60 29.60
N TYR A 350 -32.16 -23.56 30.25
CA TYR A 350 -30.75 -23.82 29.99
C TYR A 350 -30.49 -24.31 28.56
N PHE A 351 -31.41 -25.06 27.95
CA PHE A 351 -31.30 -25.51 26.56
C PHE A 351 -31.71 -24.43 25.56
N LEU A 352 -32.74 -23.63 25.86
CA LEU A 352 -33.26 -22.60 24.95
C LEU A 352 -32.33 -21.38 24.82
N LYS A 353 -31.58 -21.04 25.87
CA LYS A 353 -30.67 -19.87 25.86
C LYS A 353 -29.63 -19.86 24.73
N GLY A 354 -29.30 -21.04 24.15
CA GLY A 354 -28.29 -21.17 23.10
C GLY A 354 -28.71 -20.65 21.73
N ASN A 355 -29.99 -20.27 21.54
CA ASN A 355 -30.51 -19.74 20.29
C ASN A 355 -30.48 -18.20 20.21
N LEU A 356 -29.97 -17.52 21.24
CA LEU A 356 -29.91 -16.07 21.27
C LEU A 356 -28.80 -15.56 20.33
N GLN A 357 -29.14 -14.66 19.41
CA GLN A 357 -28.14 -14.00 18.56
C GLN A 357 -27.43 -12.88 19.32
N TYR A 358 -26.11 -12.86 19.25
CA TYR A 358 -25.25 -11.86 19.87
C TYR A 358 -24.81 -10.82 18.84
N GLU A 359 -24.76 -9.56 19.25
CA GLU A 359 -24.11 -8.48 18.50
C GLU A 359 -22.85 -8.04 19.24
N PHE A 360 -21.75 -7.89 18.50
CA PHE A 360 -20.43 -7.52 19.02
C PHE A 360 -20.01 -6.10 18.65
N THR A 361 -20.43 -5.63 17.49
CA THR A 361 -20.32 -4.25 17.03
C THR A 361 -21.54 -3.47 17.49
N SER A 362 -21.34 -2.20 17.85
CA SER A 362 -22.46 -1.29 17.93
C SER A 362 -22.84 -0.93 16.50
N LYS A 363 -23.83 -1.63 15.93
CA LYS A 363 -24.71 -0.99 14.96
C LYS A 363 -25.43 0.11 15.73
N GLU A 364 -24.80 1.28 15.87
CA GLU A 364 -25.56 2.49 16.06
C GLU A 364 -26.63 2.42 14.97
N GLN A 365 -27.90 2.55 15.35
CA GLN A 365 -28.93 2.81 14.36
C GLN A 365 -28.66 4.23 13.86
N ASP A 366 -27.57 4.38 13.13
CA ASP A 366 -27.30 5.55 12.37
C ASP A 366 -28.36 5.57 11.29
N ASP A 367 -29.28 6.51 11.42
CA ASP A 367 -30.35 6.71 10.46
C ASP A 367 -29.75 6.97 9.06
N ILE A 368 -28.52 7.49 9.00
CA ILE A 368 -27.72 7.61 7.77
C ILE A 368 -27.34 6.21 7.25
N ALA A 369 -26.69 5.36 8.07
CA ALA A 369 -26.25 4.02 7.69
C ALA A 369 -27.37 3.08 7.21
N ARG A 370 -28.63 3.33 7.62
CA ARG A 370 -29.81 2.58 7.12
C ARG A 370 -30.08 2.82 5.64
N ILE A 371 -29.82 4.03 5.17
CA ILE A 371 -30.09 4.46 3.80
C ILE A 371 -28.79 4.30 2.99
N PHE A 372 -27.72 4.92 3.48
CA PHE A 372 -26.38 4.88 2.93
C PHE A 372 -25.56 3.84 3.68
N LYS A 373 -25.59 2.58 3.23
CA LYS A 373 -24.77 1.52 3.85
C LYS A 373 -23.31 1.96 3.86
N GLU A 374 -22.72 2.05 5.05
CA GLU A 374 -21.29 2.28 5.18
C GLU A 374 -20.52 1.05 4.71
N ASN A 375 -19.43 1.28 3.99
CA ASN A 375 -18.50 0.23 3.64
C ASN A 375 -17.76 -0.22 4.90
N ASN A 376 -17.72 -1.52 5.14
CA ASN A 376 -17.03 -2.09 6.27
C ASN A 376 -15.52 -1.99 6.02
N GLN A 377 -14.91 -1.03 6.71
CA GLN A 377 -13.49 -0.72 6.59
C GLN A 377 -12.67 -1.58 7.56
N ILE A 378 -11.71 -2.31 7.01
CA ILE A 378 -10.78 -3.14 7.75
C ILE A 378 -9.37 -2.64 7.43
N ALA A 379 -8.55 -2.40 8.44
CA ALA A 379 -7.15 -2.02 8.23
C ALA A 379 -6.20 -3.17 8.59
N LEU A 380 -5.14 -3.32 7.83
CA LEU A 380 -4.03 -4.22 8.09
C LEU A 380 -2.79 -3.39 8.35
N ILE A 381 -2.26 -3.46 9.56
CA ILE A 381 -1.01 -2.83 9.96
C ILE A 381 0.10 -3.86 9.83
N TYR A 382 1.18 -3.56 9.11
CA TYR A 382 2.27 -4.51 8.87
C TYR A 382 3.63 -3.81 8.85
N PRO A 383 4.73 -4.49 9.20
CA PRO A 383 6.06 -3.86 9.19
C PRO A 383 6.45 -3.44 7.76
N SER A 384 7.08 -2.28 7.59
CA SER A 384 7.46 -1.78 6.25
C SER A 384 8.38 -2.75 5.48
N SER A 385 9.08 -3.65 6.17
CA SER A 385 9.86 -4.74 5.56
C SER A 385 9.05 -5.78 4.77
N GLN A 386 7.72 -5.82 4.95
CA GLN A 386 6.81 -6.76 4.27
C GLN A 386 6.04 -6.11 3.11
N GLU A 387 6.38 -4.87 2.72
CA GLU A 387 5.68 -4.11 1.68
C GLU A 387 5.49 -4.89 0.38
N ASP A 388 6.56 -5.49 -0.15
CA ASP A 388 6.48 -6.22 -1.44
C ASP A 388 5.49 -7.39 -1.38
N PHE A 389 5.44 -8.08 -0.24
CA PHE A 389 4.53 -9.20 -0.03
C PHE A 389 3.08 -8.73 0.12
N VAL A 390 2.86 -7.70 0.93
CA VAL A 390 1.52 -7.18 1.21
C VAL A 390 0.96 -6.49 -0.04
N GLY A 391 1.76 -5.71 -0.76
CA GLY A 391 1.38 -5.11 -2.03
C GLY A 391 1.03 -6.15 -3.10
N ALA A 392 1.75 -7.28 -3.18
CA ALA A 392 1.38 -8.39 -4.07
C ALA A 392 0.07 -9.08 -3.63
N TYR A 393 -0.16 -9.23 -2.32
CA TYR A 393 -1.39 -9.79 -1.79
C TYR A 393 -2.61 -8.89 -2.02
N CYS A 394 -2.49 -7.58 -1.78
CA CYS A 394 -3.52 -6.59 -2.06
C CYS A 394 -3.93 -6.62 -3.55
N ARG A 395 -2.97 -6.62 -4.48
CA ARG A 395 -3.24 -6.77 -5.92
C ARG A 395 -3.96 -8.08 -6.26
N SER A 396 -3.65 -9.17 -5.58
CA SER A 396 -4.34 -10.45 -5.82
C SER A 396 -5.80 -10.48 -5.34
N LEU A 397 -6.18 -9.53 -4.48
CA LEU A 397 -7.54 -9.39 -3.94
C LEU A 397 -8.39 -8.38 -4.71
N GLU A 398 -7.79 -7.54 -5.54
CA GLU A 398 -8.50 -6.61 -6.43
C GLU A 398 -9.37 -7.37 -7.43
N GLY A 399 -10.60 -6.89 -7.65
CA GLY A 399 -11.57 -7.55 -8.53
C GLY A 399 -12.28 -8.76 -7.93
N THR A 400 -12.09 -9.06 -6.64
CA THR A 400 -12.93 -10.03 -5.93
C THR A 400 -14.32 -9.42 -5.66
N LEU A 401 -15.40 -10.20 -5.87
CA LEU A 401 -16.80 -9.75 -5.80
C LEU A 401 -17.26 -9.09 -4.48
N LYS A 402 -16.41 -9.05 -3.45
CA LYS A 402 -16.78 -8.68 -2.07
C LYS A 402 -15.92 -7.55 -1.48
N ILE A 403 -14.96 -7.01 -2.25
CA ILE A 403 -14.10 -5.90 -1.85
C ILE A 403 -14.27 -4.79 -2.88
N ASP A 404 -14.71 -3.61 -2.44
CA ASP A 404 -14.93 -2.46 -3.33
C ASP A 404 -13.61 -1.77 -3.67
N GLN A 405 -12.75 -1.60 -2.66
CA GLN A 405 -11.50 -0.87 -2.80
C GLN A 405 -10.45 -1.39 -1.83
N ILE A 406 -9.20 -1.47 -2.30
CA ILE A 406 -8.03 -1.80 -1.48
C ILE A 406 -7.02 -0.68 -1.63
N LEU A 407 -6.71 0.01 -0.53
CA LEU A 407 -5.72 1.07 -0.49
C LEU A 407 -4.48 0.57 0.25
N CYS A 408 -3.42 0.25 -0.49
CA CYS A 408 -2.11 -0.16 0.03
C CYS A 408 -1.03 0.60 -0.73
N TYR A 409 0.12 0.88 -0.11
CA TYR A 409 1.19 1.60 -0.80
C TYR A 409 1.65 0.86 -2.07
N GLY A 410 1.84 -0.46 -2.00
CA GLY A 410 2.30 -1.30 -3.12
C GLY A 410 1.30 -1.59 -4.24
N ASN A 411 0.00 -1.31 -4.08
CA ASN A 411 -1.01 -1.42 -5.15
C ASN A 411 -1.54 -0.06 -5.62
N THR A 412 -1.06 1.04 -5.05
CA THR A 412 -1.47 2.40 -5.46
C THR A 412 -0.25 3.21 -5.89
N ILE A 413 0.50 3.75 -4.94
CA ILE A 413 1.55 4.73 -5.18
C ILE A 413 2.85 4.08 -5.66
N ASN A 414 3.19 2.91 -5.10
CA ASN A 414 4.43 2.16 -5.34
C ASN A 414 4.23 0.97 -6.30
N GLU A 415 3.12 0.96 -7.04
CA GLU A 415 2.89 -0.05 -8.05
C GLU A 415 3.75 0.24 -9.29
N PRO A 416 4.58 -0.71 -9.78
CA PRO A 416 5.34 -0.52 -11.01
C PRO A 416 4.41 -0.63 -12.23
N LEU A 417 4.20 0.48 -12.93
CA LEU A 417 3.24 0.61 -14.04
C LEU A 417 3.94 0.95 -15.37
N LYS A 418 3.48 0.33 -16.45
CA LYS A 418 3.84 0.75 -17.81
C LYS A 418 3.20 2.08 -18.18
N TYR A 419 3.64 2.70 -19.27
CA TYR A 419 3.14 4.02 -19.67
C TYR A 419 1.63 4.04 -19.98
N ASP A 420 1.09 2.94 -20.51
CA ASP A 420 -0.33 2.75 -20.82
C ASP A 420 -1.16 2.50 -19.56
N GLU A 421 -0.65 1.68 -18.62
CA GLU A 421 -1.30 1.39 -17.34
C GLU A 421 -1.32 2.61 -16.38
N LEU A 422 -0.29 3.45 -16.45
CA LEU A 422 -0.18 4.65 -15.62
C LEU A 422 -1.27 5.70 -15.94
N LYS A 423 -1.71 5.76 -17.20
CA LYS A 423 -2.80 6.64 -17.64
C LYS A 423 -4.11 6.29 -16.93
N ASP A 424 -4.46 5.01 -16.93
CA ASP A 424 -5.67 4.50 -16.25
C ASP A 424 -5.57 4.78 -14.74
N LYS A 425 -4.38 4.59 -14.14
CA LYS A 425 -4.15 4.83 -12.71
C LYS A 425 -4.31 6.31 -12.31
N PHE A 426 -3.92 7.27 -13.15
CA PHE A 426 -4.14 8.69 -12.86
C PHE A 426 -5.63 9.07 -12.88
N SER A 427 -6.40 8.46 -13.78
CA SER A 427 -7.86 8.60 -13.80
C SER A 427 -8.49 8.05 -12.52
N ASP A 428 -8.05 6.87 -12.06
CA ASP A 428 -8.51 6.25 -10.81
C ASP A 428 -8.18 7.08 -9.55
N LEU A 429 -7.11 7.87 -9.58
CA LEU A 429 -6.70 8.76 -8.50
C LEU A 429 -7.44 10.11 -8.49
N GLY A 430 -8.43 10.31 -9.37
CA GLY A 430 -9.27 11.51 -9.40
C GLY A 430 -8.56 12.76 -9.92
N GLN A 431 -7.46 12.57 -10.66
CA GLN A 431 -6.66 13.65 -11.23
C GLN A 431 -6.94 13.70 -12.75
N ASP A 432 -7.69 14.72 -13.22
CA ASP A 432 -7.92 15.02 -14.64
C ASP A 432 -6.64 15.57 -15.30
N VAL A 433 -5.60 14.73 -15.36
CA VAL A 433 -4.37 15.00 -16.09
C VAL A 433 -4.47 14.26 -17.42
N ASP A 434 -5.02 14.96 -18.41
CA ASP A 434 -5.15 14.48 -19.79
C ASP A 434 -3.76 14.53 -20.46
N ILE A 435 -2.92 13.53 -20.17
CA ILE A 435 -1.62 13.35 -20.84
C ILE A 435 -1.80 12.37 -21.99
N ASP A 436 -1.50 12.82 -23.21
CA ASP A 436 -1.50 11.96 -24.39
C ASP A 436 -0.52 10.77 -24.27
N ASP A 437 -0.91 9.62 -24.83
CA ASP A 437 -0.12 8.38 -24.79
C ASP A 437 1.30 8.57 -25.36
N TYR A 438 1.46 9.38 -26.41
CA TYR A 438 2.77 9.65 -27.00
C TYR A 438 3.65 10.51 -26.08
N VAL A 439 3.05 11.41 -25.29
CA VAL A 439 3.78 12.22 -24.28
C VAL A 439 4.23 11.33 -23.14
N LEU A 440 3.38 10.43 -22.64
CA LEU A 440 3.75 9.46 -21.61
C LEU A 440 4.90 8.55 -22.09
N LYS A 441 4.78 8.01 -23.30
CA LYS A 441 5.80 7.16 -23.91
C LYS A 441 7.12 7.91 -24.13
N LEU A 442 7.05 9.19 -24.51
CA LEU A 442 8.21 10.08 -24.64
C LEU A 442 8.86 10.36 -23.27
N ILE A 443 8.07 10.66 -22.23
CA ILE A 443 8.57 10.88 -20.86
C ILE A 443 9.24 9.61 -20.31
N TYR A 444 8.64 8.43 -20.52
CA TYR A 444 9.25 7.15 -20.14
C TYR A 444 10.56 6.90 -20.91
N PHE A 445 10.56 7.08 -22.23
CA PHE A 445 11.76 6.94 -23.03
C PHE A 445 12.85 7.92 -22.58
N ASN A 446 12.50 9.17 -22.30
CA ASN A 446 13.42 10.16 -21.78
C ASN A 446 13.93 9.79 -20.38
N TYR A 447 13.10 9.25 -19.48
CA TYR A 447 13.53 8.79 -18.14
C TYR A 447 14.61 7.71 -18.23
N TYR A 448 14.39 6.67 -19.04
CA TYR A 448 15.31 5.54 -19.15
C TYR A 448 16.52 5.81 -20.04
N ASN A 449 16.43 6.78 -20.96
CA ASN A 449 17.50 7.11 -21.93
C ASN A 449 18.05 8.53 -21.76
N LYS A 450 17.85 9.16 -20.60
CA LYS A 450 18.30 10.53 -20.34
C LYS A 450 19.80 10.63 -20.55
N GLN A 451 20.19 11.21 -21.69
CA GLN A 451 21.58 11.46 -22.06
C GLN A 451 22.07 12.71 -21.34
N GLU A 452 22.64 12.51 -20.17
CA GLU A 452 23.90 13.14 -19.78
C GLU A 452 24.35 12.43 -18.51
N THR A 453 25.51 11.78 -18.58
CA THR A 453 26.23 11.39 -17.38
C THR A 453 26.45 12.66 -16.60
N THR A 454 25.68 12.82 -15.53
CA THR A 454 25.79 13.96 -14.65
C THR A 454 26.18 13.45 -13.28
N MET A 455 27.13 14.13 -12.66
CA MET A 455 27.57 13.81 -11.31
C MET A 455 27.49 15.07 -10.47
N THR A 456 27.09 14.91 -9.20
CA THR A 456 27.24 16.03 -8.28
C THR A 456 28.72 16.28 -8.03
N PHE A 457 29.06 17.47 -7.54
CA PHE A 457 30.44 17.77 -7.20
C PHE A 457 31.01 16.82 -6.13
N ASN A 458 30.15 16.33 -5.21
CA ASN A 458 30.55 15.33 -4.22
C ASN A 458 30.85 13.96 -4.85
N ASP A 459 30.04 13.55 -5.82
CA ASP A 459 30.22 12.28 -6.51
C ASP A 459 31.51 12.29 -7.34
N LEU A 460 31.82 13.41 -8.01
CA LEU A 460 33.08 13.60 -8.74
C LEU A 460 34.31 13.40 -7.84
N VAL A 461 34.36 14.07 -6.69
CA VAL A 461 35.51 13.99 -5.77
C VAL A 461 35.65 12.59 -5.18
N THR A 462 34.53 11.96 -4.81
CA THR A 462 34.49 10.59 -4.27
C THR A 462 34.92 9.57 -5.33
N PHE A 463 34.50 9.77 -6.58
CA PHE A 463 34.86 8.95 -7.71
C PHE A 463 36.36 8.98 -7.99
N ILE A 464 36.94 10.19 -8.07
CA ILE A 464 38.37 10.37 -8.28
C ILE A 464 39.17 9.65 -7.18
N GLU A 465 38.75 9.79 -5.92
CA GLU A 465 39.43 9.19 -4.78
C GLU A 465 39.36 7.66 -4.77
N ASN A 466 38.16 7.10 -4.96
CA ASN A 466 37.91 5.68 -4.75
C ASN A 466 38.12 4.82 -6.00
N LYS A 467 38.07 5.41 -7.20
CA LYS A 467 38.08 4.68 -8.48
C LYS A 467 39.18 5.11 -9.43
N VAL A 468 39.60 6.39 -9.42
CA VAL A 468 40.67 6.90 -10.30
C VAL A 468 42.05 6.77 -9.66
N TYR A 469 42.23 7.17 -8.39
CA TYR A 469 43.52 7.00 -7.69
C TYR A 469 44.02 5.55 -7.60
N PRO A 470 43.17 4.52 -7.39
CA PRO A 470 43.62 3.13 -7.35
C PRO A 470 43.88 2.53 -8.74
N ASN A 471 43.46 3.21 -9.82
CA ASN A 471 43.61 2.70 -11.18
C ASN A 471 45.06 2.87 -11.65
N ALA A 472 45.73 1.77 -12.01
CA ALA A 472 47.17 1.75 -12.32
C ALA A 472 47.57 2.56 -13.57
N GLU A 473 46.62 2.88 -14.45
CA GLU A 473 46.86 3.61 -15.69
C GLU A 473 46.49 5.08 -15.53
N LEU A 474 45.28 5.37 -15.03
CA LEU A 474 44.80 6.74 -14.79
C LEU A 474 45.54 7.45 -13.64
N SER A 475 46.06 6.70 -12.66
CA SER A 475 46.86 7.30 -11.57
C SER A 475 48.17 7.93 -12.06
N LYS A 476 48.70 7.51 -13.22
CA LYS A 476 49.94 8.06 -13.79
C LYS A 476 49.77 9.48 -14.30
N GLU A 477 48.55 9.86 -14.69
CA GLU A 477 48.20 11.21 -15.15
C GLU A 477 47.93 12.19 -13.99
N ILE A 478 47.90 11.69 -12.73
CA ILE A 478 47.60 12.52 -11.55
C ILE A 478 48.88 12.82 -10.77
N THR A 479 49.33 14.08 -10.83
CA THR A 479 50.51 14.53 -10.08
C THR A 479 50.25 14.61 -8.56
N PRO A 480 51.29 14.52 -7.70
CA PRO A 480 51.13 14.68 -6.25
C PRO A 480 50.51 16.02 -5.84
N GLU A 481 50.83 17.09 -6.59
CA GLU A 481 50.29 18.43 -6.40
C GLU A 481 48.79 18.50 -6.75
N LEU A 482 48.39 17.85 -7.86
CA LEU A 482 46.98 17.75 -8.25
C LEU A 482 46.15 16.98 -7.22
N ARG A 483 46.70 15.89 -6.65
CA ARG A 483 46.06 15.12 -5.58
C ARG A 483 45.84 15.94 -4.31
N GLU A 484 46.80 16.79 -3.93
CA GLU A 484 46.64 17.69 -2.78
C GLU A 484 45.54 18.73 -3.02
N ASN A 485 45.46 19.26 -4.24
CA ASN A 485 44.43 20.23 -4.63
C ASN A 485 43.01 19.62 -4.64
N ILE A 486 42.85 18.39 -5.13
CA ILE A 486 41.56 17.66 -5.08
C ILE A 486 41.11 17.41 -3.63
N ASN A 487 42.04 17.13 -2.72
CA ASN A 487 41.72 16.98 -1.30
C ASN A 487 41.25 18.29 -0.65
N LYS A 488 41.74 19.46 -1.10
CA LYS A 488 41.27 20.76 -0.63
C LYS A 488 39.82 21.03 -1.06
N LEU A 489 39.42 20.54 -2.25
CA LEU A 489 38.07 20.68 -2.81
C LEU A 489 36.97 20.00 -1.98
N LYS A 490 37.29 18.98 -1.18
CA LYS A 490 36.35 18.33 -0.23
C LYS A 490 35.67 19.30 0.74
N ASN A 491 36.29 20.44 1.02
CA ASN A 491 35.69 21.45 1.90
C ASN A 491 34.48 22.16 1.29
N PHE A 492 34.25 21.95 -0.01
CA PHE A 492 33.20 22.58 -0.80
C PHE A 492 32.19 21.57 -1.38
N THR A 493 32.30 20.27 -1.05
CA THR A 493 31.45 19.22 -1.66
C THR A 493 30.08 19.04 -1.00
N SER A 494 29.83 19.63 0.17
CA SER A 494 28.54 19.53 0.84
C SER A 494 28.14 20.80 1.57
N ILE A 495 26.82 20.99 1.74
CA ILE A 495 26.24 22.12 2.49
C ILE A 495 26.72 22.09 3.94
N SER A 496 26.81 20.90 4.55
CA SER A 496 27.32 20.73 5.91
C SER A 496 28.79 21.10 6.04
N ALA A 497 29.62 20.79 5.02
CA ALA A 497 31.01 21.21 4.96
C ALA A 497 31.15 22.72 4.77
N LEU A 498 30.36 23.36 3.91
CA LEU A 498 30.39 24.82 3.72
C LEU A 498 30.01 25.60 4.99
N ASN A 499 28.92 25.18 5.63
CA ASN A 499 28.36 25.86 6.80
C ASN A 499 29.06 25.50 8.12
N LYS A 500 30.08 24.62 8.07
CA LYS A 500 30.93 24.33 9.23
C LYS A 500 31.66 25.61 9.65
N LYS A 501 31.38 26.06 10.87
CA LYS A 501 32.09 27.19 11.52
C LYS A 501 33.53 26.80 11.83
N ARG A 502 34.49 27.48 11.20
CA ARG A 502 35.93 27.19 11.27
C ARG A 502 36.72 28.29 11.98
N THR A 503 37.84 27.89 12.57
CA THR A 503 38.83 28.78 13.21
C THR A 503 39.80 29.36 12.18
N ALA A 504 40.52 30.43 12.54
CA ALA A 504 41.50 31.06 11.65
C ALA A 504 42.60 30.10 11.18
N SER A 505 43.02 29.14 12.02
CA SER A 505 44.01 28.12 11.63
C SER A 505 43.47 27.14 10.58
N GLU A 506 42.20 26.72 10.72
CA GLU A 506 41.55 25.85 9.75
C GLU A 506 41.34 26.56 8.41
N ILE A 507 41.00 27.86 8.44
CA ILE A 507 40.83 28.67 7.24
C ILE A 507 42.17 28.97 6.55
N ALA A 508 43.22 29.24 7.32
CA ALA A 508 44.58 29.41 6.79
C ALA A 508 45.04 28.16 6.02
N SER A 509 44.76 26.98 6.57
CA SER A 509 45.05 25.71 5.90
C SER A 509 44.23 25.48 4.62
N ILE A 510 42.97 25.91 4.59
CA ILE A 510 42.08 25.74 3.42
C ILE A 510 42.47 26.71 2.30
N LEU A 511 42.80 27.96 2.63
CA LEU A 511 43.12 29.00 1.66
C LEU A 511 44.61 29.03 1.26
N GLY A 512 45.46 28.22 1.91
CA GLY A 512 46.89 28.18 1.63
C GLY A 512 47.63 29.48 2.03
N VAL A 513 47.16 30.17 3.08
CA VAL A 513 47.70 31.46 3.53
C VAL A 513 48.28 31.36 4.94
N SER A 514 49.09 32.34 5.34
CA SER A 514 49.63 32.38 6.70
C SER A 514 48.52 32.63 7.72
N LYS A 515 48.62 31.99 8.90
CA LYS A 515 47.65 32.13 9.98
C LYS A 515 47.49 33.60 10.42
N ASP A 516 48.59 34.35 10.46
CA ASP A 516 48.60 35.77 10.86
C ASP A 516 47.72 36.64 9.94
N GLN A 517 47.65 36.33 8.65
CA GLN A 517 46.79 37.05 7.70
C GLN A 517 45.29 36.76 7.95
N VAL A 518 44.95 35.53 8.33
CA VAL A 518 43.57 35.14 8.64
C VAL A 518 43.13 35.69 9.99
N ASP A 519 44.02 35.72 10.98
CA ASP A 519 43.74 36.31 12.29
C ASP A 519 43.37 37.81 12.17
N GLN A 520 44.04 38.57 11.27
CA GLN A 520 43.66 39.95 11.01
C GLN A 520 42.27 40.09 10.34
N LEU A 521 41.92 39.18 9.42
CA LEU A 521 40.58 39.16 8.82
C LEU A 521 39.50 38.83 9.86
N PHE A 522 39.78 37.92 10.80
CA PHE A 522 38.87 37.58 11.90
C PHE A 522 38.68 38.73 12.88
N ILE A 523 39.73 39.49 13.19
CA ILE A 523 39.62 40.71 14.01
C ILE A 523 38.67 41.71 13.32
N LEU A 524 38.83 41.90 12.01
CA LEU A 524 38.00 42.80 11.22
C LEU A 524 36.53 42.33 11.14
N TYR A 525 36.31 41.04 10.93
CA TYR A 525 34.99 40.42 10.90
C TYR A 525 34.30 40.53 12.27
N ASN A 526 35.04 40.26 13.34
CA ASN A 526 34.54 40.32 14.72
C ASN A 526 34.14 41.73 15.17
N ALA A 527 34.73 42.76 14.58
CA ALA A 527 34.32 44.14 14.82
C ALA A 527 32.91 44.46 14.28
N THR A 528 32.41 43.67 13.31
CA THR A 528 31.08 43.85 12.70
C THR A 528 30.09 42.73 13.07
N ASN A 529 30.56 41.53 13.41
CA ASN A 529 29.75 40.39 13.87
C ASN A 529 30.51 39.61 14.95
N PRO A 530 30.07 39.56 16.23
CA PRO A 530 30.83 38.92 17.30
C PRO A 530 30.82 37.38 17.17
N SER A 531 31.80 36.79 16.45
CA SER A 531 31.94 35.34 16.28
C SER A 531 33.39 34.88 16.04
N ILE A 532 33.96 34.12 16.97
CA ILE A 532 35.34 33.58 16.90
C ILE A 532 35.50 32.50 15.80
N LYS A 533 34.43 32.15 15.09
CA LYS A 533 34.42 31.19 13.98
C LYS A 533 33.57 31.72 12.83
N ILE A 534 33.99 31.46 11.60
CA ILE A 534 33.29 31.90 10.39
C ILE A 534 33.05 30.72 9.44
N THR A 535 31.99 30.77 8.65
CA THR A 535 31.76 29.80 7.57
C THR A 535 32.49 30.25 6.29
N LEU A 536 32.72 29.33 5.35
CA LEU A 536 33.36 29.70 4.08
C LEU A 536 32.52 30.70 3.25
N PRO A 537 31.18 30.54 3.14
CA PRO A 537 30.33 31.53 2.49
C PRO A 537 30.36 32.91 3.17
N ASP A 538 30.28 32.95 4.50
CA ASP A 538 30.30 34.22 5.25
C ASP A 538 31.65 34.93 5.11
N LEU A 539 32.75 34.19 5.10
CA LEU A 539 34.09 34.73 4.89
C LEU A 539 34.24 35.31 3.49
N ALA A 540 33.80 34.59 2.46
CA ALA A 540 33.87 35.07 1.09
C ALA A 540 33.00 36.31 0.86
N ASN A 541 31.79 36.33 1.44
CA ASN A 541 30.90 37.50 1.41
C ASN A 541 31.52 38.69 2.15
N PHE A 542 32.10 38.47 3.33
CA PHE A 542 32.78 39.50 4.09
C PHE A 542 33.96 40.09 3.32
N ILE A 543 34.81 39.24 2.73
CA ILE A 543 35.95 39.69 1.96
C ILE A 543 35.49 40.50 0.74
N ASN A 544 34.53 39.99 -0.05
CA ASN A 544 34.09 40.62 -1.29
C ASN A 544 33.30 41.92 -1.07
N ASN A 545 32.43 41.96 -0.06
CA ASN A 545 31.53 43.09 0.15
C ASN A 545 32.08 44.12 1.13
N TYR A 546 33.04 43.77 1.98
CA TYR A 546 33.57 44.66 3.01
C TYR A 546 35.08 44.92 2.86
N VAL A 547 35.91 43.86 2.82
CA VAL A 547 37.38 44.02 2.82
C VAL A 547 37.90 44.60 1.50
N LEU A 548 37.42 44.09 0.35
CA LEU A 548 37.88 44.52 -0.98
C LEU A 548 37.35 45.89 -1.40
N LYS A 549 36.26 46.37 -0.79
CA LYS A 549 35.67 47.70 -1.03
C LYS A 549 36.24 48.79 -0.13
N ASN A 550 37.03 48.44 0.88
CA ASN A 550 37.64 49.38 1.80
C ASN A 550 39.10 49.63 1.42
N ASP A 551 39.43 50.85 0.98
CA ASP A 551 40.77 51.22 0.50
C ASP A 551 41.88 51.01 1.55
N THR A 552 41.53 50.99 2.84
CA THR A 552 42.48 50.74 3.94
C THR A 552 42.82 49.26 4.07
N TYR A 553 41.84 48.36 3.87
CA TYR A 553 41.98 46.92 4.11
C TYR A 553 42.22 46.10 2.84
N LYS A 554 41.95 46.67 1.66
CA LYS A 554 42.17 46.06 0.35
C LYS A 554 43.64 45.69 0.08
N ALA A 555 44.59 46.34 0.74
CA ALA A 555 46.03 46.08 0.63
C ALA A 555 46.48 44.79 1.34
N TYR A 556 45.67 44.25 2.26
CA TYR A 556 45.98 43.04 3.02
C TYR A 556 45.64 41.73 2.29
N ILE A 557 44.96 41.83 1.13
CA ILE A 557 44.66 40.70 0.25
C ILE A 557 45.43 40.88 -1.05
N SER A 558 46.37 39.98 -1.31
CA SER A 558 47.17 39.95 -2.55
C SER A 558 46.31 39.70 -3.79
N ASN A 559 46.82 40.03 -4.98
CA ASN A 559 46.08 39.79 -6.22
C ASN A 559 45.85 38.29 -6.47
N ASP A 560 46.81 37.42 -6.13
CA ASP A 560 46.66 35.97 -6.27
C ASP A 560 45.55 35.43 -5.35
N GLN A 561 45.43 35.96 -4.13
CA GLN A 561 44.35 35.61 -3.20
C GLN A 561 42.98 36.11 -3.67
N LYS A 562 42.90 37.24 -4.40
CA LYS A 562 41.63 37.72 -5.00
C LYS A 562 41.19 36.81 -6.15
N VAL A 563 42.13 36.37 -6.98
CA VAL A 563 41.86 35.42 -8.07
C VAL A 563 41.32 34.12 -7.50
N LEU A 564 41.97 33.57 -6.46
CA LEU A 564 41.58 32.32 -5.81
C LEU A 564 40.20 32.41 -5.12
N LEU A 565 39.87 33.54 -4.49
CA LEU A 565 38.54 33.77 -3.89
C LEU A 565 37.42 33.91 -4.95
N ASN A 566 37.73 34.53 -6.09
CA ASN A 566 36.79 34.67 -7.20
C ASN A 566 36.57 33.33 -7.92
N GLN A 567 37.62 32.51 -8.05
CA GLN A 567 37.53 31.14 -8.55
C GLN A 567 36.73 30.23 -7.59
N ALA A 568 36.78 30.47 -6.28
CA ALA A 568 36.00 29.71 -5.29
C ALA A 568 34.50 30.11 -5.23
N LYS A 569 34.11 31.27 -5.79
CA LYS A 569 32.76 31.84 -5.69
C LYS A 569 31.63 30.94 -6.26
N PRO A 570 31.80 30.24 -7.40
CA PRO A 570 30.78 29.31 -7.90
C PRO A 570 30.48 28.15 -6.94
N PHE A 571 31.46 27.75 -6.14
CA PHE A 571 31.40 26.63 -5.20
C PHE A 571 30.77 26.98 -3.84
N LEU A 572 30.31 28.22 -3.65
CA LEU A 572 29.65 28.67 -2.42
C LEU A 572 28.12 28.74 -2.57
N SER A 573 27.60 28.47 -3.77
CA SER A 573 26.16 28.41 -4.06
C SER A 573 25.60 27.01 -3.76
N LYS A 574 24.48 26.97 -3.03
CA LYS A 574 23.75 25.72 -2.74
C LYS A 574 23.42 24.96 -4.03
N ASN A 575 22.91 25.68 -5.03
CA ASN A 575 22.49 25.07 -6.30
C ASN A 575 23.67 24.42 -7.03
N ASN A 576 24.86 25.03 -7.03
CA ASN A 576 26.01 24.47 -7.75
C ASN A 576 26.61 23.22 -7.10
N ILE A 577 26.34 22.99 -5.81
CA ILE A 577 26.83 21.80 -5.08
C ILE A 577 25.86 20.63 -5.19
N THR A 578 24.56 20.90 -5.18
CA THR A 578 23.52 19.85 -5.19
C THR A 578 23.04 19.49 -6.58
N THR A 579 23.26 20.35 -7.58
CA THR A 579 22.92 20.02 -8.98
C THR A 579 23.92 19.03 -9.54
N LYS A 580 23.40 18.00 -10.21
CA LYS A 580 24.24 17.13 -11.04
C LYS A 580 24.69 17.95 -12.25
N LYS A 581 25.95 17.81 -12.65
CA LYS A 581 26.55 18.57 -13.75
C LYS A 581 27.13 17.63 -14.80
N ASN A 582 26.99 18.00 -16.05
CA ASN A 582 27.54 17.24 -17.19
C ASN A 582 29.03 17.55 -17.41
N SER A 583 29.67 16.83 -18.33
CA SER A 583 31.11 16.99 -18.58
C SER A 583 31.48 18.36 -19.17
N ASN A 584 30.58 19.03 -19.90
CA ASN A 584 30.80 20.40 -20.41
C ASN A 584 30.82 21.42 -19.27
N GLU A 585 29.85 21.33 -18.38
CA GLU A 585 29.71 22.19 -17.22
C GLU A 585 30.86 22.00 -16.24
N ILE A 586 31.29 20.75 -16.00
CA ILE A 586 32.46 20.47 -15.15
C ILE A 586 33.74 21.00 -15.81
N ALA A 587 33.99 20.73 -17.10
CA ALA A 587 35.17 21.27 -17.78
C ALA A 587 35.23 22.80 -17.72
N SER A 588 34.09 23.46 -17.93
CA SER A 588 33.98 24.93 -17.87
C SER A 588 34.09 25.48 -16.45
N MET A 589 33.52 24.79 -15.45
CA MET A 589 33.54 25.20 -14.04
C MET A 589 34.95 25.14 -13.42
N PHE A 590 35.78 24.21 -13.89
CA PHE A 590 37.14 24.00 -13.39
C PHE A 590 38.25 24.46 -14.35
N GLU A 591 37.91 25.06 -15.50
CA GLU A 591 38.85 25.45 -16.57
C GLU A 591 39.72 24.26 -17.04
N LEU A 592 39.16 23.06 -17.05
CA LEU A 592 39.87 21.83 -17.42
C LEU A 592 39.75 21.56 -18.92
N SER A 593 40.71 20.78 -19.44
CA SER A 593 40.63 20.24 -20.79
C SER A 593 39.37 19.40 -20.94
N LYS A 594 38.54 19.75 -21.93
CA LYS A 594 37.30 19.03 -22.22
C LYS A 594 37.53 17.55 -22.51
N ASP A 595 38.60 17.24 -23.22
CA ASP A 595 39.02 15.88 -23.57
C ASP A 595 39.35 15.04 -22.32
N ASP A 596 40.02 15.64 -21.33
CA ASP A 596 40.39 14.95 -20.08
C ASP A 596 39.18 14.72 -19.18
N VAL A 597 38.22 15.65 -19.16
CA VAL A 597 36.97 15.51 -18.41
C VAL A 597 36.05 14.49 -19.07
N ASP A 598 35.99 14.43 -20.39
CA ASP A 598 35.22 13.41 -21.11
C ASP A 598 35.78 12.01 -20.88
N LYS A 599 37.12 11.85 -20.84
CA LYS A 599 37.78 10.59 -20.46
C LYS A 599 37.39 10.14 -19.04
N LEU A 600 37.31 11.09 -18.11
CA LEU A 600 36.92 10.82 -16.73
C LEU A 600 35.45 10.37 -16.61
N PHE A 601 34.54 11.03 -17.34
CA PHE A 601 33.13 10.68 -17.39
C PHE A 601 32.88 9.34 -18.11
N MET A 602 33.64 9.05 -19.18
CA MET A 602 33.61 7.73 -19.82
C MET A 602 34.06 6.60 -18.88
N TYR A 603 35.11 6.83 -18.08
CA TYR A 603 35.53 5.85 -17.08
C TYR A 603 34.48 5.68 -15.97
N TYR A 604 33.80 6.76 -15.56
CA TYR A 604 32.69 6.72 -14.62
C TYR A 604 31.52 5.86 -15.14
N GLU A 605 31.14 6.02 -16.41
CA GLU A 605 30.13 5.21 -17.08
C GLU A 605 30.54 3.74 -17.24
N SER A 606 31.81 3.47 -17.54
CA SER A 606 32.32 2.08 -17.65
C SER A 606 32.21 1.26 -16.37
N LEU A 607 32.04 1.93 -15.23
CA LEU A 607 31.87 1.30 -13.93
C LEU A 607 30.41 1.00 -13.58
N GLN A 608 29.46 1.53 -14.35
CA GLN A 608 28.03 1.23 -14.21
C GLN A 608 27.70 -0.18 -14.77
N PRO A 609 26.63 -0.83 -14.29
CA PRO A 609 26.18 -2.12 -14.81
C PRO A 609 25.59 -1.96 -16.21
N ILE A 610 26.15 -2.67 -17.20
CA ILE A 610 25.65 -2.70 -18.58
C ILE A 610 24.85 -3.99 -18.78
N THR A 611 23.57 -3.83 -19.13
CA THR A 611 22.64 -4.95 -19.40
C THR A 611 22.55 -5.29 -20.89
N GLU A 612 23.21 -4.52 -21.75
CA GLU A 612 23.14 -4.64 -23.19
C GLU A 612 23.75 -5.96 -23.69
N LYS A 613 23.05 -6.62 -24.63
CA LYS A 613 23.44 -7.90 -25.23
C LYS A 613 23.60 -7.75 -26.74
N LEU A 614 24.71 -8.27 -27.29
CA LEU A 614 25.07 -8.19 -28.71
C LEU A 614 25.11 -9.57 -29.34
N THR A 615 24.75 -9.66 -30.62
CA THR A 615 25.12 -10.83 -31.43
C THR A 615 26.63 -10.83 -31.67
N ILE A 616 27.20 -12.01 -31.92
CA ILE A 616 28.64 -12.16 -32.19
C ILE A 616 29.06 -11.32 -33.41
N ASN A 617 28.20 -11.25 -34.43
CA ASN A 617 28.46 -10.47 -35.64
C ASN A 617 28.45 -8.95 -35.39
N GLU A 618 27.49 -8.45 -34.60
CA GLU A 618 27.44 -7.03 -34.20
C GLU A 618 28.69 -6.65 -33.41
N PHE A 619 29.06 -7.48 -32.43
CA PHE A 619 30.26 -7.26 -31.62
C PHE A 619 31.53 -7.20 -32.49
N VAL A 620 31.74 -8.18 -33.39
CA VAL A 620 32.96 -8.25 -34.20
C VAL A 620 33.06 -7.10 -35.20
N ASN A 621 31.96 -6.74 -35.86
CA ASN A 621 31.96 -5.63 -36.81
C ASN A 621 32.18 -4.29 -36.09
N PHE A 622 31.52 -4.05 -34.96
CA PHE A 622 31.76 -2.85 -34.15
C PHE A 622 33.23 -2.77 -33.70
N THR A 623 33.76 -3.86 -33.17
CA THR A 623 35.14 -3.93 -32.66
C THR A 623 36.16 -3.66 -33.76
N LEU A 624 36.04 -4.29 -34.93
CA LEU A 624 37.00 -4.13 -36.03
C LEU A 624 36.84 -2.81 -36.79
N ASP A 625 35.62 -2.35 -37.00
CA ASP A 625 35.36 -1.21 -37.88
C ASP A 625 35.37 0.13 -37.13
N LYS A 626 35.01 0.15 -35.84
CA LYS A 626 34.88 1.38 -35.02
C LYS A 626 35.91 1.47 -33.89
N VAL A 627 36.20 0.38 -33.18
CA VAL A 627 37.09 0.42 -32.01
C VAL A 627 38.56 0.33 -32.43
N TYR A 628 38.92 -0.66 -33.25
CA TYR A 628 40.30 -0.88 -33.70
C TYR A 628 40.86 0.24 -34.61
N THR A 629 40.00 0.89 -35.39
CA THR A 629 40.37 1.98 -36.30
C THR A 629 40.63 3.30 -35.56
N ASN A 630 40.18 3.41 -34.31
CA ASN A 630 40.40 4.58 -33.46
C ASN A 630 41.82 4.57 -32.86
N LYS A 631 42.53 5.69 -32.97
CA LYS A 631 43.92 5.85 -32.50
C LYS A 631 44.07 5.63 -31.00
N GLU A 632 43.06 5.94 -30.21
CA GLU A 632 43.12 5.83 -28.74
C GLU A 632 42.88 4.40 -28.24
N TYR A 633 42.01 3.64 -28.90
CA TYR A 633 41.62 2.28 -28.48
C TYR A 633 42.40 1.17 -29.17
N LYS A 634 43.24 1.52 -30.15
CA LYS A 634 44.07 0.56 -30.89
C LYS A 634 45.01 -0.25 -29.98
N GLY A 635 45.43 0.32 -28.85
CA GLY A 635 46.30 -0.34 -27.86
C GLY A 635 45.65 -1.50 -27.09
N LEU A 636 44.32 -1.65 -27.19
CA LEU A 636 43.58 -2.73 -26.52
C LEU A 636 43.73 -4.10 -27.19
N PHE A 637 44.27 -4.18 -28.42
CA PHE A 637 44.32 -5.41 -29.22
C PHE A 637 45.75 -5.90 -29.44
N THR A 638 46.01 -7.19 -29.17
CA THR A 638 47.25 -7.86 -29.59
C THR A 638 47.11 -8.48 -30.99
N ASP A 639 48.23 -8.81 -31.64
CA ASP A 639 48.21 -9.45 -32.96
C ASP A 639 47.43 -10.77 -32.97
N ASP A 640 47.52 -11.56 -31.89
CA ASP A 640 46.81 -12.83 -31.71
C ASP A 640 45.29 -12.62 -31.52
N THR A 641 44.91 -11.59 -30.77
CA THR A 641 43.50 -11.20 -30.58
C THR A 641 42.88 -10.74 -31.90
N LEU A 642 43.63 -10.00 -32.71
CA LEU A 642 43.18 -9.52 -34.02
C LEU A 642 43.01 -10.67 -35.03
N ALA A 643 43.89 -11.67 -35.01
CA ALA A 643 43.74 -12.86 -35.84
C ALA A 643 42.46 -13.64 -35.47
N SER A 644 42.20 -13.79 -34.17
CA SER A 644 41.01 -14.45 -33.64
C SER A 644 39.71 -13.72 -34.01
N LEU A 645 39.67 -12.39 -33.90
CA LEU A 645 38.51 -11.56 -34.30
C LEU A 645 38.21 -11.64 -35.80
N LYS A 646 39.24 -11.73 -36.65
CA LYS A 646 39.08 -11.91 -38.10
C LYS A 646 38.48 -13.27 -38.44
N LEU A 647 38.91 -14.33 -37.76
CA LEU A 647 38.30 -15.65 -37.90
C LEU A 647 36.85 -15.62 -37.43
N LEU A 648 36.59 -15.00 -36.27
CA LEU A 648 35.24 -14.85 -35.72
C LEU A 648 34.30 -14.12 -36.69
N LYS A 649 34.78 -13.09 -37.40
CA LYS A 649 34.03 -12.37 -38.45
C LYS A 649 33.56 -13.29 -39.58
N VAL A 650 34.36 -14.29 -39.93
CA VAL A 650 34.03 -15.27 -40.98
C VAL A 650 33.00 -16.28 -40.45
N LEU A 651 33.17 -16.77 -39.22
CA LEU A 651 32.28 -17.76 -38.59
C LEU A 651 30.94 -17.17 -38.12
N SER A 652 30.88 -15.85 -37.90
CA SER A 652 29.65 -15.13 -37.54
C SER A 652 28.91 -14.54 -38.74
N ASN A 653 29.36 -14.79 -39.97
CA ASN A 653 28.70 -14.32 -41.17
C ASN A 653 27.76 -15.39 -41.74
N LYS A 654 26.44 -15.12 -41.65
CA LYS A 654 25.36 -16.04 -42.05
C LYS A 654 25.42 -16.44 -43.53
N GLU A 655 25.90 -15.56 -44.41
CA GLU A 655 26.06 -15.89 -45.84
C GLU A 655 27.23 -16.86 -46.04
N ILE A 656 28.36 -16.63 -45.36
CA ILE A 656 29.56 -17.45 -45.54
C ILE A 656 29.34 -18.87 -45.00
N ILE A 657 28.79 -19.00 -43.79
CA ILE A 657 28.66 -20.31 -43.12
C ILE A 657 27.61 -21.23 -43.77
N ASN A 658 26.68 -20.65 -44.53
CA ASN A 658 25.61 -21.37 -45.23
C ASN A 658 25.83 -21.48 -46.75
N THR A 659 26.91 -20.91 -47.30
CA THR A 659 27.27 -21.07 -48.71
C THR A 659 28.02 -22.38 -48.92
N LYS A 660 27.63 -23.17 -49.92
CA LYS A 660 28.30 -24.43 -50.28
C LYS A 660 29.68 -24.14 -50.89
N MET A 661 30.72 -24.82 -50.40
CA MET A 661 32.11 -24.64 -50.84
C MET A 661 32.74 -25.98 -51.21
N ASP A 662 33.73 -25.93 -52.09
CA ASP A 662 34.59 -27.07 -52.42
C ASP A 662 35.65 -27.31 -51.33
N ALA A 663 36.38 -28.42 -51.41
CA ALA A 663 37.45 -28.75 -50.46
C ALA A 663 38.52 -27.64 -50.35
N LYS A 664 38.75 -26.90 -51.45
CA LYS A 664 39.69 -25.77 -51.49
C LYS A 664 39.18 -24.56 -50.70
N GLY A 665 37.88 -24.27 -50.75
CA GLY A 665 37.23 -23.23 -49.96
C GLY A 665 37.22 -23.55 -48.46
N LEU A 666 36.94 -24.81 -48.11
CA LEU A 666 36.92 -25.26 -46.70
C LEU A 666 38.33 -25.29 -46.08
N ALA A 667 39.35 -25.72 -46.85
CA ALA A 667 40.76 -25.70 -46.43
C ALA A 667 41.21 -24.30 -46.00
N LYS A 668 40.73 -23.27 -46.72
CA LYS A 668 41.09 -21.88 -46.44
C LYS A 668 40.43 -21.32 -45.16
N ILE A 669 39.29 -21.86 -44.75
CA ILE A 669 38.55 -21.40 -43.57
C ILE A 669 39.06 -22.08 -42.30
N PHE A 670 39.34 -23.38 -42.36
CA PHE A 670 39.69 -24.20 -41.19
C PHE A 670 41.18 -24.55 -41.09
N ASP A 671 42.02 -24.07 -42.01
CA ASP A 671 43.46 -24.31 -42.06
C ASP A 671 43.85 -25.81 -42.06
N LEU A 672 43.01 -26.63 -42.70
CA LEU A 672 43.24 -28.07 -42.88
C LEU A 672 43.85 -28.36 -44.25
N SER A 673 44.63 -29.44 -44.38
CA SER A 673 45.15 -29.86 -45.68
C SER A 673 44.02 -30.36 -46.58
N LYS A 674 44.16 -30.16 -47.89
CA LYS A 674 43.14 -30.58 -48.85
C LYS A 674 42.89 -32.10 -48.77
N ASP A 675 43.94 -32.89 -48.58
CA ASP A 675 43.86 -34.35 -48.51
C ASP A 675 43.10 -34.81 -47.25
N ASP A 676 43.23 -34.09 -46.14
CA ASP A 676 42.47 -34.37 -44.91
C ASP A 676 40.98 -34.03 -45.10
N ILE A 677 40.66 -32.92 -45.77
CA ILE A 677 39.27 -32.54 -46.06
C ILE A 677 38.62 -33.53 -47.02
N ASP A 678 39.32 -33.94 -48.09
CA ASP A 678 38.82 -34.94 -49.02
C ASP A 678 38.55 -36.27 -48.30
N SER A 679 39.45 -36.71 -47.40
CA SER A 679 39.25 -37.89 -46.55
C SER A 679 38.05 -37.80 -45.59
N ILE A 680 37.77 -36.59 -45.08
CA ILE A 680 36.62 -36.31 -44.21
C ILE A 680 35.32 -36.36 -45.03
N LEU A 681 35.31 -35.78 -46.23
CA LEU A 681 34.13 -35.73 -47.10
C LEU A 681 33.79 -37.11 -47.68
N ASP A 682 34.77 -37.98 -47.86
CA ASP A 682 34.57 -39.38 -48.27
C ASP A 682 33.71 -40.17 -47.28
N LEU A 683 33.70 -39.82 -45.98
CA LEU A 683 32.82 -40.45 -44.99
C LEU A 683 31.32 -40.26 -45.29
N LYS A 684 30.95 -39.23 -46.06
CA LYS A 684 29.58 -39.01 -46.52
C LYS A 684 29.12 -40.05 -47.54
N ASN A 685 30.05 -40.74 -48.22
CA ASN A 685 29.78 -41.61 -49.38
C ASN A 685 30.23 -43.07 -49.21
N VAL A 686 30.57 -43.55 -48.00
CA VAL A 686 31.02 -44.94 -47.77
C VAL A 686 29.94 -45.76 -47.06
N THR A 687 29.17 -46.53 -47.83
CA THR A 687 28.51 -47.76 -47.34
C THR A 687 29.31 -48.97 -47.82
N ILE A 688 29.80 -49.78 -46.87
CA ILE A 688 30.75 -50.88 -47.09
C ILE A 688 30.09 -52.14 -47.71
N ASN A 689 28.79 -52.16 -48.01
CA ASN A 689 28.08 -53.39 -48.42
C ASN A 689 27.10 -53.20 -49.60
N GLY A 690 27.63 -52.99 -50.81
CA GLY A 690 26.87 -53.14 -52.06
C GLY A 690 25.98 -51.96 -52.47
N TYR A 691 25.40 -52.06 -53.67
CA TYR A 691 24.44 -51.09 -54.25
C TYR A 691 23.13 -51.79 -54.57
N THR A 692 22.01 -51.09 -54.49
CA THR A 692 20.70 -51.65 -54.90
C THR A 692 20.58 -51.68 -56.44
N PRO A 693 19.78 -52.60 -57.02
CA PRO A 693 19.57 -52.66 -58.47
C PRO A 693 19.03 -51.36 -59.07
N ALA A 694 18.18 -50.63 -58.33
CA ALA A 694 17.62 -49.35 -58.77
C ALA A 694 18.67 -48.23 -58.82
N GLU A 695 19.53 -48.13 -57.80
CA GLU A 695 20.65 -47.17 -57.78
C GLU A 695 21.66 -47.46 -58.89
N ILE A 696 21.98 -48.73 -59.13
CA ILE A 696 22.88 -49.15 -60.22
C ILE A 696 22.28 -48.74 -61.57
N LYS A 697 20.98 -48.99 -61.78
CA LYS A 697 20.28 -48.63 -63.01
C LYS A 697 20.28 -47.11 -63.24
N GLU A 698 19.97 -46.32 -62.21
CA GLU A 698 19.95 -44.86 -62.32
C GLU A 698 21.35 -44.30 -62.62
N LEU A 699 22.37 -44.79 -61.93
CA LEU A 699 23.75 -44.34 -62.10
C LEU A 699 24.31 -44.73 -63.47
N ILE A 700 24.09 -45.96 -63.93
CA ILE A 700 24.52 -46.42 -65.27
C ILE A 700 23.78 -45.62 -66.36
N THR A 701 22.48 -45.37 -66.20
CA THR A 701 21.70 -44.56 -67.15
C THR A 701 22.21 -43.12 -67.21
N LYS A 702 22.51 -42.52 -66.05
CA LYS A 702 22.94 -41.13 -65.93
C LYS A 702 24.33 -40.87 -66.52
N TYR A 703 25.22 -41.86 -66.44
CA TYR A 703 26.61 -41.74 -66.92
C TYR A 703 26.87 -42.54 -68.20
N LYS A 704 25.81 -42.91 -68.92
CA LYS A 704 25.82 -43.74 -70.13
C LYS A 704 26.96 -43.39 -71.10
N GLU A 705 27.00 -42.15 -71.60
CA GLU A 705 27.97 -41.75 -72.63
C GLU A 705 29.43 -41.90 -72.15
N LEU A 706 29.70 -41.60 -70.87
CA LEU A 706 31.04 -41.67 -70.30
C LEU A 706 31.50 -43.11 -70.04
N ILE A 707 30.55 -43.98 -69.66
CA ILE A 707 30.79 -45.41 -69.46
C ILE A 707 31.09 -46.08 -70.81
N GLU A 708 30.30 -45.81 -71.84
CA GLU A 708 30.50 -46.32 -73.20
C GLU A 708 31.88 -45.91 -73.75
N GLU A 709 32.26 -44.64 -73.58
CA GLU A 709 33.54 -44.10 -74.06
C GLU A 709 34.76 -44.74 -73.37
N LYS A 710 34.70 -44.92 -72.05
CA LYS A 710 35.87 -45.35 -71.24
C LYS A 710 36.04 -46.86 -71.15
N THR A 711 34.93 -47.60 -71.15
CA THR A 711 34.95 -49.05 -70.89
C THR A 711 34.75 -49.88 -72.16
N GLY A 712 34.18 -49.30 -73.21
CA GLY A 712 33.87 -49.96 -74.48
C GLY A 712 32.66 -50.90 -74.42
N ILE A 713 31.85 -50.80 -73.36
CA ILE A 713 30.68 -51.65 -73.11
C ILE A 713 29.42 -50.94 -73.61
N ASP A 714 28.52 -51.67 -74.27
CA ASP A 714 27.20 -51.17 -74.68
C ASP A 714 26.28 -51.06 -73.46
N VAL A 715 25.97 -49.83 -73.06
CA VAL A 715 25.22 -49.56 -71.83
C VAL A 715 23.74 -49.91 -71.97
N ASP A 716 23.15 -49.80 -73.16
CA ASP A 716 21.75 -50.20 -73.36
C ASP A 716 21.59 -51.72 -73.22
N GLU A 717 22.58 -52.49 -73.70
CA GLU A 717 22.59 -53.95 -73.52
C GLU A 717 22.74 -54.34 -72.04
N VAL A 718 23.57 -53.61 -71.29
CA VAL A 718 23.80 -53.82 -69.85
C VAL A 718 22.55 -53.46 -69.03
N LEU A 719 21.88 -52.35 -69.34
CA LEU A 719 20.64 -51.95 -68.67
C LEU A 719 19.51 -52.96 -68.94
N ALA A 720 19.42 -53.50 -70.16
CA ALA A 720 18.46 -54.54 -70.50
C ALA A 720 18.75 -55.87 -69.77
N LYS A 721 20.02 -56.27 -69.64
CA LYS A 721 20.42 -57.45 -68.86
C LYS A 721 20.14 -57.27 -67.37
N LEU A 722 20.34 -56.06 -66.84
CA LEU A 722 20.01 -55.74 -65.46
C LEU A 722 18.50 -55.87 -65.21
N GLU A 723 17.65 -55.36 -66.12
CA GLU A 723 16.20 -55.52 -66.04
C GLU A 723 15.75 -56.99 -66.11
N ASP A 724 16.34 -57.78 -67.01
CA ASP A 724 16.06 -59.21 -67.14
C ASP A 724 16.51 -60.00 -65.90
N TYR A 725 17.66 -59.64 -65.32
CA TYR A 725 18.16 -60.27 -64.09
C TYR A 725 17.25 -59.98 -62.89
N ILE A 726 16.78 -58.73 -62.74
CA ILE A 726 15.84 -58.32 -61.69
C ILE A 726 14.51 -59.08 -61.82
N GLN A 727 13.98 -59.23 -63.03
CA GLN A 727 12.71 -59.93 -63.26
C GLN A 727 12.81 -61.45 -63.04
N ASN A 728 13.93 -62.08 -63.41
CA ASN A 728 14.04 -63.54 -63.39
C ASN A 728 14.54 -64.14 -62.05
N HIS A 729 15.15 -63.35 -61.16
CA HIS A 729 15.71 -63.82 -59.88
C HIS A 729 14.92 -63.39 -58.63
N GLU A 730 13.75 -62.76 -58.78
CA GLU A 730 12.90 -62.26 -57.67
C GLU A 730 13.62 -61.35 -56.65
N ILE A 731 14.66 -60.63 -57.10
CA ILE A 731 15.40 -59.68 -56.24
C ILE A 731 14.58 -58.39 -56.13
N THR A 732 14.25 -58.00 -54.90
CA THR A 732 13.52 -56.74 -54.65
C THR A 732 14.39 -55.51 -54.94
N GLU A 733 13.80 -54.39 -55.37
CA GLU A 733 14.54 -53.15 -55.68
C GLU A 733 15.41 -52.61 -54.52
N GLU A 734 15.19 -53.09 -53.30
CA GLU A 734 15.89 -52.66 -52.07
C GLU A 734 17.01 -53.63 -51.63
N GLU A 735 17.23 -54.76 -52.29
CA GLU A 735 18.23 -55.77 -51.89
C GLU A 735 19.62 -55.40 -52.42
N LEU A 736 20.63 -55.29 -51.53
CA LEU A 736 21.98 -54.85 -51.87
C LEU A 736 22.78 -55.95 -52.59
N MET A 737 23.37 -55.62 -53.75
CA MET A 737 24.21 -56.55 -54.52
C MET A 737 25.71 -56.27 -54.33
N THR A 738 26.50 -57.34 -54.20
CA THR A 738 27.97 -57.28 -54.21
C THR A 738 28.52 -57.09 -55.64
N ILE A 739 29.76 -56.56 -55.77
CA ILE A 739 30.42 -56.37 -57.09
C ILE A 739 30.40 -57.64 -57.94
N LYS A 740 30.53 -58.80 -57.29
CA LYS A 740 30.50 -60.11 -57.93
C LYS A 740 29.11 -60.49 -58.45
N GLU A 741 28.07 -60.20 -57.68
CA GLU A 741 26.68 -60.40 -58.09
C GLU A 741 26.30 -59.42 -59.21
N ILE A 742 26.80 -58.18 -59.16
CA ILE A 742 26.61 -57.17 -60.21
C ILE A 742 27.29 -57.61 -61.51
N ALA A 743 28.55 -58.08 -61.44
CA ALA A 743 29.25 -58.60 -62.61
C ALA A 743 28.51 -59.78 -63.25
N THR A 744 27.95 -60.66 -62.42
CA THR A 744 27.15 -61.80 -62.87
C THR A 744 25.84 -61.36 -63.51
N ALA A 745 25.13 -60.40 -62.88
CA ALA A 745 23.87 -59.85 -63.38
C ALA A 745 24.03 -59.14 -64.73
N LEU A 746 25.11 -58.38 -64.88
CA LEU A 746 25.37 -57.58 -66.08
C LEU A 746 26.05 -58.38 -67.20
N GLY A 747 26.54 -59.60 -66.91
CA GLY A 747 27.24 -60.45 -67.86
C GLY A 747 28.59 -59.88 -68.32
N ILE A 748 29.26 -59.08 -67.49
CA ILE A 748 30.56 -58.45 -67.76
C ILE A 748 31.60 -58.82 -66.69
N PRO A 749 32.92 -58.77 -66.98
CA PRO A 749 33.96 -59.12 -66.02
C PRO A 749 33.95 -58.23 -64.78
N GLU A 750 34.24 -58.78 -63.59
CA GLU A 750 34.30 -58.04 -62.31
C GLU A 750 35.21 -56.78 -62.38
N GLU A 751 36.34 -56.85 -63.10
CA GLU A 751 37.25 -55.70 -63.30
C GLU A 751 36.57 -54.53 -64.02
N LYS A 752 35.64 -54.80 -64.94
CA LYS A 752 34.92 -53.76 -65.69
C LYS A 752 33.82 -53.11 -64.85
N VAL A 753 33.21 -53.87 -63.95
CA VAL A 753 32.26 -53.33 -62.96
C VAL A 753 32.96 -52.39 -61.99
N ASP A 754 34.17 -52.75 -61.53
CA ASP A 754 34.96 -51.92 -60.63
C ASP A 754 35.42 -50.62 -61.32
N GLU A 755 35.75 -50.67 -62.62
CA GLU A 755 36.05 -49.50 -63.45
C GLU A 755 34.85 -48.54 -63.56
N ILE A 756 33.63 -49.07 -63.76
CA ILE A 756 32.38 -48.29 -63.81
C ILE A 756 32.08 -47.61 -62.46
N ILE A 757 32.23 -48.34 -61.35
CA ILE A 757 31.99 -47.81 -59.99
C ILE A 757 33.03 -46.73 -59.65
N THR A 758 34.28 -46.89 -60.09
CA THR A 758 35.35 -45.91 -59.87
C THR A 758 35.10 -44.60 -60.63
N ILE A 759 34.54 -44.68 -61.85
CA ILE A 759 34.15 -43.49 -62.63
C ILE A 759 33.03 -42.71 -61.92
N ILE A 760 32.12 -43.41 -61.25
CA ILE A 760 31.02 -42.80 -60.49
C ILE A 760 31.51 -42.12 -59.19
N LYS A 761 32.58 -42.62 -58.56
CA LYS A 761 33.12 -42.10 -57.28
C LYS A 761 33.90 -40.78 -57.37
N ASN A 762 34.46 -40.40 -58.53
CA ASN A 762 35.36 -39.24 -58.65
C ASN A 762 34.65 -37.89 -58.95
N LYS A 763 33.81 -37.36 -58.05
CA LYS A 763 33.33 -35.96 -58.14
C LYS A 763 33.48 -35.15 -56.84
N GLU A 764 33.92 -33.89 -56.99
CA GLU A 764 34.09 -32.90 -55.91
C GLU A 764 32.80 -32.70 -55.10
N ILE A 765 32.88 -32.92 -53.79
CA ILE A 765 31.77 -32.78 -52.84
C ILE A 765 31.71 -31.32 -52.37
N TYR A 766 30.55 -30.67 -52.55
CA TYR A 766 30.30 -29.34 -52.01
C TYR A 766 29.47 -29.43 -50.72
N VAL A 767 29.98 -28.87 -49.63
CA VAL A 767 29.27 -28.76 -48.34
C VAL A 767 29.42 -27.35 -47.78
N THR A 768 28.49 -26.93 -46.92
CA THR A 768 28.63 -25.66 -46.21
C THR A 768 29.63 -25.80 -45.05
N PRO A 769 30.31 -24.71 -44.63
CA PRO A 769 31.16 -24.74 -43.43
C PRO A 769 30.43 -25.28 -42.18
N TYR A 770 29.14 -24.97 -42.01
CA TYR A 770 28.33 -25.50 -40.91
C TYR A 770 28.08 -27.02 -41.02
N GLU A 771 27.70 -27.51 -42.20
CA GLU A 771 27.53 -28.95 -42.47
C GLU A 771 28.85 -29.71 -42.28
N PHE A 772 29.97 -29.13 -42.72
CA PHE A 772 31.31 -29.71 -42.61
C PHE A 772 31.72 -29.91 -41.14
N VAL A 773 31.58 -28.88 -40.30
CA VAL A 773 31.91 -28.98 -38.87
C VAL A 773 31.00 -29.97 -38.14
N ASN A 774 29.70 -30.00 -38.47
CA ASN A 774 28.77 -30.98 -37.91
C ASN A 774 29.16 -32.41 -38.29
N LEU A 775 29.48 -32.65 -39.55
CA LEU A 775 29.88 -33.97 -40.05
C LEU A 775 31.12 -34.50 -39.32
N ILE A 776 32.10 -33.63 -39.06
CA ILE A 776 33.29 -33.98 -38.28
C ILE A 776 32.95 -34.34 -36.83
N LEU A 777 32.17 -33.49 -36.15
CA LEU A 777 31.87 -33.67 -34.73
C LEU A 777 30.94 -34.84 -34.45
N GLU A 778 30.01 -35.16 -35.36
CA GLU A 778 29.10 -36.31 -35.25
C GLU A 778 29.83 -37.64 -35.46
N ASN A 779 30.92 -37.64 -36.23
CA ASN A 779 31.70 -38.84 -36.55
C ASN A 779 33.06 -38.88 -35.85
N LYS A 780 33.27 -38.06 -34.81
CA LYS A 780 34.57 -37.90 -34.11
C LYS A 780 35.21 -39.21 -33.61
N ASP A 781 34.41 -40.23 -33.34
CA ASP A 781 34.87 -41.55 -32.85
C ASP A 781 35.26 -42.51 -33.98
N ASN A 782 35.20 -42.07 -35.24
CA ASN A 782 35.62 -42.86 -36.41
C ASN A 782 37.14 -43.11 -36.39
N ALA A 783 37.56 -44.32 -36.74
CA ALA A 783 38.97 -44.76 -36.71
C ALA A 783 39.91 -43.96 -37.64
N ILE A 784 39.37 -43.30 -38.67
CA ILE A 784 40.10 -42.42 -39.58
C ILE A 784 40.20 -41.01 -38.97
N LEU A 785 39.08 -40.46 -38.49
CA LEU A 785 39.02 -39.12 -37.89
C LEU A 785 39.82 -38.99 -36.60
N SER A 786 39.84 -40.02 -35.77
CA SER A 786 40.63 -40.07 -34.51
C SER A 786 42.15 -40.04 -34.71
N LYS A 787 42.65 -40.24 -35.94
CA LYS A 787 44.06 -40.04 -36.30
C LYS A 787 44.37 -38.64 -36.83
N ILE A 788 43.34 -37.92 -37.30
CA ILE A 788 43.44 -36.60 -37.93
C ILE A 788 43.13 -35.50 -36.89
N LEU A 789 42.18 -35.75 -35.99
CA LEU A 789 41.69 -34.78 -35.02
C LEU A 789 42.33 -35.02 -33.65
N ASP A 790 43.11 -34.05 -33.17
CA ASP A 790 43.54 -34.01 -31.77
C ASP A 790 42.46 -33.35 -30.88
N GLU A 791 42.62 -33.50 -29.56
CA GLU A 791 41.63 -33.01 -28.59
C GLU A 791 41.44 -31.49 -28.66
N ASN A 792 42.49 -30.74 -29.01
CA ASN A 792 42.45 -29.29 -29.22
C ASN A 792 41.62 -28.92 -30.46
N THR A 793 41.81 -29.62 -31.59
CA THR A 793 41.06 -29.39 -32.82
C THR A 793 39.56 -29.67 -32.62
N ILE A 794 39.22 -30.71 -31.86
CA ILE A 794 37.83 -31.01 -31.50
C ILE A 794 37.21 -29.88 -30.67
N GLN A 795 37.96 -29.30 -29.72
CA GLN A 795 37.50 -28.15 -28.94
C GLN A 795 37.30 -26.90 -29.81
N THR A 796 38.24 -26.62 -30.72
CA THR A 796 38.13 -25.50 -31.67
C THR A 796 36.94 -25.65 -32.61
N LEU A 797 36.70 -26.86 -33.15
CA LEU A 797 35.54 -27.15 -34.00
C LEU A 797 34.22 -27.10 -33.23
N THR A 798 34.21 -27.53 -31.96
CA THR A 798 33.04 -27.42 -31.08
C THR A 798 32.70 -25.96 -30.81
N LEU A 799 33.70 -25.13 -30.53
CA LEU A 799 33.53 -23.69 -30.38
C LEU A 799 33.01 -23.05 -31.67
N ALA A 800 33.59 -23.40 -32.83
CA ALA A 800 33.15 -22.93 -34.14
C ALA A 800 31.68 -23.32 -34.42
N LYS A 801 31.28 -24.55 -34.09
CA LYS A 801 29.88 -25.01 -34.18
C LYS A 801 28.95 -24.16 -33.31
N ASN A 802 29.34 -23.91 -32.05
CA ASN A 802 28.54 -23.11 -31.13
C ASN A 802 28.37 -21.66 -31.64
N ILE A 803 29.43 -21.06 -32.20
CA ILE A 803 29.39 -19.72 -32.80
C ILE A 803 28.48 -19.70 -34.03
N MET A 804 28.60 -20.66 -34.94
CA MET A 804 27.75 -20.76 -36.14
C MET A 804 26.29 -21.03 -35.79
N MET A 805 26.02 -21.87 -34.79
CA MET A 805 24.66 -22.16 -34.31
C MET A 805 24.04 -20.91 -33.66
N ALA A 806 24.78 -20.21 -32.80
CA ALA A 806 24.36 -18.95 -32.23
C ALA A 806 24.09 -17.88 -33.30
N THR A 807 24.89 -17.87 -34.37
CA THR A 807 24.72 -16.98 -35.52
C THR A 807 23.47 -17.33 -36.34
N ASN A 808 23.20 -18.62 -36.59
CA ASN A 808 21.99 -19.04 -37.28
C ASN A 808 20.71 -18.72 -36.48
N ASN A 809 20.80 -18.79 -35.15
CA ASN A 809 19.71 -18.49 -34.21
C ASN A 809 19.63 -17.02 -33.77
N ASP A 810 20.47 -16.13 -34.31
CA ASP A 810 20.54 -14.71 -33.97
C ASP A 810 20.62 -14.45 -32.44
N THR A 811 21.37 -15.30 -31.72
CA THR A 811 21.48 -15.26 -30.25
C THR A 811 22.31 -14.06 -29.79
N LYS A 812 21.80 -13.32 -28.80
CA LYS A 812 22.47 -12.15 -28.19
C LYS A 812 23.11 -12.52 -26.85
N PHE A 813 24.33 -12.03 -26.62
CA PHE A 813 25.14 -12.32 -25.43
C PHE A 813 25.50 -11.04 -24.67
N SER A 814 25.43 -11.08 -23.34
CA SER A 814 26.07 -10.06 -22.50
C SER A 814 27.59 -10.15 -22.62
N TYR A 815 28.32 -9.12 -22.17
CA TYR A 815 29.79 -9.16 -22.18
C TYR A 815 30.36 -10.34 -21.37
N THR A 816 29.68 -10.75 -20.29
CA THR A 816 30.07 -11.90 -19.45
C THR A 816 29.77 -13.24 -20.11
N GLU A 817 28.62 -13.36 -20.77
CA GLU A 817 28.23 -14.55 -21.54
C GLU A 817 29.15 -14.72 -22.76
N LEU A 818 29.47 -13.62 -23.46
CA LEU A 818 30.37 -13.63 -24.61
C LEU A 818 31.80 -13.93 -24.17
N SER A 819 32.29 -13.33 -23.08
CA SER A 819 33.61 -13.63 -22.51
C SER A 819 33.80 -15.13 -22.26
N LYS A 820 32.80 -15.79 -21.66
CA LYS A 820 32.81 -17.23 -21.43
C LYS A 820 32.73 -18.05 -22.72
N LEU A 821 32.01 -17.56 -23.73
CA LEU A 821 31.85 -18.25 -25.01
C LEU A 821 33.14 -18.23 -25.83
N ILE A 822 33.80 -17.08 -25.96
CA ILE A 822 34.97 -16.91 -26.85
C ILE A 822 36.32 -16.82 -26.12
N GLY A 823 36.34 -16.89 -24.79
CA GLY A 823 37.57 -16.94 -23.98
C GLY A 823 38.35 -15.62 -23.93
N VAL A 824 37.68 -14.49 -24.11
CA VAL A 824 38.29 -13.15 -24.11
C VAL A 824 38.14 -12.49 -22.74
N ASP A 825 39.12 -11.68 -22.33
CA ASP A 825 39.12 -10.96 -21.05
C ASP A 825 37.83 -10.15 -20.83
N GLU A 826 37.20 -10.38 -19.67
CA GLU A 826 35.91 -9.80 -19.33
C GLU A 826 35.98 -8.27 -19.17
N SER A 827 37.11 -7.73 -18.70
CA SER A 827 37.30 -6.28 -18.56
C SER A 827 37.42 -5.60 -19.92
N MET A 828 38.13 -6.23 -20.86
CA MET A 828 38.24 -5.74 -22.24
C MET A 828 36.88 -5.76 -22.95
N LEU A 829 36.12 -6.86 -22.83
CA LEU A 829 34.77 -6.95 -23.39
C LEU A 829 33.80 -5.97 -22.74
N LYS A 830 33.90 -5.76 -21.43
CA LYS A 830 33.11 -4.76 -20.72
C LYS A 830 33.37 -3.37 -21.29
N GLN A 831 34.62 -2.97 -21.50
CA GLN A 831 34.96 -1.67 -22.12
C GLN A 831 34.39 -1.53 -23.54
N ILE A 832 34.49 -2.58 -24.37
CA ILE A 832 33.93 -2.55 -25.74
C ILE A 832 32.40 -2.46 -25.71
N TYR A 833 31.73 -3.17 -24.80
CA TYR A 833 30.28 -3.07 -24.60
C TYR A 833 29.88 -1.70 -24.05
N THR A 834 30.67 -1.08 -23.17
CA THR A 834 30.46 0.31 -22.74
C THR A 834 30.56 1.26 -23.92
N LEU A 835 31.59 1.13 -24.75
CA LEU A 835 31.76 1.96 -25.94
C LEU A 835 30.61 1.74 -26.92
N TYR A 836 30.16 0.49 -27.11
CA TYR A 836 28.98 0.19 -27.92
C TYR A 836 27.73 0.88 -27.36
N HIS A 837 27.48 0.75 -26.06
CA HIS A 837 26.35 1.36 -25.36
C HIS A 837 26.36 2.89 -25.52
N VAL A 838 27.47 3.54 -25.21
CA VAL A 838 27.61 5.00 -25.31
C VAL A 838 27.50 5.50 -26.75
N MET A 839 27.98 4.73 -27.73
CA MET A 839 27.96 5.14 -29.15
C MET A 839 26.63 4.83 -29.85
N ASN A 840 25.86 3.83 -29.40
CA ASN A 840 24.60 3.41 -30.02
C ASN A 840 23.33 3.81 -29.25
N THR A 841 23.43 4.28 -28.01
CA THR A 841 22.31 4.91 -27.27
C THR A 841 21.90 6.27 -27.85
N LYS A 842 22.73 6.87 -28.71
CA LYS A 842 22.32 8.01 -29.54
C LYS A 842 21.42 7.50 -30.64
N THR A 843 20.12 7.79 -30.52
CA THR A 843 19.14 7.59 -31.59
C THR A 843 19.78 8.05 -32.90
N SER A 844 19.91 7.15 -33.86
CA SER A 844 20.50 7.45 -35.16
C SER A 844 19.52 7.07 -36.24
N ILE A 845 19.29 8.02 -37.14
CA ILE A 845 18.21 7.97 -38.10
C ILE A 845 18.77 8.26 -39.49
N THR A 846 18.31 7.55 -40.51
CA THR A 846 18.66 7.90 -41.89
C THR A 846 17.90 9.15 -42.32
N PRO A 847 18.39 9.94 -43.29
CA PRO A 847 17.65 11.11 -43.78
C PRO A 847 16.27 10.73 -44.36
N MET A 848 16.15 9.52 -44.88
CA MET A 848 14.89 8.98 -45.40
C MET A 848 13.91 8.61 -44.28
N GLU A 849 14.37 7.96 -43.21
CA GLU A 849 13.55 7.67 -42.02
C GLU A 849 13.12 8.97 -41.33
N PHE A 850 14.02 9.94 -41.22
CA PHE A 850 13.73 11.25 -40.61
C PHE A 850 12.65 12.01 -41.37
N ALA A 851 12.79 12.14 -42.69
CA ALA A 851 11.76 12.80 -43.50
C ALA A 851 10.41 12.06 -43.46
N LYS A 852 10.41 10.72 -43.48
CA LYS A 852 9.16 9.93 -43.34
C LYS A 852 8.53 10.09 -41.97
N PHE A 853 9.34 10.10 -40.91
CA PHE A 853 8.88 10.28 -39.54
C PHE A 853 8.19 11.63 -39.37
N LEU A 854 8.81 12.73 -39.80
CA LEU A 854 8.22 14.07 -39.73
C LEU A 854 6.92 14.17 -40.54
N LEU A 855 6.86 13.55 -41.73
CA LEU A 855 5.66 13.58 -42.57
C LEU A 855 4.51 12.76 -41.99
N ASN A 856 4.80 11.65 -41.30
CA ASN A 856 3.80 10.82 -40.65
C ASN A 856 3.20 11.50 -39.41
N HIS A 857 4.01 12.28 -38.69
CA HIS A 857 3.62 12.93 -37.43
C HIS A 857 3.35 14.45 -37.60
N GLN A 858 3.16 14.92 -38.83
CA GLN A 858 2.94 16.35 -39.15
C GLN A 858 1.70 16.97 -38.47
N ASN A 859 0.77 16.13 -38.00
CA ASN A 859 -0.45 16.55 -37.32
C ASN A 859 -0.36 16.43 -35.79
N ASP A 860 0.73 15.89 -35.26
CA ASP A 860 0.91 15.78 -33.81
C ASP A 860 1.15 17.18 -33.24
N GLU A 861 0.60 17.45 -32.05
CA GLU A 861 0.74 18.77 -31.41
C GLU A 861 2.22 19.16 -31.22
N ILE A 862 3.09 18.16 -31.00
CA ILE A 862 4.54 18.36 -30.89
C ILE A 862 5.15 19.04 -32.13
N LEU A 863 4.62 18.76 -33.33
CA LEU A 863 5.22 19.15 -34.60
C LEU A 863 4.50 20.31 -35.30
N GLN A 864 3.22 20.52 -35.01
CA GLN A 864 2.42 21.60 -35.60
C GLN A 864 2.96 22.99 -35.27
N GLY A 865 3.58 23.16 -34.09
CA GLY A 865 4.19 24.44 -33.66
C GLY A 865 5.54 24.72 -34.32
N SER A 866 6.29 23.68 -34.70
CA SER A 866 7.70 23.78 -35.12
C SER A 866 7.93 23.65 -36.63
N LEU A 867 6.96 23.16 -37.41
CA LEU A 867 7.08 22.96 -38.86
C LEU A 867 6.05 23.79 -39.64
N ASP A 868 6.51 24.80 -40.38
CA ASP A 868 5.64 25.61 -41.23
C ASP A 868 5.25 24.89 -42.55
N LYS A 869 4.23 25.43 -43.23
CA LYS A 869 3.68 24.85 -44.46
C LYS A 869 4.71 24.78 -45.60
N ASP A 870 5.67 25.68 -45.62
CA ASP A 870 6.76 25.69 -46.61
C ASP A 870 7.76 24.56 -46.33
N SER A 871 8.13 24.35 -45.07
CA SER A 871 8.99 23.25 -44.62
C SER A 871 8.38 21.88 -44.90
N LEU A 872 7.07 21.70 -44.67
CA LEU A 872 6.36 20.45 -45.01
C LEU A 872 6.37 20.15 -46.52
N THR A 873 6.26 21.19 -47.35
CA THR A 873 6.32 21.05 -48.81
C THR A 873 7.72 20.67 -49.28
N LYS A 874 8.76 21.28 -48.69
CA LYS A 874 10.17 20.94 -48.93
C LYS A 874 10.52 19.52 -48.45
N LEU A 875 10.03 19.10 -47.30
CA LEU A 875 10.24 17.74 -46.76
C LEU A 875 9.58 16.66 -47.63
N ASN A 876 8.37 16.91 -48.15
CA ASN A 876 7.72 15.99 -49.10
C ASN A 876 8.49 15.87 -50.42
N LEU A 877 9.02 16.99 -50.91
CA LEU A 877 9.90 17.00 -52.07
C LEU A 877 11.17 16.18 -51.79
N VAL A 878 11.82 16.39 -50.64
CA VAL A 878 13.02 15.67 -50.21
C VAL A 878 12.74 14.17 -50.08
N ASN A 879 11.64 13.74 -49.45
CA ASN A 879 11.24 12.33 -49.36
C ASN A 879 11.01 11.72 -50.76
N THR A 880 10.36 12.45 -51.68
CA THR A 880 10.14 12.00 -53.05
C THR A 880 11.47 11.82 -53.80
N VAL A 881 12.40 12.78 -53.68
CA VAL A 881 13.74 12.72 -54.28
C VAL A 881 14.53 11.54 -53.71
N MET A 882 14.52 11.33 -52.39
CA MET A 882 15.24 10.23 -51.75
C MET A 882 14.71 8.84 -52.18
N ASN A 883 13.38 8.66 -52.23
CA ASN A 883 12.78 7.41 -52.74
C ASN A 883 13.14 7.16 -54.22
N SER A 884 13.24 8.23 -55.01
CA SER A 884 13.63 8.16 -56.43
C SER A 884 15.08 7.74 -56.61
N VAL A 885 15.96 8.16 -55.70
CA VAL A 885 17.38 7.78 -55.66
C VAL A 885 17.56 6.34 -55.18
N TYR A 886 16.84 5.94 -54.13
CA TYR A 886 16.84 4.57 -53.61
C TYR A 886 16.36 3.56 -54.68
N ASN A 887 15.29 3.87 -55.40
CA ASN A 887 14.72 3.02 -56.45
C ASN A 887 15.43 3.14 -57.82
N ASN A 888 16.45 4.00 -57.93
CA ASN A 888 17.17 4.31 -59.18
C ASN A 888 16.23 4.71 -60.35
N THR A 889 15.18 5.48 -60.05
CA THR A 889 14.19 5.91 -61.04
C THR A 889 14.81 6.83 -62.08
N LYS A 890 14.52 6.59 -63.36
CA LYS A 890 15.03 7.38 -64.48
C LYS A 890 13.97 8.35 -65.00
N TYR A 891 14.34 9.62 -65.17
CA TYR A 891 13.45 10.70 -65.59
C TYR A 891 13.87 11.26 -66.95
N ASN A 892 12.88 11.52 -67.80
CA ASN A 892 13.06 12.44 -68.94
C ASN A 892 13.04 13.90 -68.45
N TYR A 893 13.46 14.85 -69.29
CA TYR A 893 13.58 16.26 -68.89
C TYR A 893 12.25 16.85 -68.40
N THR A 894 11.10 16.45 -68.96
CA THR A 894 9.77 16.93 -68.55
C THR A 894 9.40 16.46 -67.14
N ASN A 895 9.63 15.18 -66.85
CA ASN A 895 9.33 14.59 -65.55
C ASN A 895 10.32 15.05 -64.49
N MET A 896 11.59 15.26 -64.87
CA MET A 896 12.61 15.85 -63.99
C MET A 896 12.26 17.29 -63.63
N ALA A 897 11.76 18.08 -64.59
CA ALA A 897 11.35 19.47 -64.36
C ALA A 897 10.16 19.58 -63.41
N ASN A 898 9.18 18.70 -63.57
CA ASN A 898 8.05 18.61 -62.65
C ASN A 898 8.50 18.13 -61.26
N LEU A 899 9.50 17.23 -61.18
CA LEU A 899 9.99 16.69 -59.92
C LEU A 899 10.75 17.74 -59.09
N ILE A 900 11.64 18.52 -59.70
CA ILE A 900 12.48 19.50 -58.98
C ILE A 900 11.94 20.94 -59.04
N GLY A 901 10.75 21.13 -59.63
CA GLY A 901 10.07 22.43 -59.66
C GLY A 901 10.77 23.51 -60.48
N THR A 902 11.39 23.15 -61.62
CA THR A 902 12.16 24.10 -62.45
C THR A 902 11.62 24.25 -63.87
N SER A 903 12.15 25.22 -64.61
CA SER A 903 11.77 25.50 -66.01
C SER A 903 12.06 24.31 -66.91
N LYS A 904 11.03 23.88 -67.66
CA LYS A 904 11.14 22.79 -68.64
C LYS A 904 12.14 23.13 -69.75
N ASP A 905 12.27 24.41 -70.10
CA ASP A 905 13.18 24.86 -71.16
C ASP A 905 14.65 24.83 -70.71
N ASP A 906 14.92 25.21 -69.45
CA ASP A 906 16.28 25.19 -68.89
C ASP A 906 16.79 23.75 -68.69
N LEU A 907 15.92 22.86 -68.22
CA LEU A 907 16.25 21.43 -68.10
C LEU A 907 16.40 20.75 -69.46
N LYS A 908 15.61 21.16 -70.46
CA LYS A 908 15.76 20.66 -71.82
C LYS A 908 17.11 21.04 -72.40
N LEU A 909 17.60 22.24 -72.12
CA LEU A 909 18.96 22.67 -72.49
C LEU A 909 20.03 21.81 -71.81
N LEU A 910 19.92 21.58 -70.49
CA LEU A 910 20.87 20.76 -69.73
C LEU A 910 20.87 19.28 -70.17
N TYR A 911 19.70 18.69 -70.42
CA TYR A 911 19.59 17.33 -70.96
C TYR A 911 20.19 17.26 -72.37
N SER A 912 19.95 18.25 -73.23
CA SER A 912 20.54 18.28 -74.57
C SER A 912 22.08 18.34 -74.54
N LEU A 913 22.67 19.05 -73.57
CA LEU A 913 24.13 19.06 -73.37
C LEU A 913 24.66 17.67 -72.98
N TYR A 914 23.93 16.94 -72.15
CA TYR A 914 24.27 15.55 -71.81
C TYR A 914 24.10 14.60 -73.01
N GLU A 915 23.02 14.75 -73.78
CA GLU A 915 22.72 13.94 -74.98
C GLU A 915 23.79 14.11 -76.06
N VAL A 916 24.37 15.30 -76.20
CA VAL A 916 25.48 15.57 -77.14
C VAL A 916 26.73 14.74 -76.79
N GLN A 917 26.96 14.41 -75.52
CA GLN A 917 28.10 13.59 -75.10
C GLN A 917 27.80 12.09 -75.07
N ASN A 918 26.55 11.67 -74.83
CA ASN A 918 26.23 10.28 -74.49
C ASN A 918 25.15 9.61 -75.37
N GLY A 919 24.61 10.28 -76.39
CA GLY A 919 23.60 9.74 -77.34
C GLY A 919 22.18 10.31 -77.17
N LYS A 920 21.27 10.04 -78.11
CA LYS A 920 19.87 10.57 -78.13
C LYS A 920 18.89 9.71 -77.32
N ASN A 921 17.83 10.33 -76.76
CA ASN A 921 16.78 9.74 -75.91
C ASN A 921 17.25 9.35 -74.50
N VAL A 922 17.95 10.27 -73.83
CA VAL A 922 18.51 9.96 -72.51
C VAL A 922 17.45 10.19 -71.41
N THR A 923 17.20 9.13 -70.65
CA THR A 923 16.57 9.22 -69.32
C THR A 923 17.67 9.17 -68.27
N LEU A 924 17.69 10.15 -67.37
CA LEU A 924 18.71 10.27 -66.32
C LEU A 924 18.10 9.91 -64.97
N SER A 925 18.84 9.16 -64.15
CA SER A 925 18.54 9.13 -62.72
C SER A 925 18.96 10.47 -62.10
N LEU A 926 18.30 10.87 -61.00
CA LEU A 926 18.67 12.04 -60.20
C LEU A 926 20.16 12.03 -59.84
N ASP A 927 20.68 10.86 -59.48
CA ASP A 927 22.10 10.65 -59.17
C ASP A 927 23.03 10.92 -60.35
N THR A 928 22.68 10.42 -61.54
CA THR A 928 23.47 10.69 -62.75
C THR A 928 23.41 12.18 -63.10
N PHE A 929 22.25 12.81 -62.93
CA PHE A 929 22.01 14.21 -63.23
C PHE A 929 22.78 15.17 -62.31
N VAL A 930 22.71 14.98 -60.99
CA VAL A 930 23.41 15.83 -60.01
C VAL A 930 24.93 15.64 -60.11
N ASN A 931 25.41 14.41 -60.30
CA ASN A 931 26.84 14.16 -60.52
C ASN A 931 27.35 14.77 -61.82
N TYR A 932 26.56 14.73 -62.90
CA TYR A 932 26.90 15.42 -64.14
C TYR A 932 26.92 16.94 -63.98
N LEU A 933 25.94 17.53 -63.29
CA LEU A 933 25.95 18.97 -63.00
C LEU A 933 27.20 19.38 -62.23
N LEU A 934 27.52 18.69 -61.13
CA LEU A 934 28.68 19.03 -60.30
C LEU A 934 30.02 18.77 -60.99
N ASN A 935 30.18 17.64 -61.66
CA ASN A 935 31.48 17.24 -62.21
C ASN A 935 31.75 17.88 -63.58
N ASN A 936 30.71 18.07 -64.41
CA ASN A 936 30.87 18.44 -65.81
C ASN A 936 30.36 19.85 -66.12
N VAL A 937 29.33 20.36 -65.45
CA VAL A 937 28.71 21.67 -65.79
C VAL A 937 29.23 22.79 -64.88
N VAL A 938 29.26 22.57 -63.55
CA VAL A 938 29.72 23.54 -62.56
C VAL A 938 31.23 23.81 -62.69
N ASN A 939 32.01 22.82 -63.11
CA ASN A 939 33.46 22.92 -63.31
C ASN A 939 33.85 23.41 -64.72
N ASP A 940 32.90 23.61 -65.63
CA ASP A 940 33.17 24.14 -66.97
C ASP A 940 33.35 25.66 -66.92
N ARG A 941 34.46 26.16 -67.48
CA ARG A 941 34.79 27.59 -67.54
C ARG A 941 33.70 28.46 -68.18
N LYS A 942 32.84 27.91 -69.05
CA LYS A 942 31.74 28.63 -69.70
C LYS A 942 30.50 28.81 -68.83
N TYR A 943 30.25 27.88 -67.92
CA TYR A 943 28.97 27.79 -67.18
C TYR A 943 29.14 27.97 -65.66
N SER A 944 30.38 27.87 -65.15
CA SER A 944 30.71 28.03 -63.73
C SER A 944 30.23 29.36 -63.13
N SER A 945 30.20 30.45 -63.91
CA SER A 945 29.75 31.78 -63.45
C SER A 945 28.22 31.87 -63.24
N MET A 946 27.46 30.89 -63.69
CA MET A 946 26.00 30.80 -63.50
C MET A 946 25.61 30.14 -62.17
N PHE A 947 26.58 29.58 -61.44
CA PHE A 947 26.36 28.96 -60.12
C PHE A 947 27.01 29.81 -59.04
N THR A 948 26.21 30.34 -58.12
CA THR A 948 26.71 31.01 -56.92
C THR A 948 27.36 29.99 -55.98
N ASP A 949 28.21 30.45 -55.06
CA ASP A 949 28.85 29.55 -54.09
C ASP A 949 27.82 28.89 -53.15
N ASP A 950 26.69 29.56 -52.90
CA ASP A 950 25.54 29.00 -52.20
C ASP A 950 24.87 27.85 -52.98
N MET A 951 24.60 28.03 -54.28
CA MET A 951 24.05 26.98 -55.14
C MET A 951 24.99 25.78 -55.26
N LYS A 952 26.31 25.99 -55.29
CA LYS A 952 27.30 24.91 -55.30
C LYS A 952 27.30 24.15 -53.98
N THR A 953 27.16 24.86 -52.86
CA THR A 953 27.07 24.26 -51.52
C THR A 953 25.80 23.40 -51.42
N GLN A 954 24.65 23.93 -51.81
CA GLN A 954 23.38 23.20 -51.85
C GLN A 954 23.44 21.95 -52.74
N LEU A 955 23.99 22.03 -53.96
CA LEU A 955 24.16 20.88 -54.84
C LEU A 955 25.08 19.81 -54.24
N THR A 956 26.13 20.23 -53.53
CA THR A 956 27.06 19.32 -52.84
C THR A 956 26.38 18.63 -51.65
N THR A 957 25.56 19.36 -50.89
CA THR A 957 24.74 18.82 -49.80
C THR A 957 23.71 17.81 -50.32
N VAL A 958 23.01 18.14 -51.42
CA VAL A 958 22.08 17.21 -52.09
C VAL A 958 22.79 15.94 -52.53
N ARG A 959 24.00 16.03 -53.12
CA ARG A 959 24.80 14.84 -53.44
C ARG A 959 25.14 14.02 -52.19
N ALA A 960 25.51 14.66 -51.09
CA ALA A 960 25.83 13.98 -49.84
C ALA A 960 24.63 13.21 -49.27
N ILE A 961 23.43 13.81 -49.27
CA ILE A 961 22.18 13.15 -48.88
C ILE A 961 21.85 11.97 -49.80
N MET A 962 22.06 12.12 -51.11
CA MET A 962 21.80 11.05 -52.08
C MET A 962 22.75 9.87 -51.91
N GLU A 963 24.04 10.13 -51.64
CA GLU A 963 25.00 9.09 -51.33
C GLU A 963 24.71 8.40 -50.00
N SER A 964 24.28 9.15 -48.98
CA SER A 964 23.94 8.58 -47.68
C SER A 964 22.70 7.69 -47.75
N VAL A 965 21.70 8.05 -48.56
CA VAL A 965 20.51 7.21 -48.81
C VAL A 965 20.90 5.90 -49.52
N LYS A 966 21.83 5.95 -50.48
CA LYS A 966 22.33 4.73 -51.16
C LYS A 966 23.13 3.80 -50.24
N LYS A 967 23.90 4.38 -49.30
CA LYS A 967 24.73 3.64 -48.35
C LYS A 967 23.97 3.24 -47.09
N ASN A 968 22.70 3.64 -46.96
CA ASN A 968 21.88 3.48 -45.77
C ASN A 968 22.56 4.01 -44.50
N THR A 969 23.22 5.17 -44.61
CA THR A 969 23.97 5.76 -43.50
C THR A 969 23.01 6.40 -42.49
N LYS A 970 23.10 5.97 -41.22
CA LYS A 970 22.41 6.60 -40.10
C LYS A 970 23.23 7.76 -39.56
N PHE A 971 22.56 8.84 -39.17
CA PHE A 971 23.18 10.03 -38.60
C PHE A 971 22.67 10.25 -37.18
N ASN A 972 23.56 10.67 -36.28
CA ASN A 972 23.17 11.15 -34.95
C ASN A 972 22.63 12.60 -35.04
N LEU A 973 22.16 13.14 -33.92
CA LEU A 973 21.58 14.49 -33.83
C LEU A 973 22.45 15.56 -34.49
N THR A 974 23.72 15.66 -34.07
CA THR A 974 24.63 16.71 -34.55
C THR A 974 24.95 16.56 -36.04
N GLU A 975 25.11 15.32 -36.49
CA GLU A 975 25.38 15.03 -37.91
C GLU A 975 24.14 15.29 -38.79
N MET A 976 22.93 14.98 -38.30
CA MET A 976 21.68 15.23 -39.02
C MET A 976 21.39 16.73 -39.09
N LEU A 977 21.60 17.45 -38.00
CA LEU A 977 21.47 18.91 -37.95
C LEU A 977 22.46 19.58 -38.92
N ALA A 978 23.71 19.11 -38.99
CA ALA A 978 24.70 19.58 -39.96
C ALA A 978 24.33 19.24 -41.43
N LEU A 979 23.63 18.13 -41.66
CA LEU A 979 23.19 17.71 -42.99
C LEU A 979 21.99 18.51 -43.51
N ILE A 980 21.06 18.88 -42.62
CA ILE A 980 19.76 19.50 -42.96
C ILE A 980 19.81 21.03 -42.91
N ASN A 981 20.53 21.65 -41.97
CA ASN A 981 20.60 23.12 -41.85
C ASN A 981 21.03 23.87 -43.10
N PRO A 982 21.87 23.33 -44.02
CA PRO A 982 22.16 24.00 -45.30
C PRO A 982 20.98 24.04 -46.28
N LEU A 983 19.87 23.35 -46.01
CA LEU A 983 18.70 23.21 -46.90
C LEU A 983 17.41 23.80 -46.31
N ALA A 984 17.34 24.03 -45.00
CA ALA A 984 16.18 24.57 -44.30
C ALA A 984 16.63 25.64 -43.28
N ASP A 985 15.94 26.78 -43.27
CA ASP A 985 16.23 27.86 -42.32
C ASP A 985 15.73 27.47 -40.91
N ASN A 986 16.65 27.47 -39.93
CA ASN A 986 16.42 27.53 -38.48
C ASN A 986 15.60 26.39 -37.80
N ILE A 987 15.96 25.11 -37.98
CA ILE A 987 15.64 24.12 -36.94
C ILE A 987 16.67 24.25 -35.81
N ASP A 988 16.24 24.64 -34.62
CA ASP A 988 17.12 24.75 -33.46
C ASP A 988 17.49 23.38 -32.87
N GLU A 989 18.57 23.35 -32.11
CA GLU A 989 19.13 22.11 -31.55
C GLU A 989 18.21 21.42 -30.55
N ASN A 990 17.41 22.18 -29.78
CA ASN A 990 16.47 21.62 -28.80
C ASN A 990 15.28 20.95 -29.49
N THR A 991 14.74 21.58 -30.53
CA THR A 991 13.68 21.00 -31.38
C THR A 991 14.18 19.72 -32.06
N MET A 992 15.41 19.71 -32.56
CA MET A 992 16.03 18.51 -33.15
C MET A 992 16.24 17.40 -32.11
N ASP A 993 16.64 17.75 -30.88
CA ASP A 993 16.83 16.79 -29.79
C ASP A 993 15.52 16.13 -29.37
N LEU A 994 14.47 16.91 -29.18
CA LEU A 994 13.14 16.39 -28.87
C LEU A 994 12.61 15.46 -29.97
N LEU A 995 12.86 15.79 -31.23
CA LEU A 995 12.52 14.94 -32.38
C LEU A 995 13.25 13.59 -32.36
N PHE A 996 14.51 13.57 -31.94
CA PHE A 996 15.29 12.33 -31.80
C PHE A 996 14.82 11.51 -30.59
N ILE A 997 14.39 12.15 -29.51
CA ILE A 997 13.76 11.49 -28.36
C ILE A 997 12.41 10.90 -28.78
N TYR A 998 11.58 11.63 -29.53
CA TYR A 998 10.29 11.15 -30.00
C TYR A 998 10.42 10.00 -31.00
N TYR A 999 11.35 10.09 -31.96
CA TYR A 999 11.64 8.96 -32.84
C TYR A 999 12.13 7.74 -32.07
N GLY A 1000 12.96 7.96 -31.05
CA GLY A 1000 13.44 6.92 -30.13
C GLY A 1000 12.31 6.28 -29.33
N SER A 1001 11.36 7.07 -28.81
CA SER A 1001 10.23 6.55 -28.04
C SER A 1001 9.26 5.72 -28.90
N GLU A 1002 9.17 5.97 -30.20
CA GLU A 1002 8.35 5.13 -31.09
C GLU A 1002 9.06 3.84 -31.52
N ASN A 1003 10.35 3.92 -31.86
CA ASN A 1003 11.06 2.81 -32.52
C ASN A 1003 11.95 1.98 -31.58
N ASN A 1004 12.38 2.55 -30.45
CA ASN A 1004 13.37 1.98 -29.54
C ASN A 1004 12.85 1.86 -28.09
N TYR A 1005 11.53 1.91 -27.87
CA TYR A 1005 10.92 1.72 -26.55
C TYR A 1005 11.04 0.28 -26.05
N ASN A 1006 11.29 0.10 -24.75
CA ASN A 1006 11.32 -1.22 -24.11
C ASN A 1006 10.02 -1.47 -23.33
N GLU A 1007 9.27 -2.50 -23.72
CA GLU A 1007 7.99 -2.86 -23.10
C GLU A 1007 8.08 -3.28 -21.61
N ASN A 1008 9.29 -3.51 -21.09
CA ASN A 1008 9.53 -3.85 -19.68
C ASN A 1008 9.79 -2.62 -18.80
N TRP A 1009 9.79 -1.41 -19.35
CA TRP A 1009 9.97 -0.20 -18.58
C TRP A 1009 8.71 0.11 -17.75
N THR A 1010 8.91 0.28 -16.45
CA THR A 1010 7.84 0.51 -15.48
C THR A 1010 8.26 1.56 -14.47
N LEU A 1011 7.40 2.55 -14.23
CA LEU A 1011 7.60 3.55 -13.18
C LEU A 1011 6.47 3.44 -12.17
N THR A 1012 6.79 3.72 -10.92
CA THR A 1012 5.75 3.95 -9.92
C THR A 1012 5.15 5.35 -10.08
N VAL A 1013 3.92 5.55 -9.60
CA VAL A 1013 3.25 6.88 -9.65
C VAL A 1013 4.10 7.94 -8.93
N GLU A 1014 4.70 7.58 -7.80
CA GLU A 1014 5.61 8.46 -7.06
C GLU A 1014 6.87 8.82 -7.87
N GLU A 1015 7.50 7.84 -8.52
CA GLU A 1015 8.70 8.08 -9.34
C GLU A 1015 8.40 8.94 -10.56
N PHE A 1016 7.26 8.67 -11.21
CA PHE A 1016 6.82 9.41 -12.39
C PHE A 1016 6.51 10.87 -12.04
N VAL A 1017 5.67 11.13 -11.03
CA VAL A 1017 5.33 12.51 -10.64
C VAL A 1017 6.56 13.27 -10.14
N ARG A 1018 7.45 12.61 -9.39
CA ARG A 1018 8.73 13.21 -8.99
C ARG A 1018 9.58 13.56 -10.21
N TYR A 1019 9.69 12.66 -11.19
CA TYR A 1019 10.49 12.91 -12.39
C TYR A 1019 9.91 14.05 -13.23
N ILE A 1020 8.60 14.08 -13.46
CA ILE A 1020 7.99 15.20 -14.18
C ILE A 1020 8.24 16.50 -13.44
N ASN A 1021 8.00 16.53 -12.13
CA ASN A 1021 8.11 17.75 -11.35
C ASN A 1021 9.55 18.28 -11.23
N ASP A 1022 10.52 17.39 -11.01
CA ASP A 1022 11.90 17.79 -10.67
C ASP A 1022 12.80 17.87 -11.91
N ASP A 1023 12.52 17.09 -12.96
CA ASP A 1023 13.33 17.03 -14.18
C ASP A 1023 12.62 17.67 -15.37
N ILE A 1024 11.41 17.24 -15.73
CA ILE A 1024 10.74 17.67 -16.97
C ILE A 1024 10.26 19.12 -16.88
N LEU A 1025 9.65 19.55 -15.78
CA LEU A 1025 9.18 20.94 -15.60
C LEU A 1025 10.32 21.97 -15.66
N THR A 1026 11.57 21.56 -15.44
CA THR A 1026 12.74 22.45 -15.49
C THR A 1026 13.50 22.38 -16.81
N ASP A 1027 13.12 21.46 -17.69
CA ASP A 1027 13.78 21.21 -18.96
C ASP A 1027 13.17 22.06 -20.06
N THR A 1028 13.96 23.00 -20.58
CA THR A 1028 13.50 23.98 -21.59
C THR A 1028 13.05 23.33 -22.89
N ARG A 1029 13.42 22.05 -23.15
CA ARG A 1029 12.94 21.29 -24.31
C ARG A 1029 11.46 20.94 -24.20
N PHE A 1030 10.87 21.02 -23.01
CA PHE A 1030 9.49 20.64 -22.71
C PHE A 1030 8.57 21.86 -22.42
N ASP A 1031 9.10 23.08 -22.45
CA ASP A 1031 8.38 24.30 -22.06
C ASP A 1031 7.16 24.61 -22.95
N ASP A 1032 7.25 24.35 -24.25
CA ASP A 1032 6.15 24.57 -25.19
C ASP A 1032 5.04 23.49 -25.11
N PHE A 1033 5.28 22.42 -24.34
CA PHE A 1033 4.42 21.22 -24.27
C PHE A 1033 3.71 21.10 -22.91
N ILE A 1034 4.21 21.77 -21.88
CA ILE A 1034 3.61 21.80 -20.54
C ILE A 1034 3.13 23.20 -20.25
N ASP A 1035 1.85 23.43 -20.48
CA ASP A 1035 1.22 24.70 -20.15
C ASP A 1035 1.18 24.94 -18.63
N ASN A 1036 0.77 26.15 -18.25
CA ASN A 1036 0.71 26.53 -16.83
C ASN A 1036 -0.36 25.76 -16.04
N ASP A 1037 -1.43 25.28 -16.69
CA ASP A 1037 -2.48 24.49 -16.03
C ASP A 1037 -1.95 23.11 -15.67
N MET A 1038 -1.35 22.41 -16.63
CA MET A 1038 -0.72 21.10 -16.44
C MET A 1038 0.42 21.17 -15.43
N ARG A 1039 1.23 22.23 -15.45
CA ARG A 1039 2.28 22.47 -14.45
C ARG A 1039 1.72 22.59 -13.03
N THR A 1040 0.58 23.26 -12.88
CA THR A 1040 -0.10 23.39 -11.58
C THR A 1040 -0.63 22.04 -11.13
N LYS A 1041 -1.34 21.32 -12.00
CA LYS A 1041 -1.87 19.97 -11.73
C LYS A 1041 -0.78 18.96 -11.34
N ILE A 1042 0.36 18.94 -12.03
CA ILE A 1042 1.50 18.07 -11.70
C ILE A 1042 2.06 18.41 -10.30
N THR A 1043 2.16 19.70 -9.98
CA THR A 1043 2.65 20.17 -8.67
C THR A 1043 1.67 19.79 -7.56
N ASP A 1044 0.37 19.92 -7.81
CA ASP A 1044 -0.69 19.52 -6.89
C ASP A 1044 -0.69 18.00 -6.69
N ALA A 1045 -0.58 17.22 -7.77
CA ALA A 1045 -0.47 15.75 -7.73
C ALA A 1045 0.71 15.29 -6.86
N LYS A 1046 1.87 15.97 -6.93
CA LYS A 1046 3.03 15.68 -6.06
C LYS A 1046 2.67 15.85 -4.58
N THR A 1047 1.90 16.89 -4.26
CA THR A 1047 1.45 17.15 -2.88
C THR A 1047 0.43 16.09 -2.45
N THR A 1048 -0.58 15.81 -3.28
CA THR A 1048 -1.59 14.78 -3.02
C THR A 1048 -0.98 13.39 -2.81
N ILE A 1049 -0.04 12.96 -3.66
CA ILE A 1049 0.63 11.66 -3.52
C ILE A 1049 1.48 11.64 -2.25
N SER A 1050 2.17 12.73 -1.93
CA SER A 1050 2.94 12.84 -0.69
C SER A 1050 2.05 12.74 0.55
N ASP A 1051 0.86 13.33 0.53
CA ASP A 1051 -0.09 13.26 1.65
C ASP A 1051 -0.77 11.89 1.74
N ALA A 1052 -1.16 11.30 0.61
CA ALA A 1052 -1.66 9.92 0.54
C ALA A 1052 -0.60 8.90 1.03
N LYS A 1053 0.69 9.14 0.75
CA LYS A 1053 1.78 8.32 1.26
C LYS A 1053 1.89 8.40 2.78
N LYS A 1054 1.75 9.58 3.39
CA LYS A 1054 1.72 9.72 4.87
C LYS A 1054 0.55 8.95 5.50
N LEU A 1055 -0.55 8.80 4.76
CA LEU A 1055 -1.69 8.01 5.17
C LEU A 1055 -1.49 6.50 5.00
N LEU A 1056 -0.44 5.99 4.36
CA LEU A 1056 -0.25 4.54 4.14
C LEU A 1056 1.09 4.02 4.64
N VAL A 1057 2.10 4.88 4.72
CA VAL A 1057 3.49 4.55 5.08
C VAL A 1057 3.87 5.30 6.34
N GLY A 1058 4.04 4.56 7.44
CA GLY A 1058 4.59 5.05 8.69
C GLY A 1058 6.12 4.96 8.70
N LYS A 1059 6.71 5.06 9.88
CA LYS A 1059 8.15 5.03 10.08
C LYS A 1059 8.68 3.58 10.11
N ASP A 1060 8.04 2.73 10.89
CA ASP A 1060 8.40 1.32 11.08
C ASP A 1060 7.30 0.36 10.59
N TYR A 1061 6.03 0.83 10.52
CA TYR A 1061 4.89 0.08 10.00
C TYR A 1061 4.15 0.84 8.89
N ASN A 1062 3.63 0.08 7.93
CA ASN A 1062 2.73 0.55 6.89
C ASN A 1062 1.32 0.04 7.17
N ARG A 1063 0.31 0.64 6.53
CA ARG A 1063 -1.08 0.20 6.61
C ARG A 1063 -1.69 -0.04 5.24
N ALA A 1064 -2.56 -1.03 5.17
CA ALA A 1064 -3.44 -1.30 4.03
C ALA A 1064 -4.89 -1.22 4.50
N ILE A 1065 -5.77 -0.62 3.72
CA ILE A 1065 -7.18 -0.43 4.04
C ILE A 1065 -8.01 -1.22 3.03
N PHE A 1066 -8.91 -2.05 3.54
CA PHE A 1066 -9.87 -2.84 2.77
C PHE A 1066 -11.27 -2.27 3.01
N ASN A 1067 -11.87 -1.71 1.97
CA ASN A 1067 -13.27 -1.30 1.99
C ASN A 1067 -14.11 -2.44 1.41
N THR A 1068 -14.93 -3.07 2.25
CA THR A 1068 -15.69 -4.28 1.90
C THR A 1068 -17.19 -4.03 1.92
N THR A 1069 -17.92 -4.74 1.05
CA THR A 1069 -19.40 -4.77 1.06
C THR A 1069 -19.97 -5.74 2.10
N LEU A 1070 -19.07 -6.42 2.82
CA LEU A 1070 -19.42 -7.37 3.87
C LEU A 1070 -19.98 -6.63 5.07
N ASP A 1071 -21.05 -7.16 5.67
CA ASP A 1071 -21.56 -6.62 6.93
C ASP A 1071 -20.45 -6.70 8.02
N ALA A 1072 -20.48 -5.80 9.00
CA ALA A 1072 -19.47 -5.75 10.07
C ALA A 1072 -19.39 -7.04 10.91
N GLU A 1073 -20.46 -7.83 10.91
CA GLU A 1073 -20.54 -9.12 11.60
C GLU A 1073 -21.16 -10.16 10.67
N GLY A 1074 -20.60 -11.37 10.66
CA GLY A 1074 -21.14 -12.50 9.91
C GLY A 1074 -20.08 -13.55 9.59
N ASP A 1075 -20.52 -14.78 9.32
CA ASP A 1075 -19.64 -15.91 9.01
C ASP A 1075 -18.72 -15.62 7.81
N GLU A 1076 -19.23 -14.89 6.80
CA GLU A 1076 -18.45 -14.49 5.63
C GLU A 1076 -17.35 -13.48 5.99
N THR A 1077 -17.67 -12.46 6.78
CA THR A 1077 -16.74 -11.43 7.27
C THR A 1077 -15.66 -12.06 8.15
N TYR A 1078 -16.06 -12.95 9.06
CA TYR A 1078 -15.13 -13.67 9.93
C TYR A 1078 -14.21 -14.62 9.15
N SER A 1079 -14.74 -15.29 8.12
CA SER A 1079 -13.93 -16.12 7.22
C SER A 1079 -12.93 -15.28 6.42
N PHE A 1080 -13.35 -14.11 5.93
CA PHE A 1080 -12.46 -13.17 5.24
C PHE A 1080 -11.33 -12.71 6.14
N ILE A 1081 -11.64 -12.22 7.34
CA ILE A 1081 -10.63 -11.75 8.32
C ILE A 1081 -9.68 -12.89 8.68
N SER A 1082 -10.20 -14.09 8.94
CA SER A 1082 -9.38 -15.27 9.26
C SER A 1082 -8.43 -15.60 8.11
N SER A 1083 -8.88 -15.50 6.85
CA SER A 1083 -8.02 -15.73 5.69
C SER A 1083 -6.89 -14.70 5.55
N VAL A 1084 -7.16 -13.43 5.90
CA VAL A 1084 -6.14 -12.37 5.94
C VAL A 1084 -5.15 -12.64 7.07
N LYS A 1085 -5.64 -12.95 8.29
CA LYS A 1085 -4.80 -13.30 9.44
C LYS A 1085 -3.90 -14.51 9.16
N ASP A 1086 -4.44 -15.57 8.55
CA ASP A 1086 -3.70 -16.77 8.17
C ASP A 1086 -2.59 -16.47 7.17
N LYS A 1087 -2.86 -15.62 6.17
CA LYS A 1087 -1.86 -15.22 5.17
C LYS A 1087 -0.74 -14.36 5.77
N MET A 1088 -1.06 -13.63 6.82
CA MET A 1088 -0.15 -12.73 7.54
C MET A 1088 0.55 -13.38 8.74
N ASN A 1089 0.29 -14.67 9.00
CA ASN A 1089 0.87 -15.39 10.12
C ASN A 1089 2.41 -15.40 10.06
N GLY A 1090 3.05 -15.04 11.18
CA GLY A 1090 4.51 -14.93 11.30
C GLY A 1090 5.13 -13.66 10.71
N LYS A 1091 4.33 -12.69 10.27
CA LYS A 1091 4.80 -11.43 9.66
C LYS A 1091 4.69 -10.20 10.58
N ASN A 1092 4.30 -10.38 11.85
CA ASN A 1092 4.03 -9.30 12.81
C ASN A 1092 3.04 -8.26 12.26
N ALA A 1093 2.02 -8.71 11.54
CA ALA A 1093 0.97 -7.86 11.02
C ALA A 1093 -0.34 -8.06 11.79
N TYR A 1094 -1.12 -6.99 11.93
CA TYR A 1094 -2.30 -6.92 12.77
C TYR A 1094 -3.49 -6.43 11.93
N VAL A 1095 -4.59 -7.17 11.98
CA VAL A 1095 -5.84 -6.77 11.33
C VAL A 1095 -6.71 -6.06 12.37
N ILE A 1096 -7.08 -4.81 12.09
CA ILE A 1096 -7.82 -3.93 13.00
C ILE A 1096 -9.09 -3.38 12.33
N GLY A 1097 -10.04 -2.96 13.15
CA GLY A 1097 -11.36 -2.47 12.74
C GLY A 1097 -12.47 -3.13 13.56
N ASP A 1098 -13.72 -2.71 13.33
CA ASP A 1098 -14.87 -3.24 14.08
C ASP A 1098 -15.09 -4.73 13.83
N SER A 1099 -14.86 -5.19 12.60
CA SER A 1099 -15.07 -6.60 12.23
C SER A 1099 -14.02 -7.54 12.86
N PRO A 1100 -12.70 -7.25 12.80
CA PRO A 1100 -11.70 -8.02 13.56
C PRO A 1100 -11.94 -8.00 15.07
N MET A 1101 -12.35 -6.86 15.63
CA MET A 1101 -12.73 -6.75 17.03
C MET A 1101 -13.89 -7.69 17.37
N ALA A 1102 -14.94 -7.69 16.54
CA ALA A 1102 -16.09 -8.55 16.70
C ALA A 1102 -15.73 -10.04 16.64
N LEU A 1103 -14.83 -10.44 15.75
CA LEU A 1103 -14.31 -11.81 15.68
C LEU A 1103 -13.63 -12.20 17.00
N GLU A 1104 -12.69 -11.40 17.49
CA GLU A 1104 -11.98 -11.67 18.76
C GLU A 1104 -12.93 -11.73 19.96
N MET A 1105 -13.94 -10.86 19.98
CA MET A 1105 -14.98 -10.89 21.01
C MET A 1105 -15.83 -12.16 20.92
N SER A 1106 -16.23 -12.56 19.71
CA SER A 1106 -17.06 -13.75 19.50
C SER A 1106 -16.39 -15.03 19.98
N GLU A 1107 -15.07 -15.16 19.76
CA GLU A 1107 -14.29 -16.33 20.18
C GLU A 1107 -14.13 -16.43 21.70
N SER A 1108 -14.06 -15.29 22.40
CA SER A 1108 -13.85 -15.24 23.85
C SER A 1108 -15.15 -15.22 24.67
N PHE A 1109 -16.26 -14.79 24.08
CA PHE A 1109 -17.52 -14.49 24.78
C PHE A 1109 -18.07 -15.63 25.63
N ASP A 1110 -18.21 -16.84 25.07
CA ASP A 1110 -18.78 -17.99 25.79
C ASP A 1110 -17.95 -18.39 27.01
N GLY A 1111 -16.63 -18.27 26.90
CA GLY A 1111 -15.70 -18.50 28.01
C GLY A 1111 -15.89 -17.48 29.13
N GLU A 1112 -15.97 -16.19 28.77
CA GLU A 1112 -16.18 -15.11 29.72
C GLU A 1112 -17.54 -15.18 30.41
N MET A 1113 -18.62 -15.38 29.64
CA MET A 1113 -19.99 -15.52 30.13
C MET A 1113 -20.06 -16.60 31.21
N ASN A 1114 -19.48 -17.77 30.95
CA ASN A 1114 -19.45 -18.87 31.91
C ASN A 1114 -18.60 -18.54 33.15
N LEU A 1115 -17.43 -17.91 32.97
CA LEU A 1115 -16.57 -17.51 34.09
C LEU A 1115 -17.29 -16.53 35.04
N ILE A 1116 -17.89 -15.48 34.50
CA ILE A 1116 -18.59 -14.45 35.27
C ILE A 1116 -19.81 -15.04 35.95
N THR A 1117 -20.56 -15.89 35.25
CA THR A 1117 -21.69 -16.64 35.83
C THR A 1117 -21.27 -17.37 37.10
N VAL A 1118 -20.21 -18.18 37.02
CA VAL A 1118 -19.74 -19.02 38.14
C VAL A 1118 -19.16 -18.17 39.27
N LEU A 1119 -18.35 -17.15 38.95
CA LEU A 1119 -17.78 -16.25 39.96
C LEU A 1119 -18.88 -15.53 40.74
N THR A 1120 -19.87 -14.99 40.04
CA THR A 1120 -21.00 -14.28 40.65
C THR A 1120 -21.80 -15.21 41.56
N MET A 1121 -22.08 -16.44 41.12
CA MET A 1121 -22.73 -17.46 41.95
C MET A 1121 -21.95 -17.76 43.22
N ILE A 1122 -20.64 -17.99 43.11
CA ILE A 1122 -19.78 -18.32 44.26
C ILE A 1122 -19.77 -17.15 45.26
N PHE A 1123 -19.57 -15.94 44.76
CA PHE A 1123 -19.52 -14.74 45.57
C PHE A 1123 -20.82 -14.51 46.33
N ILE A 1124 -21.96 -14.56 45.64
CA ILE A 1124 -23.27 -14.38 46.26
C ILE A 1124 -23.58 -15.53 47.21
N PHE A 1125 -23.26 -16.77 46.83
CA PHE A 1125 -23.40 -17.94 47.69
C PHE A 1125 -22.66 -17.74 49.02
N VAL A 1126 -21.41 -17.28 48.98
CA VAL A 1126 -20.61 -17.03 50.18
C VAL A 1126 -21.26 -15.98 51.07
N VAL A 1127 -21.66 -14.83 50.51
CA VAL A 1127 -22.29 -13.75 51.28
C VAL A 1127 -23.58 -14.23 51.94
N VAL A 1128 -24.46 -14.88 51.18
CA VAL A 1128 -25.76 -15.36 51.67
C VAL A 1128 -25.60 -16.51 52.67
N ALA A 1129 -24.60 -17.38 52.49
CA ALA A 1129 -24.26 -18.42 53.45
C ALA A 1129 -23.84 -17.84 54.80
N PHE A 1130 -23.05 -16.76 54.80
CA PHE A 1130 -22.68 -16.05 56.03
C PHE A 1130 -23.89 -15.38 56.70
N THR A 1131 -24.79 -14.80 55.92
CA THR A 1131 -25.98 -14.11 56.43
C THR A 1131 -26.94 -15.06 57.14
N PHE A 1132 -27.30 -16.18 56.50
CA PHE A 1132 -28.28 -17.12 57.06
C PHE A 1132 -27.66 -18.24 57.89
N LYS A 1133 -26.33 -18.37 57.91
CA LYS A 1133 -25.60 -19.47 58.57
C LYS A 1133 -26.13 -20.85 58.16
N SER A 1134 -26.53 -20.96 56.89
CA SER A 1134 -27.11 -22.15 56.28
C SER A 1134 -26.58 -22.30 54.87
N ILE A 1135 -26.33 -23.54 54.44
CA ILE A 1135 -25.86 -23.85 53.08
C ILE A 1135 -27.04 -24.04 52.12
N LEU A 1136 -28.20 -24.50 52.60
CA LEU A 1136 -29.32 -24.82 51.72
C LEU A 1136 -30.04 -23.55 51.20
N ILE A 1137 -30.15 -22.53 52.04
CA ILE A 1137 -30.76 -21.24 51.67
C ILE A 1137 -30.01 -20.58 50.49
N PRO A 1138 -28.67 -20.37 50.53
CA PRO A 1138 -27.96 -19.76 49.42
C PRO A 1138 -28.04 -20.60 48.14
N ILE A 1139 -28.07 -21.95 48.22
CA ILE A 1139 -28.31 -22.80 47.04
C ILE A 1139 -29.67 -22.47 46.41
N ILE A 1140 -30.75 -22.48 47.20
CA ILE A 1140 -32.09 -22.19 46.70
C ILE A 1140 -32.14 -20.79 46.04
N LEU A 1141 -31.58 -19.78 46.70
CA LEU A 1141 -31.64 -18.40 46.22
C LEU A 1141 -30.80 -18.20 44.94
N VAL A 1142 -29.56 -18.67 44.92
CA VAL A 1142 -28.66 -18.51 43.75
C VAL A 1142 -29.20 -19.24 42.52
N PHE A 1143 -29.64 -20.49 42.67
CA PHE A 1143 -30.22 -21.23 41.53
C PHE A 1143 -31.53 -20.62 41.04
N LEU A 1144 -32.36 -20.07 41.94
CA LEU A 1144 -33.61 -19.42 41.55
C LEU A 1144 -33.35 -18.15 40.74
N ILE A 1145 -32.40 -17.32 41.16
CA ILE A 1145 -32.05 -16.12 40.40
C ILE A 1145 -31.32 -16.47 39.11
N GLN A 1146 -30.46 -17.50 39.08
CA GLN A 1146 -29.89 -17.98 37.82
C GLN A 1146 -30.96 -18.46 36.83
N CYS A 1147 -32.01 -19.13 37.34
CA CYS A 1147 -33.16 -19.50 36.51
C CYS A 1147 -33.81 -18.28 35.88
N ALA A 1148 -33.94 -17.18 36.64
CA ALA A 1148 -34.47 -15.92 36.13
C ALA A 1148 -33.61 -15.36 34.99
N VAL A 1149 -32.27 -15.40 35.13
CA VAL A 1149 -31.33 -14.97 34.07
C VAL A 1149 -31.54 -15.80 32.80
N TYR A 1150 -31.66 -17.12 32.89
CA TYR A 1150 -31.89 -17.96 31.72
C TYR A 1150 -33.25 -17.69 31.05
N ILE A 1151 -34.32 -17.54 31.83
CA ILE A 1151 -35.63 -17.14 31.29
C ILE A 1151 -35.53 -15.78 30.60
N THR A 1152 -34.72 -14.84 31.12
CA THR A 1152 -34.50 -13.53 30.49
C THR A 1152 -33.89 -13.71 29.10
N MET A 1153 -32.86 -14.55 28.96
CA MET A 1153 -32.25 -14.87 27.67
C MET A 1153 -33.25 -15.53 26.70
N ASP A 1154 -34.08 -16.46 27.20
CA ASP A 1154 -35.13 -17.09 26.39
C ASP A 1154 -36.15 -16.05 25.89
N THR A 1155 -36.61 -15.16 26.78
CA THR A 1155 -37.60 -14.14 26.40
C THR A 1155 -37.07 -13.16 25.35
N LEU A 1156 -35.78 -12.83 25.40
CA LEU A 1156 -35.12 -12.00 24.40
C LEU A 1156 -35.01 -12.73 23.06
N THR A 1157 -34.72 -14.04 23.10
CA THR A 1157 -34.69 -14.90 21.90
C THR A 1157 -36.05 -14.92 21.21
N PHE A 1158 -37.13 -15.13 21.98
CA PHE A 1158 -38.49 -15.14 21.43
C PHE A 1158 -38.98 -13.75 20.96
N ALA A 1159 -38.41 -12.67 21.47
CA ALA A 1159 -38.72 -11.31 21.01
C ALA A 1159 -38.14 -11.00 19.62
N GLY A 1160 -37.29 -11.88 19.06
CA GLY A 1160 -36.80 -11.79 17.68
C GLY A 1160 -35.73 -10.71 17.46
N GLY A 1161 -34.98 -10.35 18.51
CA GLY A 1161 -33.90 -9.38 18.43
C GLY A 1161 -32.54 -9.97 18.80
N SER A 1162 -31.49 -9.44 18.21
CA SER A 1162 -30.11 -9.59 18.67
C SER A 1162 -29.90 -8.82 19.98
N VAL A 1163 -28.96 -9.30 20.80
CA VAL A 1163 -28.60 -8.61 22.05
C VAL A 1163 -27.11 -8.35 22.07
N TYR A 1164 -26.76 -7.08 22.35
CA TYR A 1164 -25.38 -6.68 22.53
C TYR A 1164 -24.71 -7.50 23.64
N PHE A 1165 -23.57 -8.12 23.36
CA PHE A 1165 -22.96 -9.12 24.22
C PHE A 1165 -22.62 -8.60 25.63
N ILE A 1166 -22.09 -7.36 25.72
CA ILE A 1166 -21.76 -6.72 27.01
C ILE A 1166 -23.02 -6.47 27.83
N ALA A 1167 -24.15 -6.18 27.17
CA ALA A 1167 -25.40 -5.98 27.88
C ALA A 1167 -25.80 -7.24 28.64
N LEU A 1168 -25.63 -8.43 28.07
CA LEU A 1168 -25.93 -9.69 28.75
C LEU A 1168 -25.00 -9.95 29.95
N LEU A 1169 -23.70 -9.74 29.79
CA LEU A 1169 -22.70 -9.92 30.86
C LEU A 1169 -22.98 -9.01 32.05
N ILE A 1170 -23.29 -7.74 31.77
CA ILE A 1170 -23.68 -6.74 32.75
C ILE A 1170 -25.00 -7.12 33.42
N VAL A 1171 -26.04 -7.40 32.63
CA VAL A 1171 -27.38 -7.69 33.15
C VAL A 1171 -27.35 -8.92 34.03
N GLN A 1172 -26.62 -9.97 33.66
CA GLN A 1172 -26.50 -11.14 34.50
C GLN A 1172 -25.93 -10.82 35.89
N SER A 1173 -24.85 -10.06 35.94
CA SER A 1173 -24.17 -9.70 37.19
C SER A 1173 -25.04 -8.79 38.05
N ILE A 1174 -25.69 -7.79 37.42
CA ILE A 1174 -26.64 -6.89 38.07
C ILE A 1174 -27.83 -7.69 38.60
N LEU A 1175 -28.47 -8.51 37.77
CA LEU A 1175 -29.69 -9.22 38.14
C LEU A 1175 -29.42 -10.17 39.31
N MET A 1176 -28.28 -10.88 39.30
CA MET A 1176 -27.93 -11.81 40.37
C MET A 1176 -27.71 -11.10 41.71
N GLY A 1177 -27.05 -9.94 41.70
CA GLY A 1177 -26.80 -9.17 42.92
C GLY A 1177 -28.02 -8.37 43.39
N ALA A 1178 -28.76 -7.77 42.48
CA ALA A 1178 -29.79 -6.77 42.74
C ALA A 1178 -31.20 -7.32 42.98
N THR A 1179 -31.49 -8.56 42.59
CA THR A 1179 -32.83 -9.14 42.77
C THR A 1179 -32.86 -10.24 43.83
N ILE A 1180 -31.68 -10.64 44.32
CA ILE A 1180 -31.57 -11.59 45.43
C ILE A 1180 -31.90 -10.93 46.78
N ASP A 1181 -31.83 -9.61 46.87
CA ASP A 1181 -32.23 -8.79 48.01
C ASP A 1181 -33.67 -9.08 48.46
N TYR A 1182 -34.62 -9.14 47.52
CA TYR A 1182 -36.02 -9.48 47.75
C TYR A 1182 -36.17 -10.90 48.29
N ALA A 1183 -35.26 -11.77 47.84
CA ALA A 1183 -35.19 -13.16 48.25
C ALA A 1183 -34.65 -13.34 49.66
N ILE A 1184 -33.62 -12.58 50.01
CA ILE A 1184 -33.08 -12.47 51.36
C ILE A 1184 -34.16 -11.90 52.28
N LEU A 1185 -34.88 -10.86 51.87
CA LEU A 1185 -35.94 -10.22 52.66
C LEU A 1185 -37.10 -11.17 52.96
N TYR A 1186 -37.66 -11.83 51.93
CA TYR A 1186 -38.73 -12.81 52.11
C TYR A 1186 -38.28 -13.96 53.02
N THR A 1187 -37.08 -14.51 52.76
CA THR A 1187 -36.52 -15.61 53.55
C THR A 1187 -36.29 -15.21 55.01
N SER A 1188 -35.86 -13.96 55.26
CA SER A 1188 -35.65 -13.44 56.62
C SER A 1188 -36.96 -13.37 57.40
N TYR A 1189 -38.03 -12.83 56.79
CA TYR A 1189 -39.35 -12.81 57.43
C TYR A 1189 -39.94 -14.21 57.62
N TYR A 1190 -39.66 -15.14 56.70
CA TYR A 1190 -40.05 -16.54 56.83
C TYR A 1190 -39.37 -17.19 58.04
N LEU A 1191 -38.05 -17.09 58.14
CA LEU A 1191 -37.31 -17.65 59.27
C LEU A 1191 -37.69 -17.00 60.61
N GLU A 1192 -38.00 -15.71 60.63
CA GLU A 1192 -38.48 -15.02 61.82
C GLU A 1192 -39.88 -15.51 62.22
N SER A 1193 -40.81 -15.59 61.27
CA SER A 1193 -42.19 -16.05 61.51
C SER A 1193 -42.21 -17.52 61.93
N ARG A 1194 -41.35 -18.36 61.35
CA ARG A 1194 -41.24 -19.79 61.67
C ARG A 1194 -40.77 -20.07 63.10
N LYS A 1195 -40.21 -19.09 63.81
CA LYS A 1195 -39.90 -19.24 65.26
C LYS A 1195 -41.18 -19.35 66.11
N LEU A 1196 -42.29 -18.79 65.64
CA LEU A 1196 -43.53 -18.67 66.40
C LEU A 1196 -44.74 -19.35 65.73
N MET A 1197 -44.73 -19.49 64.40
CA MET A 1197 -45.86 -19.93 63.57
C MET A 1197 -45.54 -21.22 62.81
N ASP A 1198 -46.56 -22.01 62.45
CA ASP A 1198 -46.41 -23.18 61.59
C ASP A 1198 -46.05 -22.78 60.14
N ILE A 1199 -45.61 -23.74 59.30
CA ILE A 1199 -45.13 -23.50 57.92
C ILE A 1199 -46.10 -22.64 57.12
N LYS A 1200 -47.39 -22.99 57.13
CA LYS A 1200 -48.42 -22.31 56.33
C LYS A 1200 -48.66 -20.87 56.80
N GLU A 1201 -48.80 -20.68 58.10
CA GLU A 1201 -49.03 -19.36 58.71
C GLU A 1201 -47.80 -18.47 58.55
N ALA A 1202 -46.60 -19.03 58.68
CA ALA A 1202 -45.36 -18.32 58.46
C ALA A 1202 -45.22 -17.85 57.00
N LEU A 1203 -45.61 -18.66 56.00
CA LEU A 1203 -45.63 -18.22 54.60
C LEU A 1203 -46.57 -17.02 54.40
N ILE A 1204 -47.81 -17.11 54.89
CA ILE A 1204 -48.82 -16.04 54.76
C ILE A 1204 -48.33 -14.75 55.43
N ASN A 1205 -47.81 -14.86 56.66
CA ASN A 1205 -47.27 -13.71 57.38
C ASN A 1205 -46.06 -13.10 56.67
N SER A 1206 -45.21 -13.93 56.06
CA SER A 1206 -44.03 -13.45 55.31
C SER A 1206 -44.42 -12.72 54.04
N TYR A 1207 -45.43 -13.20 53.30
CA TYR A 1207 -46.00 -12.47 52.18
C TYR A 1207 -46.52 -11.11 52.62
N ASN A 1208 -47.38 -11.08 53.64
CA ASN A 1208 -48.03 -9.86 54.11
C ASN A 1208 -47.02 -8.81 54.62
N LYS A 1209 -45.87 -9.25 55.17
CA LYS A 1209 -44.79 -8.35 55.62
C LYS A 1209 -43.84 -7.88 54.52
N SER A 1210 -43.60 -8.71 53.50
CA SER A 1210 -42.56 -8.44 52.49
C SER A 1210 -43.09 -7.91 51.16
N ILE A 1211 -44.33 -8.24 50.79
CA ILE A 1211 -44.85 -7.98 49.43
C ILE A 1211 -44.77 -6.50 49.06
N HIS A 1212 -45.11 -5.62 50.00
CA HIS A 1212 -45.11 -4.20 49.77
C HIS A 1212 -43.71 -3.73 49.36
N THR A 1213 -42.69 -4.08 50.14
CA THR A 1213 -41.29 -3.75 49.84
C THR A 1213 -40.77 -4.42 48.57
N ILE A 1214 -41.16 -5.65 48.28
CA ILE A 1214 -40.72 -6.35 47.05
C ILE A 1214 -41.34 -5.69 45.81
N LEU A 1215 -42.65 -5.41 45.83
CA LEU A 1215 -43.35 -4.77 44.72
C LEU A 1215 -42.86 -3.34 44.47
N THR A 1216 -42.60 -2.57 45.53
CA THR A 1216 -42.08 -1.20 45.38
C THR A 1216 -40.78 -1.19 44.60
N SER A 1217 -39.83 -2.01 45.04
CA SER A 1217 -38.47 -1.98 44.55
C SER A 1217 -38.39 -2.57 43.14
N ALA A 1218 -39.03 -3.71 42.91
CA ALA A 1218 -39.11 -4.30 41.58
C ALA A 1218 -39.83 -3.37 40.58
N SER A 1219 -40.92 -2.71 40.96
CA SER A 1219 -41.63 -1.78 40.05
C SER A 1219 -40.80 -0.55 39.70
N ILE A 1220 -40.04 0.00 40.65
CA ILE A 1220 -39.11 1.11 40.37
C ILE A 1220 -38.05 0.64 39.39
N LEU A 1221 -37.39 -0.49 39.66
CA LEU A 1221 -36.33 -1.01 38.79
C LEU A 1221 -36.87 -1.33 37.39
N ILE A 1222 -38.03 -1.98 37.27
CA ILE A 1222 -38.67 -2.31 35.99
C ILE A 1222 -39.05 -1.04 35.20
N ILE A 1223 -39.81 -0.12 35.80
CA ILE A 1223 -40.37 1.04 35.08
C ILE A 1223 -39.29 2.05 34.73
N VAL A 1224 -38.38 2.36 35.66
CA VAL A 1224 -37.30 3.32 35.43
C VAL A 1224 -36.36 2.81 34.34
N THR A 1225 -35.96 1.54 34.39
CA THR A 1225 -35.12 0.96 33.34
C THR A 1225 -35.85 0.80 32.01
N LEU A 1226 -37.17 0.57 31.99
CA LEU A 1226 -37.93 0.54 30.73
C LEU A 1226 -37.99 1.93 30.06
N ILE A 1227 -38.24 3.00 30.84
CA ILE A 1227 -38.27 4.38 30.34
C ILE A 1227 -36.90 4.75 29.76
N VAL A 1228 -35.84 4.53 30.53
CA VAL A 1228 -34.48 4.81 30.06
C VAL A 1228 -34.12 3.93 28.89
N GLY A 1229 -34.53 2.67 28.93
CA GLY A 1229 -34.44 1.72 27.82
C GLY A 1229 -35.09 2.23 26.53
N ARG A 1230 -36.08 3.12 26.59
CA ARG A 1230 -36.73 3.66 25.39
C ARG A 1230 -36.00 4.87 24.79
N PHE A 1231 -35.29 5.64 25.60
CA PHE A 1231 -34.75 6.96 25.21
C PHE A 1231 -33.23 7.12 25.37
N ALA A 1232 -32.54 6.11 25.89
CA ALA A 1232 -31.08 6.10 26.00
C ALA A 1232 -30.41 5.73 24.67
N SER A 1233 -29.09 5.93 24.60
CA SER A 1233 -28.25 5.41 23.50
C SER A 1233 -28.43 3.90 23.31
N HIS A 1234 -28.13 3.37 22.13
CA HIS A 1234 -28.44 1.98 21.75
C HIS A 1234 -27.98 0.95 22.79
N ILE A 1235 -26.71 1.01 23.20
CA ILE A 1235 -26.14 0.07 24.19
C ILE A 1235 -26.81 0.22 25.56
N ALA A 1236 -26.96 1.45 26.06
CA ALA A 1236 -27.62 1.73 27.32
C ALA A 1236 -29.11 1.29 27.30
N SER A 1237 -29.77 1.48 26.16
CA SER A 1237 -31.14 1.06 25.89
C SER A 1237 -31.29 -0.45 26.03
N MET A 1238 -30.40 -1.22 25.39
CA MET A 1238 -30.38 -2.69 25.46
C MET A 1238 -30.09 -3.19 26.87
N ILE A 1239 -29.13 -2.59 27.58
CA ILE A 1239 -28.86 -2.91 29.00
C ILE A 1239 -30.13 -2.71 29.84
N CYS A 1240 -30.74 -1.53 29.77
CA CYS A 1240 -31.88 -1.20 30.61
C CYS A 1240 -33.14 -2.02 30.28
N LYS A 1241 -33.44 -2.28 28.99
CA LYS A 1241 -34.54 -3.19 28.60
C LYS A 1241 -34.33 -4.61 29.15
N THR A 1242 -33.11 -5.12 29.03
CA THR A 1242 -32.76 -6.48 29.49
C THR A 1242 -32.84 -6.58 31.01
N ILE A 1243 -32.40 -5.55 31.75
CA ILE A 1243 -32.58 -5.46 33.22
C ILE A 1243 -34.07 -5.43 33.57
N SER A 1244 -34.90 -4.66 32.85
CA SER A 1244 -36.33 -4.56 33.11
C SER A 1244 -37.03 -5.92 33.00
N ILE A 1245 -36.78 -6.64 31.90
CA ILE A 1245 -37.33 -7.97 31.65
C ILE A 1245 -36.83 -8.96 32.70
N GLY A 1246 -35.53 -8.98 32.97
CA GLY A 1246 -34.97 -9.88 33.97
C GLY A 1246 -35.46 -9.62 35.39
N THR A 1247 -35.67 -8.36 35.75
CA THR A 1247 -36.25 -7.98 37.05
C THR A 1247 -37.70 -8.47 37.16
N PHE A 1248 -38.46 -8.39 36.07
CA PHE A 1248 -39.82 -8.93 36.03
C PHE A 1248 -39.83 -10.47 36.16
N CYS A 1249 -38.97 -11.18 35.44
CA CYS A 1249 -38.84 -12.64 35.51
C CYS A 1249 -38.41 -13.11 36.91
N SER A 1250 -37.39 -12.47 37.49
CA SER A 1250 -36.92 -12.77 38.85
C SER A 1250 -38.01 -12.52 39.88
N MET A 1251 -38.70 -11.37 39.81
CA MET A 1251 -39.83 -11.05 40.71
C MET A 1251 -40.94 -12.11 40.65
N LEU A 1252 -41.28 -12.61 39.46
CA LEU A 1252 -42.32 -13.64 39.30
C LEU A 1252 -41.90 -14.97 39.94
N LEU A 1253 -40.68 -15.45 39.66
CA LEU A 1253 -40.12 -16.65 40.30
C LEU A 1253 -40.04 -16.49 41.82
N MET A 1254 -39.68 -15.30 42.27
CA MET A 1254 -39.58 -14.93 43.67
C MET A 1254 -40.91 -14.98 44.41
N LEU A 1255 -42.00 -14.53 43.79
CA LEU A 1255 -43.32 -14.53 44.42
C LEU A 1255 -44.01 -15.90 44.37
N ILE A 1256 -43.70 -16.75 43.38
CA ILE A 1256 -44.41 -18.02 43.16
C ILE A 1256 -43.60 -19.24 43.60
N ILE A 1257 -42.32 -19.31 43.22
CA ILE A 1257 -41.48 -20.50 43.37
C ILE A 1257 -40.71 -20.49 44.69
N LEU A 1258 -40.09 -19.36 45.08
CA LEU A 1258 -39.28 -19.32 46.32
C LEU A 1258 -40.06 -19.79 47.57
N PRO A 1259 -41.28 -19.28 47.84
CA PRO A 1259 -42.00 -19.61 49.06
C PRO A 1259 -42.37 -21.09 49.13
N SER A 1260 -42.68 -21.66 47.97
CA SER A 1260 -42.94 -23.09 47.76
C SER A 1260 -41.69 -23.94 48.04
N MET A 1261 -40.52 -23.52 47.53
CA MET A 1261 -39.24 -24.19 47.78
C MET A 1261 -38.83 -24.14 49.26
N LEU A 1262 -38.96 -22.98 49.90
CA LEU A 1262 -38.68 -22.82 51.34
C LEU A 1262 -39.57 -23.72 52.19
N ALA A 1263 -40.86 -23.79 51.90
CA ALA A 1263 -41.79 -24.64 52.63
C ALA A 1263 -41.54 -26.14 52.44
N CYS A 1264 -41.11 -26.56 51.24
CA CYS A 1264 -40.74 -27.95 51.01
C CYS A 1264 -39.39 -28.30 51.68
N ALA A 1265 -38.45 -27.36 51.72
CA ALA A 1265 -37.15 -27.50 52.35
C ALA A 1265 -37.15 -27.20 53.86
N ASP A 1266 -38.28 -26.80 54.46
CA ASP A 1266 -38.38 -26.32 55.86
C ASP A 1266 -37.73 -27.27 56.87
N LYS A 1267 -37.93 -28.58 56.72
CA LYS A 1267 -37.33 -29.61 57.59
C LYS A 1267 -35.80 -29.62 57.58
N LEU A 1268 -35.18 -29.22 56.47
CA LEU A 1268 -33.73 -29.17 56.30
C LEU A 1268 -33.17 -27.80 56.71
N ILE A 1269 -33.96 -26.74 56.53
CA ILE A 1269 -33.59 -25.36 56.87
C ILE A 1269 -33.65 -25.15 58.38
N ILE A 1270 -34.71 -25.60 59.04
CA ILE A 1270 -34.91 -25.46 60.49
C ILE A 1270 -34.60 -26.80 61.16
N LYS A 1271 -33.36 -26.97 61.63
CA LYS A 1271 -33.03 -28.10 62.52
C LYS A 1271 -33.85 -27.97 63.80
N ASN A 1272 -34.76 -28.92 64.03
CA ASN A 1272 -35.60 -29.05 65.22
C ASN A 1272 -34.86 -28.65 66.50
N LYS A 1273 -35.04 -27.41 66.96
CA LYS A 1273 -34.98 -27.13 68.39
C LYS A 1273 -36.35 -27.53 68.91
N LYS A 1274 -36.43 -28.73 69.49
CA LYS A 1274 -37.48 -29.04 70.45
C LYS A 1274 -37.59 -27.84 71.40
N ALA A 1275 -38.77 -27.26 71.48
CA ALA A 1275 -39.12 -26.28 72.48
C ALA A 1275 -38.77 -26.86 73.87
N ASN A 1276 -37.97 -26.13 74.62
CA ASN A 1276 -37.95 -26.19 76.08
C ASN A 1276 -38.41 -24.83 76.57
#